data_AF-A0A7Z1GU39-F1
#
_entry.id   AF-A0A7Z1GU39-F1
#
_cell.length_a   1.000
_cell.length_b   1.000
_cell.length_c   1.000
_cell.angle_alpha   90.00
_cell.angle_beta   90.00
_cell.angle_gamma   90.00
#
_symmetry.space_group_name_H-M   'P 1'
#
loop_
_entity.id
_entity.type
_entity.pdbx_description
1 polymer ?
#
loop_
_entity_poly.entity_id
_entity_poly.type
_entity_poly.pdbx_seq_one_letter_code
_entity_poly.pdbx_strand_id
1 'polypeptide(L)'
;MSKVVATPEPVAVGLPSTAAGIQPDRSPEVIRPEPLLRPSTLVHHIPGQLQGISDFSQALLDTAILEARNKERWIAALEHHVQGKADQDTIDLAEIRFSSVTRSTLATDVQRGRKALAALANRPGMQAALEKYGIDSQTAHLRIFDGRLEVLDSAGRWIDLSDSVSARPGLKKRFDTLLDMAQTTGHILHSTGEVDALQMLRVTLPNADGQDVPRSAKVIRNLIGWQRHPLTSSPPMGNYTGPWLALDSPLKLSQQDRQTLVGSFERFVGPQWLDKQPPLSGDVDAHILGRLRSQKNLNVYRQHRLLEGLNAPHDGWRKQQLNQLQVTAHLLRIDPHLGQQRNHVAGYDLYSLQNAGLKMADAREDLHMHLVHRKGVSPDAVEVVSHLFLATVAPEFLVRDIPDTVHIGSPAWLVLRKTVALLEAHAPGSSRTLTYAQVLERAALQPPTPALVPLFQAAEADPLLDWGVLNGVIAGRADDRYTVEDLRKSAGKYKDYIETTQKATAVLQTPPVTRRALAQADLKAVFPGRDLDKPVQRDTYPMPFFMADPSHELSLIDLHMMGALKNGGYAQKVANGPFGGTTADIGRELADLQAGFNRLRFTKDMLDRSVKSEVDTFTSAITTRLKDLFSKMPYQDRQLLEREELTFYRVEGESITAEGKTISGAAEQTERVKGRYGFIVQAGQGDNAKCFEFWPLRGEYFERPDFLKALARGEAQVPRVWVTKLQSHADGHGARESQVQIRALRETLPAGSGRGSLADGGYFSQKTRDFAAYVRRHDLVLNRQELLDSAMGTTPRERFEARTQEAVKTIEDLLIPFKGCYDDIASGRVKTELGALTGCALDAVMIGSVVAGEVVEGAQAVSRAETALSKMSAATRAFGALSNNLFNPVAGLEQPLQAGYEWLSSRPVFRLGRPLGELRATWKTAMKEQLGAPPFATERPRKMRRPSVDGEQPRPHDPARLPTLETAEAPAATSPLEQSRQAIERALPIARERLHGALSALSDPEFEKDLKFVCKTFFGADSEEVVAAFTRKQRTMKVDLDKLDLSNINFLENEGSEWQAQLLPSSYSRYKAGYRQEKYIEVNVNGATDYYRSMGSSDDAMANTLIHEQAHGFPGDEDYVYSGAIKGGREDIADLLNLGNTTDPKHFRHLGDEVQEATLSLFAKAPQAHNADSTLFGIALLDQAKNNRPLYEENVKAIQQALEKAKATGGVITEQLPVRIIRKRAVSSAPLPRFVLVRHDQTGKIVQVLERLPRPGGHGPHAPRSVSDVVQEVFKWH
;
A
#
# COMPACT_ATOMS: atom_id res chain seq x y z
N MET A 1 75.29 24.07 -1.66
CA MET A 1 76.55 24.83 -1.55
C MET A 1 76.37 26.19 -2.25
N SER A 2 76.76 27.26 -1.56
CA SER A 2 76.89 28.69 -1.97
C SER A 2 75.57 29.44 -2.33
N LYS A 3 75.03 30.32 -1.47
CA LYS A 3 75.38 31.76 -1.19
C LYS A 3 75.15 32.64 -2.46
N VAL A 4 74.45 33.78 -2.51
CA VAL A 4 74.37 34.98 -1.63
C VAL A 4 73.09 35.82 -1.96
N VAL A 5 72.69 36.63 -0.98
CA VAL A 5 71.65 37.69 -0.88
C VAL A 5 71.91 38.93 -1.76
N ALA A 6 70.86 39.65 -2.22
CA ALA A 6 70.70 41.14 -2.09
C ALA A 6 69.60 41.73 -3.01
N THR A 7 68.64 42.44 -2.40
CA THR A 7 67.85 43.59 -2.92
C THR A 7 68.74 44.86 -2.91
N PRO A 8 68.46 46.01 -3.61
CA PRO A 8 67.16 46.74 -3.65
C PRO A 8 66.79 47.55 -4.93
N GLU A 9 65.57 48.10 -4.91
CA GLU A 9 64.93 49.19 -5.72
C GLU A 9 65.72 50.53 -5.78
N PRO A 10 65.27 51.67 -6.42
CA PRO A 10 64.14 51.98 -7.34
C PRO A 10 64.45 53.02 -8.49
N VAL A 11 63.41 53.52 -9.21
CA VAL A 11 63.23 54.87 -9.85
C VAL A 11 63.47 55.08 -11.37
N ALA A 12 62.34 55.12 -12.10
CA ALA A 12 61.77 56.20 -12.93
C ALA A 12 62.34 56.72 -14.29
N VAL A 13 61.37 56.87 -15.23
CA VAL A 13 61.12 57.93 -16.25
C VAL A 13 61.85 57.88 -17.60
N GLY A 14 61.06 57.93 -18.69
CA GLY A 14 61.49 58.50 -19.98
C GLY A 14 60.69 58.09 -21.23
N LEU A 15 59.64 58.85 -21.58
CA LEU A 15 59.03 58.99 -22.93
C LEU A 15 59.96 59.81 -23.86
N PRO A 16 59.85 59.74 -25.21
CA PRO A 16 58.99 60.67 -26.00
C PRO A 16 58.32 60.03 -27.27
N SER A 17 57.09 60.42 -27.67
CA SER A 17 56.68 61.45 -28.68
C SER A 17 57.28 61.26 -30.09
N THR A 18 56.54 61.17 -31.21
CA THR A 18 55.81 62.23 -31.97
C THR A 18 54.98 61.56 -33.12
N ALA A 19 53.70 61.85 -33.42
CA ALA A 19 53.03 63.03 -34.05
C ALA A 19 52.74 62.88 -35.57
N ALA A 20 51.46 63.01 -35.98
CA ALA A 20 50.93 63.85 -37.11
C ALA A 20 49.48 63.48 -37.52
N GLY A 21 48.57 64.48 -37.58
CA GLY A 21 47.19 64.42 -38.10
C GLY A 21 47.10 64.51 -39.65
N ILE A 22 45.95 64.53 -40.34
CA ILE A 22 44.68 65.29 -40.18
C ILE A 22 43.55 64.63 -41.05
N GLN A 23 42.31 64.62 -40.52
CA GLN A 23 40.90 64.60 -41.04
C GLN A 23 40.52 64.34 -42.53
N PRO A 24 39.33 63.74 -42.85
CA PRO A 24 38.03 64.46 -42.75
C PRO A 24 36.72 63.65 -42.46
N ASP A 25 35.74 64.43 -41.98
CA ASP A 25 34.26 64.40 -42.09
C ASP A 25 33.34 63.21 -41.68
N ARG A 26 32.13 63.61 -41.26
CA ARG A 26 31.15 63.01 -40.35
C ARG A 26 30.26 61.90 -40.93
N SER A 27 29.91 60.93 -40.06
CA SER A 27 28.55 60.36 -39.79
C SER A 27 28.64 59.34 -38.62
N PRO A 28 27.52 58.81 -38.12
CA PRO A 28 26.75 59.21 -36.94
C PRO A 28 27.23 58.58 -35.60
N GLU A 29 26.86 59.22 -34.49
CA GLU A 29 27.13 58.81 -33.11
C GLU A 29 26.59 57.41 -32.77
N VAL A 30 27.52 56.50 -32.46
CA VAL A 30 27.27 55.27 -31.70
C VAL A 30 27.30 55.64 -30.22
N ILE A 31 26.13 55.67 -29.58
CA ILE A 31 26.03 55.87 -28.13
C ILE A 31 26.57 54.63 -27.42
N ARG A 32 27.75 54.77 -26.82
CA ARG A 32 28.25 53.91 -25.73
C ARG A 32 27.54 54.31 -24.43
N PRO A 33 27.05 53.38 -23.59
CA PRO A 33 26.80 53.69 -22.19
C PRO A 33 28.05 53.38 -21.38
N GLU A 34 28.73 54.44 -20.94
CA GLU A 34 29.69 54.37 -19.84
C GLU A 34 28.98 54.13 -18.49
N PRO A 35 29.70 53.54 -17.52
CA PRO A 35 29.20 53.21 -16.19
C PRO A 35 29.46 54.34 -15.21
N LEU A 36 28.45 55.11 -14.81
CA LEU A 36 28.56 56.07 -13.71
C LEU A 36 27.24 56.17 -12.94
N LEU A 37 27.14 55.44 -11.81
CA LEU A 37 26.31 55.85 -10.69
C LEU A 37 27.02 57.05 -10.02
N ARG A 38 26.67 58.28 -10.44
CA ARG A 38 26.92 59.49 -9.67
C ARG A 38 25.78 59.71 -8.66
N PRO A 39 26.09 60.13 -7.42
CA PRO A 39 25.10 60.46 -6.41
C PRO A 39 24.58 61.89 -6.62
N SER A 40 23.25 62.08 -6.60
CA SER A 40 22.66 63.43 -6.56
C SER A 40 21.45 63.51 -5.63
N THR A 41 21.66 64.33 -4.61
CA THR A 41 20.82 65.03 -3.63
C THR A 41 19.47 65.62 -4.10
N LEU A 42 18.48 65.60 -3.19
CA LEU A 42 17.34 66.55 -2.94
C LEU A 42 16.57 65.99 -1.70
N VAL A 43 16.55 66.53 -0.47
CA VAL A 43 16.08 67.83 0.10
C VAL A 43 14.61 68.10 -0.29
N HIS A 44 13.55 67.98 0.53
CA HIS A 44 13.27 68.41 1.92
C HIS A 44 12.30 67.47 2.72
N HIS A 45 12.61 67.36 4.02
CA HIS A 45 11.77 67.27 5.25
C HIS A 45 10.77 66.12 5.50
N ILE A 46 11.26 65.09 6.23
CA ILE A 46 10.56 64.48 7.37
C ILE A 46 11.59 64.34 8.52
N PRO A 47 11.34 64.86 9.74
CA PRO A 47 12.24 64.67 10.88
C PRO A 47 12.00 63.31 11.54
N GLY A 48 13.06 62.50 11.65
CA GLY A 48 13.06 61.28 12.47
C GLY A 48 13.86 60.13 11.85
N GLN A 49 14.94 59.73 12.52
CA GLN A 49 15.97 58.75 12.11
C GLN A 49 15.45 57.40 11.57
N LEU A 50 16.03 56.92 10.46
CA LEU A 50 16.06 55.49 10.13
C LEU A 50 17.48 54.96 10.37
N GLN A 51 17.58 54.00 11.30
CA GLN A 51 18.82 53.34 11.72
C GLN A 51 18.89 51.93 11.11
N GLY A 52 19.70 51.72 10.06
CA GLY A 52 20.28 50.40 9.74
C GLY A 52 19.78 49.66 8.48
N ILE A 53 20.67 48.83 7.92
CA ILE A 53 20.46 47.93 6.76
C ILE A 53 19.41 46.83 7.06
N SER A 54 19.11 46.55 8.33
CA SER A 54 18.07 45.58 8.75
C SER A 54 16.69 45.96 8.23
N ASP A 55 16.37 47.25 8.20
CA ASP A 55 15.00 47.71 7.95
C ASP A 55 14.63 47.58 6.47
N PHE A 56 15.62 47.69 5.56
CA PHE A 56 15.41 47.49 4.12
C PHE A 56 15.22 46.01 3.76
N SER A 57 16.00 45.11 4.35
CA SER A 57 15.82 43.66 4.17
C SER A 57 14.51 43.17 4.81
N GLN A 58 14.12 43.74 5.94
CA GLN A 58 12.84 43.44 6.59
C GLN A 58 11.65 43.94 5.76
N ALA A 59 11.74 45.15 5.17
CA ALA A 59 10.68 45.66 4.29
C ALA A 59 10.47 44.81 3.03
N LEU A 60 11.56 44.31 2.41
CA LEU A 60 11.46 43.37 1.29
C LEU A 60 10.85 42.02 1.71
N LEU A 61 11.23 41.51 2.88
CA LEU A 61 10.66 40.27 3.43
C LEU A 61 9.16 40.44 3.77
N ASP A 62 8.80 41.54 4.41
CA ASP A 62 7.41 41.87 4.75
C ASP A 62 6.56 41.98 3.47
N THR A 63 7.09 42.60 2.42
CA THR A 63 6.42 42.68 1.10
C THR A 63 6.23 41.29 0.49
N ALA A 64 7.26 40.44 0.49
CA ALA A 64 7.17 39.08 -0.02
C ALA A 64 6.18 38.21 0.78
N ILE A 65 6.10 38.39 2.11
CA ILE A 65 5.12 37.71 2.97
C ILE A 65 3.69 38.15 2.60
N LEU A 66 3.48 39.46 2.39
CA LEU A 66 2.17 39.98 2.00
C LEU A 66 1.74 39.49 0.61
N GLU A 67 2.67 39.41 -0.34
CA GLU A 67 2.43 38.86 -1.68
C GLU A 67 2.13 37.35 -1.63
N ALA A 68 2.88 36.58 -0.82
CA ALA A 68 2.60 35.15 -0.60
C ALA A 68 1.21 34.93 0.01
N ARG A 69 0.82 35.73 1.01
CA ARG A 69 -0.54 35.67 1.60
C ARG A 69 -1.62 36.04 0.58
N ASN A 70 -1.35 37.00 -0.29
CA ASN A 70 -2.29 37.41 -1.35
C ASN A 70 -2.46 36.29 -2.39
N LYS A 71 -1.36 35.61 -2.74
CA LYS A 71 -1.36 34.42 -3.59
C LYS A 71 -2.16 33.27 -2.96
N GLU A 72 -1.98 32.99 -1.67
CA GLU A 72 -2.75 31.95 -0.98
C GLU A 72 -4.26 32.22 -0.96
N ARG A 73 -4.69 33.48 -0.72
CA ARG A 73 -6.11 33.86 -0.78
C ARG A 73 -6.71 33.64 -2.17
N TRP A 74 -5.95 33.98 -3.21
CA TRP A 74 -6.36 33.77 -4.59
C TRP A 74 -6.46 32.27 -4.94
N ILE A 75 -5.46 31.47 -4.57
CA ILE A 75 -5.49 30.01 -4.76
C ILE A 75 -6.71 29.41 -4.06
N ALA A 76 -6.95 29.76 -2.80
CA ALA A 76 -8.09 29.27 -2.03
C ALA A 76 -9.43 29.64 -2.69
N ALA A 77 -9.55 30.86 -3.23
CA ALA A 77 -10.74 31.28 -3.95
C ALA A 77 -10.97 30.46 -5.23
N LEU A 78 -9.92 30.21 -6.02
CA LEU A 78 -10.01 29.36 -7.20
C LEU A 78 -10.39 27.92 -6.84
N GLU A 79 -9.79 27.36 -5.79
CA GLU A 79 -10.06 26.00 -5.30
C GLU A 79 -11.51 25.81 -4.90
N HIS A 80 -12.07 26.78 -4.19
CA HIS A 80 -13.49 26.76 -3.81
C HIS A 80 -14.40 26.69 -5.04
N HIS A 81 -14.08 27.42 -6.11
CA HIS A 81 -14.93 27.49 -7.32
C HIS A 81 -14.78 26.28 -8.25
N VAL A 82 -13.65 25.55 -8.19
CA VAL A 82 -13.47 24.29 -8.94
C VAL A 82 -13.90 23.05 -8.15
N GLN A 83 -14.17 23.17 -6.85
CA GLN A 83 -14.55 22.04 -6.01
C GLN A 83 -15.88 21.44 -6.49
N GLY A 84 -15.90 20.11 -6.73
CA GLY A 84 -17.09 19.40 -7.20
C GLY A 84 -17.49 19.63 -8.67
N LYS A 85 -16.73 20.43 -9.43
CA LYS A 85 -16.98 20.70 -10.86
C LYS A 85 -16.33 19.64 -11.76
N ALA A 86 -16.97 19.30 -12.87
CA ALA A 86 -16.34 18.45 -13.89
C ALA A 86 -15.27 19.25 -14.67
N ASP A 87 -14.29 18.57 -15.29
CA ASP A 87 -13.17 19.21 -16.00
C ASP A 87 -13.61 20.16 -17.12
N GLN A 88 -14.75 19.89 -17.75
CA GLN A 88 -15.35 20.66 -18.84
C GLN A 88 -16.21 21.85 -18.38
N ASP A 89 -16.55 21.95 -17.09
CA ASP A 89 -17.40 23.03 -16.58
C ASP A 89 -16.68 24.37 -16.73
N THR A 90 -17.40 25.39 -17.19
CA THR A 90 -16.86 26.74 -17.39
C THR A 90 -17.02 27.59 -16.14
N ILE A 91 -15.98 28.37 -15.84
CA ILE A 91 -15.90 29.26 -14.68
C ILE A 91 -15.41 30.61 -15.16
N ASP A 92 -16.20 31.66 -14.89
CA ASP A 92 -15.80 33.03 -15.17
C ASP A 92 -14.91 33.57 -14.03
N LEU A 93 -13.65 33.86 -14.35
CA LEU A 93 -12.69 34.40 -13.38
C LEU A 93 -13.02 35.84 -12.96
N ALA A 94 -13.81 36.58 -13.75
CA ALA A 94 -14.25 37.93 -13.42
C ALA A 94 -15.33 37.93 -12.32
N GLU A 95 -16.01 36.81 -12.09
CA GLU A 95 -17.02 36.67 -11.02
C GLU A 95 -16.41 36.25 -9.68
N ILE A 96 -15.18 35.73 -9.68
CA ILE A 96 -14.49 35.28 -8.46
C ILE A 96 -13.83 36.47 -7.77
N ARG A 97 -14.50 37.01 -6.74
CA ARG A 97 -14.02 38.13 -5.91
C ARG A 97 -13.31 37.63 -4.66
N PHE A 98 -12.22 38.29 -4.25
CA PHE A 98 -11.58 38.05 -2.94
C PHE A 98 -10.97 39.34 -2.36
N SER A 99 -10.79 39.35 -1.05
CA SER A 99 -10.17 40.49 -0.36
C SER A 99 -8.64 40.44 -0.49
N SER A 100 -8.07 41.39 -1.23
CA SER A 100 -6.61 41.52 -1.35
C SER A 100 -5.97 41.82 0.01
N VAL A 101 -4.73 41.36 0.21
CA VAL A 101 -4.00 41.60 1.46
C VAL A 101 -3.59 43.07 1.51
N THR A 102 -4.03 43.78 2.56
CA THR A 102 -3.71 45.19 2.80
C THR A 102 -2.19 45.40 2.78
N ARG A 103 -1.71 46.41 2.04
CA ARG A 103 -0.29 46.74 1.81
C ARG A 103 0.48 45.82 0.85
N SER A 104 -0.17 44.85 0.20
CA SER A 104 0.44 44.20 -0.98
C SER A 104 0.59 45.22 -2.12
N THR A 105 1.50 44.94 -3.06
CA THR A 105 1.75 45.78 -4.25
C THR A 105 0.46 46.04 -5.02
N LEU A 106 -0.26 44.97 -5.38
CA LEU A 106 -1.55 45.07 -6.07
C LEU A 106 -2.61 45.85 -5.26
N ALA A 107 -2.76 45.57 -3.96
CA ALA A 107 -3.72 46.30 -3.13
C ALA A 107 -3.41 47.81 -3.07
N THR A 108 -2.13 48.17 -3.09
CA THR A 108 -1.68 49.57 -3.08
C THR A 108 -2.02 50.28 -4.38
N ASP A 109 -1.76 49.64 -5.52
CA ASP A 109 -2.05 50.21 -6.84
C ASP A 109 -3.56 50.26 -7.12
N VAL A 110 -4.32 49.22 -6.73
CA VAL A 110 -5.78 49.21 -6.80
C VAL A 110 -6.38 50.32 -5.93
N GLN A 111 -5.86 50.54 -4.72
CA GLN A 111 -6.35 51.62 -3.86
C GLN A 111 -6.01 53.01 -4.41
N ARG A 112 -4.87 53.16 -5.09
CA ARG A 112 -4.51 54.39 -5.80
C ARG A 112 -5.51 54.64 -6.95
N GLY A 113 -5.79 53.62 -7.76
CA GLY A 113 -6.75 53.67 -8.87
C GLY A 113 -8.17 53.95 -8.40
N ARG A 114 -8.61 53.33 -7.31
CA ARG A 114 -9.91 53.56 -6.67
C ARG A 114 -10.11 55.04 -6.30
N LYS A 115 -9.11 55.64 -5.63
CA LYS A 115 -9.16 57.06 -5.26
C LYS A 115 -9.24 57.96 -6.50
N ALA A 116 -8.51 57.62 -7.56
CA ALA A 116 -8.55 58.35 -8.82
C ALA A 116 -9.92 58.21 -9.53
N LEU A 117 -10.54 57.02 -9.51
CA LEU A 117 -11.90 56.78 -10.04
C LEU A 117 -12.95 57.58 -9.26
N ALA A 118 -12.90 57.56 -7.94
CA ALA A 118 -13.80 58.37 -7.10
C ALA A 118 -13.61 59.87 -7.35
N ALA A 119 -12.39 60.33 -7.56
CA ALA A 119 -12.10 61.72 -7.92
C ALA A 119 -12.59 62.09 -9.33
N LEU A 120 -12.69 61.13 -10.25
CA LEU A 120 -13.29 61.33 -11.57
C LEU A 120 -14.82 61.42 -11.46
N ALA A 121 -15.46 60.51 -10.71
CA ALA A 121 -16.91 60.48 -10.50
C ALA A 121 -17.47 61.82 -9.97
N ASN A 122 -16.75 62.43 -9.02
CA ASN A 122 -17.15 63.69 -8.37
C ASN A 122 -16.88 64.96 -9.21
N ARG A 123 -16.46 64.83 -10.47
CA ARG A 123 -16.25 66.00 -11.34
C ARG A 123 -17.59 66.44 -11.95
N PRO A 124 -17.88 67.76 -12.04
CA PRO A 124 -19.13 68.24 -12.65
C PRO A 124 -19.38 67.68 -14.05
N GLY A 125 -18.32 67.56 -14.86
CA GLY A 125 -18.39 66.95 -16.18
C GLY A 125 -18.67 65.44 -16.17
N MET A 126 -18.31 64.70 -15.12
CA MET A 126 -18.63 63.28 -15.02
C MET A 126 -20.06 63.09 -14.47
N GLN A 127 -20.46 63.91 -13.49
CA GLN A 127 -21.82 63.92 -12.94
C GLN A 127 -22.86 64.15 -14.05
N ALA A 128 -22.64 65.15 -14.91
CA ALA A 128 -23.51 65.40 -16.06
C ALA A 128 -23.47 64.28 -17.12
N ALA A 129 -22.45 63.41 -17.13
CA ALA A 129 -22.42 62.23 -18.00
C ALA A 129 -23.21 61.07 -17.39
N LEU A 130 -23.15 60.90 -16.07
CA LEU A 130 -23.87 59.86 -15.31
C LEU A 130 -25.37 60.13 -15.20
N GLU A 131 -25.77 61.40 -15.03
CA GLU A 131 -27.18 61.83 -14.97
C GLU A 131 -27.95 61.45 -16.25
N LYS A 132 -27.30 61.43 -17.42
CA LYS A 132 -27.90 61.00 -18.68
C LYS A 132 -28.39 59.56 -18.67
N TYR A 133 -27.84 58.74 -17.77
CA TYR A 133 -28.19 57.34 -17.58
C TYR A 133 -28.97 57.12 -16.27
N GLY A 134 -29.36 58.18 -15.56
CA GLY A 134 -30.10 58.09 -14.29
C GLY A 134 -29.28 57.57 -13.11
N ILE A 135 -27.95 57.70 -13.16
CA ILE A 135 -27.03 57.16 -12.14
C ILE A 135 -26.53 58.28 -11.24
N ASP A 136 -26.74 58.15 -9.93
CA ASP A 136 -26.19 59.09 -8.94
C ASP A 136 -24.66 58.93 -8.85
N SER A 137 -23.95 60.04 -9.01
CA SER A 137 -22.49 60.12 -8.90
C SER A 137 -21.92 59.64 -7.57
N GLN A 138 -22.68 59.68 -6.47
CA GLN A 138 -22.23 59.19 -5.17
C GLN A 138 -22.35 57.66 -5.03
N THR A 139 -23.24 57.02 -5.79
CA THR A 139 -23.47 55.58 -5.77
C THR A 139 -23.02 54.89 -7.07
N ALA A 140 -22.39 55.63 -7.98
CA ALA A 140 -21.98 55.12 -9.29
C ALA A 140 -20.88 54.05 -9.15
N HIS A 141 -21.20 52.83 -9.57
CA HIS A 141 -20.21 51.76 -9.70
C HIS A 141 -19.48 51.92 -11.04
N LEU A 142 -18.32 52.57 -11.00
CA LEU A 142 -17.42 52.73 -12.14
C LEU A 142 -16.36 51.62 -12.17
N ARG A 143 -15.97 51.20 -13.36
CA ARG A 143 -14.76 50.39 -13.58
C ARG A 143 -13.96 50.87 -14.80
N ILE A 144 -12.66 50.63 -14.75
CA ILE A 144 -11.84 50.54 -15.97
C ILE A 144 -11.72 49.05 -16.30
N PHE A 145 -12.05 48.67 -17.52
CA PHE A 145 -11.93 47.30 -18.00
C PHE A 145 -11.44 47.33 -19.46
N ASP A 146 -10.24 46.83 -19.71
CA ASP A 146 -9.59 46.79 -21.03
C ASP A 146 -9.64 48.11 -21.81
N GLY A 147 -9.21 49.18 -21.13
CA GLY A 147 -9.14 50.49 -21.73
C GLY A 147 -10.47 51.24 -21.78
N ARG A 148 -11.58 50.61 -21.39
CA ARG A 148 -12.91 51.25 -21.34
C ARG A 148 -13.25 51.72 -19.93
N LEU A 149 -13.83 52.92 -19.82
CA LEU A 149 -14.46 53.40 -18.61
C LEU A 149 -15.95 53.06 -18.66
N GLU A 150 -16.37 52.16 -17.79
CA GLU A 150 -17.74 51.64 -17.78
C GLU A 150 -18.44 51.99 -16.46
N VAL A 151 -19.76 52.20 -16.53
CA VAL A 151 -20.63 52.37 -15.37
C VAL A 151 -21.69 51.27 -15.33
N LEU A 152 -22.02 50.77 -14.14
CA LEU A 152 -23.10 49.81 -13.95
C LEU A 152 -24.46 50.53 -13.93
N ASP A 153 -25.37 50.16 -14.82
CA ASP A 153 -26.75 50.64 -14.84
C ASP A 153 -27.63 49.94 -13.79
N SER A 154 -28.85 50.44 -13.57
CA SER A 154 -29.81 49.87 -12.62
C SER A 154 -30.31 48.46 -13.01
N ALA A 155 -30.07 48.02 -14.24
CA ALA A 155 -30.38 46.68 -14.73
C ALA A 155 -29.17 45.72 -14.63
N GLY A 156 -28.05 46.17 -14.03
CA GLY A 156 -26.84 45.37 -13.85
C GLY A 156 -25.97 45.25 -15.11
N ARG A 157 -26.15 46.12 -16.10
CA ARG A 157 -25.36 46.12 -17.35
C ARG A 157 -24.29 47.20 -17.30
N TRP A 158 -23.11 46.87 -17.81
CA TRP A 158 -22.00 47.82 -17.96
C TRP A 158 -22.19 48.67 -19.21
N ILE A 159 -22.21 50.00 -19.06
CA ILE A 159 -22.31 50.99 -20.12
C ILE A 159 -20.95 51.66 -20.32
N ASP A 160 -20.43 51.62 -21.54
CA ASP A 160 -19.18 52.29 -21.91
C ASP A 160 -19.37 53.81 -22.03
N LEU A 161 -18.64 54.57 -21.22
CA LEU A 161 -18.62 56.02 -21.19
C LEU A 161 -17.36 56.61 -21.85
N SER A 162 -16.47 55.79 -22.39
CA SER A 162 -15.13 56.19 -22.85
C SER A 162 -15.16 57.32 -23.87
N ASP A 163 -16.02 57.24 -24.89
CA ASP A 163 -16.16 58.27 -25.91
C ASP A 163 -16.71 59.59 -25.34
N SER A 164 -17.74 59.48 -24.49
CA SER A 164 -18.38 60.64 -23.84
C SER A 164 -17.43 61.39 -22.90
N VAL A 165 -16.54 60.65 -22.24
CA VAL A 165 -15.52 61.19 -21.33
C VAL A 165 -14.32 61.73 -22.11
N SER A 166 -13.90 61.05 -23.17
CA SER A 166 -12.78 61.45 -24.03
C SER A 166 -13.08 62.71 -24.85
N ALA A 167 -14.34 62.96 -25.22
CA ALA A 167 -14.78 64.18 -25.89
C ALA A 167 -14.63 65.46 -25.04
N ARG A 168 -14.36 65.32 -23.72
CA ARG A 168 -14.20 66.45 -22.79
C ARG A 168 -12.73 66.55 -22.36
N PRO A 169 -11.95 67.55 -22.83
CA PRO A 169 -10.51 67.62 -22.56
C PRO A 169 -10.11 67.56 -21.07
N GLY A 170 -10.93 68.17 -20.20
CA GLY A 170 -10.72 68.16 -18.74
C GLY A 170 -10.96 66.81 -18.06
N LEU A 171 -11.76 65.93 -18.66
CA LEU A 171 -11.96 64.55 -18.19
C LEU A 171 -10.99 63.58 -18.88
N LYS A 172 -10.72 63.77 -20.18
CA LYS A 172 -9.80 62.93 -20.97
C LYS A 172 -8.43 62.77 -20.30
N LYS A 173 -7.79 63.85 -19.86
CA LYS A 173 -6.47 63.77 -19.19
C LYS A 173 -6.49 62.84 -17.96
N ARG A 174 -7.58 62.84 -17.21
CA ARG A 174 -7.75 62.01 -16.00
C ARG A 174 -8.10 60.58 -16.36
N PHE A 175 -8.89 60.38 -17.41
CA PHE A 175 -9.15 59.07 -17.97
C PHE A 175 -7.86 58.43 -18.48
N ASP A 176 -7.03 59.15 -19.25
CA ASP A 176 -5.71 58.69 -19.69
C ASP A 176 -4.82 58.29 -18.49
N THR A 177 -4.83 59.09 -17.40
CA THR A 177 -4.09 58.74 -16.16
C THR A 177 -4.62 57.45 -15.52
N LEU A 178 -5.95 57.25 -15.51
CA LEU A 178 -6.56 56.03 -15.01
C LEU A 178 -6.22 54.80 -15.88
N LEU A 179 -6.08 54.99 -17.20
CA LEU A 179 -5.63 53.95 -18.11
C LEU A 179 -4.17 53.54 -17.83
N ASP A 180 -3.28 54.52 -17.62
CA ASP A 180 -1.89 54.25 -17.23
C ASP A 180 -1.81 53.50 -15.89
N MET A 181 -2.62 53.91 -14.91
CA MET A 181 -2.70 53.23 -13.62
C MET A 181 -3.23 51.80 -13.77
N ALA A 182 -4.25 51.59 -14.62
CA ALA A 182 -4.83 50.28 -14.85
C ALA A 182 -3.84 49.27 -15.43
N GLN A 183 -2.79 49.71 -16.16
CA GLN A 183 -1.75 48.82 -16.69
C GLN A 183 -1.05 48.04 -15.57
N THR A 184 -0.80 48.67 -14.42
CA THR A 184 -0.15 48.02 -13.26
C THR A 184 -1.06 47.09 -12.49
N THR A 185 -2.37 47.12 -12.77
CA THR A 185 -3.40 46.33 -12.08
C THR A 185 -4.10 45.37 -13.04
N GLY A 186 -3.45 44.94 -14.12
CA GLY A 186 -3.99 43.96 -15.07
C GLY A 186 -5.10 44.50 -15.97
N HIS A 187 -5.05 45.79 -16.30
CA HIS A 187 -6.04 46.54 -17.10
C HIS A 187 -7.45 46.63 -16.49
N ILE A 188 -7.56 46.35 -15.19
CA ILE A 188 -8.83 46.37 -14.44
C ILE A 188 -8.69 47.31 -13.24
N LEU A 189 -9.69 48.17 -13.01
CA LEU A 189 -9.83 48.97 -11.79
C LEU A 189 -11.31 49.07 -11.42
N HIS A 190 -11.65 48.88 -10.15
CA HIS A 190 -13.01 49.05 -9.65
C HIS A 190 -13.10 50.21 -8.66
N SER A 191 -14.18 50.99 -8.73
CA SER A 191 -14.52 52.03 -7.75
C SER A 191 -14.78 51.49 -6.34
N THR A 192 -15.11 50.20 -6.21
CA THR A 192 -15.21 49.47 -4.93
C THR A 192 -13.84 49.15 -4.32
N GLY A 193 -12.78 49.09 -5.13
CA GLY A 193 -11.46 48.61 -4.73
C GLY A 193 -11.35 47.08 -4.64
N GLU A 194 -12.34 46.36 -5.16
CA GLU A 194 -12.33 44.90 -5.23
C GLU A 194 -11.32 44.41 -6.26
N VAL A 195 -10.80 43.20 -6.01
CA VAL A 195 -9.90 42.47 -6.92
C VAL A 195 -10.58 41.14 -7.26
N ASP A 196 -10.66 40.83 -8.55
CA ASP A 196 -11.12 39.52 -9.03
C ASP A 196 -9.97 38.61 -9.48
N ALA A 197 -10.30 37.33 -9.70
CA ALA A 197 -9.33 36.32 -10.10
C ALA A 197 -8.78 36.57 -11.50
N LEU A 198 -9.56 37.19 -12.40
CA LEU A 198 -9.12 37.62 -13.72
C LEU A 198 -8.03 38.70 -13.60
N GLN A 199 -8.23 39.68 -12.73
CA GLN A 199 -7.27 40.73 -12.45
C GLN A 199 -5.97 40.19 -11.88
N MET A 200 -6.02 39.28 -10.90
CA MET A 200 -4.81 38.62 -10.37
C MET A 200 -4.10 37.79 -11.43
N LEU A 201 -4.85 37.07 -12.28
CA LEU A 201 -4.27 36.30 -13.37
C LEU A 201 -3.52 37.21 -14.34
N ARG A 202 -4.11 38.33 -14.75
CA ARG A 202 -3.49 39.31 -15.66
C ARG A 202 -2.28 40.01 -15.05
N VAL A 203 -2.25 40.21 -13.73
CA VAL A 203 -1.07 40.74 -13.03
C VAL A 203 0.04 39.68 -12.94
N THR A 204 -0.32 38.42 -12.73
CA THR A 204 0.65 37.32 -12.52
C THR A 204 1.17 36.74 -13.83
N LEU A 205 0.36 36.78 -14.89
CA LEU A 205 0.61 36.22 -16.23
C LEU A 205 0.06 37.18 -17.32
N PRO A 206 0.62 38.39 -17.49
CA PRO A 206 0.11 39.44 -18.39
C PRO A 206 -0.09 39.04 -19.86
N ASN A 207 0.61 37.99 -20.33
CA ASN A 207 0.52 37.53 -21.72
C ASN A 207 -0.18 36.16 -21.86
N ALA A 208 -0.90 35.68 -20.84
CA ALA A 208 -1.67 34.45 -20.90
C ALA A 208 -3.03 34.65 -21.60
N ASP A 209 -2.97 35.05 -22.88
CA ASP A 209 -4.09 35.32 -23.81
C ASP A 209 -5.21 36.22 -23.26
N GLY A 210 -5.33 37.42 -23.83
CA GLY A 210 -6.30 38.48 -23.48
C GLY A 210 -7.75 38.19 -23.87
N GLN A 211 -8.23 36.96 -23.67
CA GLN A 211 -9.63 36.62 -23.84
C GLN A 211 -10.33 36.51 -22.47
N ASP A 212 -11.30 37.39 -22.25
CA ASP A 212 -12.28 37.36 -21.15
C ASP A 212 -13.28 36.22 -21.33
N VAL A 213 -12.77 35.00 -21.42
CA VAL A 213 -13.61 33.82 -21.67
C VAL A 213 -13.62 32.95 -20.42
N PRO A 214 -14.80 32.51 -19.96
CA PRO A 214 -14.94 31.50 -18.93
C PRO A 214 -14.00 30.32 -19.20
N ARG A 215 -13.15 30.00 -18.23
CA ARG A 215 -12.14 28.94 -18.37
C ARG A 215 -12.72 27.63 -17.86
N SER A 216 -12.33 26.52 -18.47
CA SER A 216 -12.72 25.21 -17.96
C SER A 216 -12.10 24.97 -16.59
N ALA A 217 -12.79 24.23 -15.72
CA ALA A 217 -12.28 23.87 -14.40
C ALA A 217 -10.91 23.17 -14.48
N LYS A 218 -10.67 22.40 -15.55
CA LYS A 218 -9.36 21.78 -15.84
C LYS A 218 -8.24 22.81 -15.99
N VAL A 219 -8.47 23.90 -16.74
CA VAL A 219 -7.47 24.96 -16.94
C VAL A 219 -7.20 25.68 -15.63
N ILE A 220 -8.23 25.93 -14.81
CA ILE A 220 -8.07 26.57 -13.49
C ILE A 220 -7.30 25.67 -12.52
N ARG A 221 -7.58 24.36 -12.49
CA ARG A 221 -6.79 23.39 -11.71
C ARG A 221 -5.32 23.36 -12.13
N ASN A 222 -5.05 23.39 -13.44
CA ASN A 222 -3.68 23.48 -13.94
C ASN A 222 -2.99 24.78 -13.46
N LEU A 223 -3.67 25.92 -13.53
CA LEU A 223 -3.17 27.20 -13.03
C LEU A 223 -2.88 27.15 -11.52
N ILE A 224 -3.78 26.60 -10.71
CA ILE A 224 -3.55 26.35 -9.28
C ILE A 224 -2.28 25.51 -9.08
N GLY A 225 -2.11 24.44 -9.86
CA GLY A 225 -0.92 23.61 -9.85
C GLY A 225 0.37 24.39 -10.09
N TRP A 226 0.40 25.24 -11.13
CA TRP A 226 1.56 26.10 -11.43
C TRP A 226 1.90 27.07 -10.30
N GLN A 227 0.87 27.52 -9.58
CA GLN A 227 1.04 28.43 -8.47
C GLN A 227 1.54 27.71 -7.21
N ARG A 228 1.05 26.50 -6.93
CA ARG A 228 1.51 25.68 -5.80
C ARG A 228 2.90 25.10 -6.03
N HIS A 229 3.23 24.73 -7.26
CA HIS A 229 4.47 24.03 -7.62
C HIS A 229 5.26 24.76 -8.72
N PRO A 230 5.68 26.02 -8.52
CA PRO A 230 6.41 26.77 -9.54
C PRO A 230 7.74 26.08 -9.90
N LEU A 231 8.21 26.32 -11.12
CA LEU A 231 9.56 25.90 -11.54
C LEU A 231 10.62 26.60 -10.68
N THR A 232 11.68 25.89 -10.34
CA THR A 232 12.70 26.35 -9.39
C THR A 232 13.84 27.10 -10.07
N SER A 233 14.49 28.01 -9.33
CA SER A 233 15.64 28.77 -9.85
C SER A 233 16.95 27.97 -9.81
N SER A 234 17.87 28.21 -10.76
CA SER A 234 19.14 27.49 -10.91
C SER A 234 20.02 27.62 -9.66
N PRO A 235 20.63 26.57 -9.06
CA PRO A 235 21.58 26.65 -7.94
C PRO A 235 22.84 27.49 -8.27
N PRO A 236 23.69 27.90 -7.30
CA PRO A 236 24.68 28.97 -7.51
C PRO A 236 25.72 28.67 -8.59
N MET A 237 25.91 27.39 -8.92
CA MET A 237 26.80 26.94 -10.00
C MET A 237 26.03 26.43 -11.23
N GLY A 238 24.70 26.56 -11.27
CA GLY A 238 23.86 25.96 -12.31
C GLY A 238 24.17 24.47 -12.48
N ASN A 239 24.31 23.99 -13.70
CA ASN A 239 24.79 22.65 -14.05
C ASN A 239 26.32 22.45 -13.96
N TYR A 240 27.03 23.28 -13.18
CA TYR A 240 28.49 23.31 -12.99
C TYR A 240 29.36 23.72 -14.19
N THR A 241 28.96 23.40 -15.41
CA THR A 241 29.71 23.73 -16.63
C THR A 241 29.27 25.05 -17.25
N GLY A 242 28.06 25.51 -16.92
CA GLY A 242 27.57 26.83 -17.27
C GLY A 242 27.50 27.05 -18.80
N PRO A 243 27.81 28.28 -19.28
CA PRO A 243 27.70 28.58 -20.71
C PRO A 243 28.73 27.84 -21.57
N TRP A 244 29.85 27.37 -21.01
CA TRP A 244 31.00 26.84 -21.76
C TRP A 244 30.69 25.59 -22.60
N LEU A 245 29.76 24.75 -22.12
CA LEU A 245 29.30 23.54 -22.81
C LEU A 245 27.84 23.62 -23.24
N ALA A 246 27.15 24.73 -22.96
CA ALA A 246 25.77 24.89 -23.39
C ALA A 246 25.72 25.07 -24.91
N LEU A 247 24.93 24.22 -25.58
CA LEU A 247 24.87 24.12 -27.04
C LEU A 247 24.58 25.47 -27.75
N ASP A 248 23.80 26.33 -27.10
CA ASP A 248 23.34 27.63 -27.63
C ASP A 248 24.02 28.82 -26.96
N SER A 249 25.13 28.58 -26.26
CA SER A 249 25.90 29.68 -25.71
C SER A 249 26.77 30.33 -26.79
N PRO A 250 26.83 31.68 -26.84
CA PRO A 250 27.86 32.36 -27.63
C PRO A 250 29.28 32.09 -27.11
N LEU A 251 29.41 31.52 -25.90
CA LEU A 251 30.67 31.18 -25.23
C LEU A 251 31.01 29.69 -25.36
N LYS A 252 30.32 28.96 -26.24
CA LYS A 252 30.55 27.53 -26.44
C LYS A 252 31.97 27.29 -26.94
N LEU A 253 32.64 26.32 -26.35
CA LEU A 253 34.02 25.97 -26.73
C LEU A 253 34.03 25.20 -28.06
N SER A 254 34.83 25.66 -29.02
CA SER A 254 35.15 24.88 -30.23
C SER A 254 35.95 23.63 -29.87
N GLN A 255 36.11 22.69 -30.82
CA GLN A 255 36.91 21.48 -30.59
C GLN A 255 38.37 21.84 -30.24
N GLN A 256 38.91 22.88 -30.88
CA GLN A 256 40.26 23.38 -30.60
C GLN A 256 40.34 24.07 -29.24
N ASP A 257 39.34 24.88 -28.87
CA ASP A 257 39.27 25.52 -27.55
C ASP A 257 39.24 24.48 -26.42
N ARG A 258 38.48 23.39 -26.61
CA ARG A 258 38.43 22.27 -25.65
C ARG A 258 39.81 21.66 -25.44
N GLN A 259 40.54 21.37 -26.53
CA GLN A 259 41.90 20.81 -26.45
C GLN A 259 42.87 21.78 -25.75
N THR A 260 42.83 23.05 -26.12
CA THR A 260 43.69 24.09 -25.50
C THR A 260 43.38 24.29 -24.02
N LEU A 261 42.10 24.25 -23.66
CA LEU A 261 41.65 24.36 -22.27
C LEU A 261 42.13 23.16 -21.43
N VAL A 262 42.07 21.94 -21.98
CA VAL A 262 42.60 20.73 -21.32
C VAL A 262 44.11 20.85 -21.11
N GLY A 263 44.87 21.20 -22.15
CA GLY A 263 46.33 21.39 -22.02
C GLY A 263 46.70 22.47 -21.00
N SER A 264 45.95 23.58 -20.97
CA SER A 264 46.12 24.64 -19.97
C SER A 264 45.78 24.17 -18.56
N PHE A 265 44.73 23.36 -18.41
CA PHE A 265 44.35 22.76 -17.13
C PHE A 265 45.43 21.83 -16.60
N GLU A 266 45.96 20.94 -17.42
CA GLU A 266 47.03 20.02 -17.01
C GLU A 266 48.30 20.77 -16.57
N ARG A 267 48.64 21.86 -17.26
CA ARG A 267 49.84 22.66 -16.96
C ARG A 267 49.71 23.53 -15.71
N PHE A 268 48.56 24.16 -15.48
CA PHE A 268 48.41 25.21 -14.46
C PHE A 268 47.52 24.83 -13.27
N VAL A 269 46.66 23.82 -13.41
CA VAL A 269 45.76 23.34 -12.35
C VAL A 269 46.18 21.96 -11.87
N GLY A 270 46.35 21.03 -12.80
CA GLY A 270 46.72 19.65 -12.58
C GLY A 270 45.56 18.75 -12.12
N PRO A 271 45.67 17.42 -12.31
CA PRO A 271 44.63 16.45 -11.95
C PRO A 271 44.34 16.41 -10.44
N GLN A 272 45.34 16.69 -9.60
CA GLN A 272 45.23 16.62 -8.13
C GLN A 272 44.23 17.61 -7.49
N TRP A 273 43.65 18.53 -8.27
CA TRP A 273 42.72 19.52 -7.73
C TRP A 273 41.45 18.90 -7.14
N LEU A 274 40.76 18.08 -7.95
CA LEU A 274 39.55 17.34 -7.60
C LEU A 274 39.77 15.82 -7.54
N ASP A 275 40.81 15.26 -8.17
CA ASP A 275 41.04 13.80 -8.17
C ASP A 275 41.62 13.26 -6.84
N LYS A 276 41.95 14.11 -5.87
CA LYS A 276 42.43 13.70 -4.54
C LYS A 276 41.61 14.40 -3.46
N GLN A 277 40.45 13.83 -3.13
CA GLN A 277 39.60 14.29 -2.03
C GLN A 277 39.65 13.30 -0.87
N PRO A 278 39.39 13.73 0.37
CA PRO A 278 39.02 12.79 1.42
C PRO A 278 37.64 12.17 1.10
N PRO A 279 37.35 10.95 1.59
CA PRO A 279 36.03 10.33 1.49
C PRO A 279 34.94 11.29 1.95
N LEU A 280 33.85 11.36 1.18
CA LEU A 280 32.76 12.30 1.43
C LEU A 280 31.77 11.75 2.46
N SER A 281 31.30 12.66 3.33
CA SER A 281 30.06 12.48 4.07
C SER A 281 29.22 13.76 3.95
N GLY A 282 27.97 13.63 3.53
CA GLY A 282 27.03 14.75 3.42
C GLY A 282 26.87 15.37 2.01
N ASP A 283 26.44 16.63 1.95
CA ASP A 283 26.02 17.31 0.72
C ASP A 283 27.19 17.63 -0.25
N VAL A 284 27.22 16.95 -1.39
CA VAL A 284 28.22 17.09 -2.47
C VAL A 284 28.26 18.52 -3.05
N ASP A 285 27.11 19.18 -3.23
CA ASP A 285 27.03 20.58 -3.71
C ASP A 285 27.66 21.54 -2.67
N ALA A 286 27.42 21.29 -1.39
CA ALA A 286 28.05 22.05 -0.32
C ALA A 286 29.57 21.86 -0.30
N HIS A 287 30.05 20.64 -0.56
CA HIS A 287 31.47 20.27 -0.63
C HIS A 287 32.20 20.94 -1.79
N ILE A 288 31.70 20.81 -3.03
CA ILE A 288 32.30 21.42 -4.24
C ILE A 288 32.46 22.93 -4.05
N LEU A 289 31.40 23.58 -3.57
CA LEU A 289 31.42 25.03 -3.30
C LEU A 289 32.27 25.41 -2.07
N GLY A 290 32.42 24.51 -1.09
CA GLY A 290 33.39 24.64 0.00
C GLY A 290 34.81 24.69 -0.54
N ARG A 291 35.16 23.75 -1.43
CA ARG A 291 36.47 23.64 -2.07
C ARG A 291 36.80 24.89 -2.89
N LEU A 292 35.88 25.33 -3.76
CA LEU A 292 36.04 26.55 -4.56
C LEU A 292 36.31 27.79 -3.70
N ARG A 293 35.71 27.86 -2.51
CA ARG A 293 35.93 28.96 -1.56
C ARG A 293 37.25 28.84 -0.80
N SER A 294 37.60 27.63 -0.33
CA SER A 294 38.85 27.39 0.40
C SER A 294 40.09 27.71 -0.43
N GLN A 295 40.02 27.54 -1.75
CA GLN A 295 41.12 27.80 -2.67
C GLN A 295 40.93 29.11 -3.46
N LYS A 296 40.14 30.07 -2.96
CA LYS A 296 39.77 31.31 -3.69
C LYS A 296 40.97 31.98 -4.38
N ASN A 297 42.06 32.22 -3.65
CA ASN A 297 43.22 32.95 -4.18
C ASN A 297 43.95 32.15 -5.27
N LEU A 298 44.12 30.84 -5.06
CA LEU A 298 44.76 29.96 -6.04
C LEU A 298 43.88 29.75 -7.29
N ASN A 299 42.55 29.72 -7.11
CA ASN A 299 41.60 29.62 -8.20
C ASN A 299 41.62 30.86 -9.09
N VAL A 300 41.80 32.07 -8.55
CA VAL A 300 41.95 33.29 -9.37
C VAL A 300 43.14 33.14 -10.33
N TYR A 301 44.31 32.78 -9.82
CA TYR A 301 45.49 32.56 -10.66
C TYR A 301 45.22 31.49 -11.74
N ARG A 302 44.68 30.33 -11.34
CA ARG A 302 44.35 29.23 -12.26
C ARG A 302 43.38 29.66 -13.35
N GLN A 303 42.32 30.38 -12.99
CA GLN A 303 41.29 30.86 -13.92
C GLN A 303 41.85 31.85 -14.93
N HIS A 304 42.75 32.75 -14.52
CA HIS A 304 43.46 33.63 -15.44
C HIS A 304 44.29 32.84 -16.45
N ARG A 305 45.04 31.82 -16.01
CA ARG A 305 45.83 30.97 -16.92
C ARG A 305 44.96 30.16 -17.89
N LEU A 306 43.77 29.72 -17.47
CA LEU A 306 42.81 29.05 -18.34
C LEU A 306 42.25 30.00 -19.42
N LEU A 307 41.97 31.25 -19.06
CA LEU A 307 41.53 32.28 -20.01
C LEU A 307 42.64 32.67 -21.00
N GLU A 308 43.89 32.81 -20.54
CA GLU A 308 45.06 33.02 -21.41
C GLU A 308 45.17 31.91 -22.46
N GLY A 309 45.02 30.65 -22.04
CA GLY A 309 45.01 29.51 -22.95
C GLY A 309 43.93 29.62 -24.03
N LEU A 310 42.75 30.13 -23.67
CA LEU A 310 41.64 30.34 -24.60
C LEU A 310 41.73 31.64 -25.42
N ASN A 311 42.78 32.44 -25.27
CA ASN A 311 42.86 33.81 -25.82
C ASN A 311 41.63 34.67 -25.45
N ALA A 312 41.03 34.42 -24.29
CA ALA A 312 39.87 35.15 -23.80
C ALA A 312 40.33 36.35 -22.94
N PRO A 313 39.63 37.50 -22.99
CA PRO A 313 39.97 38.65 -22.16
C PRO A 313 39.84 38.31 -20.67
N HIS A 314 40.67 38.93 -19.83
CA HIS A 314 40.62 38.73 -18.38
C HIS A 314 39.40 39.38 -17.73
N ASP A 315 38.95 40.52 -18.28
CA ASP A 315 37.83 41.30 -17.74
C ASP A 315 36.49 40.91 -18.37
N GLY A 316 35.39 41.24 -17.69
CA GLY A 316 34.02 40.98 -18.18
C GLY A 316 33.42 39.63 -17.78
N TRP A 317 34.13 38.80 -17.03
CA TRP A 317 33.63 37.51 -16.54
C TRP A 317 33.09 37.59 -15.12
N ARG A 318 31.89 37.03 -14.88
CA ARG A 318 31.40 36.84 -13.51
C ARG A 318 32.21 35.75 -12.82
N LYS A 319 32.44 35.90 -11.51
CA LYS A 319 33.12 34.90 -10.67
C LYS A 319 32.55 33.48 -10.82
N GLN A 320 31.22 33.38 -10.98
CA GLN A 320 30.56 32.10 -11.24
C GLN A 320 31.03 31.46 -12.56
N GLN A 321 31.13 32.24 -13.64
CA GLN A 321 31.56 31.75 -14.96
C GLN A 321 33.02 31.26 -14.94
N LEU A 322 33.88 31.92 -14.17
CA LEU A 322 35.27 31.50 -13.98
C LEU A 322 35.39 30.19 -13.19
N ASN A 323 34.60 30.04 -12.12
CA ASN A 323 34.53 28.77 -11.40
C ASN A 323 33.99 27.65 -12.29
N GLN A 324 32.97 27.94 -13.12
CA GLN A 324 32.42 26.99 -14.08
C GLN A 324 33.45 26.62 -15.15
N LEU A 325 34.27 27.57 -15.62
CA LEU A 325 35.36 27.30 -16.59
C LEU A 325 36.36 26.29 -16.02
N GLN A 326 36.77 26.46 -14.77
CA GLN A 326 37.72 25.56 -14.12
C GLN A 326 37.13 24.14 -13.93
N VAL A 327 35.84 24.03 -13.61
CA VAL A 327 35.14 22.73 -13.54
C VAL A 327 35.01 22.10 -14.93
N THR A 328 34.58 22.88 -15.94
CA THR A 328 34.49 22.44 -17.33
C THR A 328 35.83 21.91 -17.83
N ALA A 329 36.93 22.62 -17.58
CA ALA A 329 38.27 22.20 -17.95
C ALA A 329 38.67 20.87 -17.30
N HIS A 330 38.32 20.68 -16.02
CA HIS A 330 38.56 19.44 -15.31
C HIS A 330 37.78 18.25 -15.91
N LEU A 331 36.50 18.45 -16.23
CA LEU A 331 35.67 17.39 -16.83
C LEU A 331 36.11 17.07 -18.27
N LEU A 332 36.47 18.08 -19.08
CA LEU A 332 36.94 17.87 -20.46
C LEU A 332 38.26 17.10 -20.53
N ARG A 333 39.10 17.19 -19.50
CA ARG A 333 40.32 16.37 -19.39
C ARG A 333 39.97 14.88 -19.30
N ILE A 334 38.89 14.54 -18.59
CA ILE A 334 38.43 13.16 -18.40
C ILE A 334 37.60 12.70 -19.61
N ASP A 335 36.74 13.58 -20.13
CA ASP A 335 35.89 13.36 -21.29
C ASP A 335 35.98 14.53 -22.29
N PRO A 336 36.84 14.44 -23.32
CA PRO A 336 36.97 15.46 -24.34
C PRO A 336 35.68 15.74 -25.13
N HIS A 337 34.78 14.74 -25.18
CA HIS A 337 33.53 14.78 -25.94
C HIS A 337 32.32 15.13 -25.05
N LEU A 338 32.55 15.59 -23.82
CA LEU A 338 31.48 15.90 -22.87
C LEU A 338 30.40 16.80 -23.49
N GLY A 339 29.16 16.33 -23.42
CA GLY A 339 27.98 17.03 -23.93
C GLY A 339 27.87 17.10 -25.46
N GLN A 340 28.72 16.39 -26.20
CA GLN A 340 28.60 16.28 -27.68
C GLN A 340 27.69 15.11 -28.10
N GLN A 341 27.53 14.10 -27.24
CA GLN A 341 26.62 12.96 -27.43
C GLN A 341 25.62 12.94 -26.28
N ARG A 342 24.32 12.74 -26.57
CA ARG A 342 23.29 12.62 -25.53
C ARG A 342 23.60 11.40 -24.67
N ASN A 343 23.25 11.46 -23.38
CA ASN A 343 23.32 10.34 -22.44
C ASN A 343 24.73 9.77 -22.15
N HIS A 344 25.79 10.30 -22.77
CA HIS A 344 27.14 9.76 -22.64
C HIS A 344 27.98 10.55 -21.64
N VAL A 345 28.63 9.82 -20.72
CA VAL A 345 29.63 10.33 -19.78
C VAL A 345 30.93 9.56 -19.97
N ALA A 346 31.96 10.21 -20.49
CA ALA A 346 33.27 9.60 -20.69
C ALA A 346 33.18 8.25 -21.45
N GLY A 347 32.33 8.20 -22.49
CA GLY A 347 32.08 6.99 -23.29
C GLY A 347 31.22 5.91 -22.62
N TYR A 348 30.68 6.16 -21.42
CA TYR A 348 29.62 5.34 -20.82
C TYR A 348 28.26 5.91 -21.22
N ASP A 349 27.44 5.11 -21.90
CA ASP A 349 26.07 5.47 -22.27
C ASP A 349 25.09 5.09 -21.15
N LEU A 350 24.59 6.11 -20.44
CA LEU A 350 23.68 5.96 -19.30
C LEU A 350 22.39 5.25 -19.68
N TYR A 351 21.92 5.41 -20.92
CA TYR A 351 20.68 4.82 -21.42
C TYR A 351 20.92 3.86 -22.58
N SER A 352 22.06 3.17 -22.54
CA SER A 352 22.27 2.00 -23.38
C SER A 352 21.23 0.92 -23.07
N LEU A 353 20.98 0.04 -24.03
CA LEU A 353 20.12 -1.12 -23.82
C LEU A 353 20.55 -1.96 -22.62
N GLN A 354 21.85 -2.03 -22.32
CA GLN A 354 22.39 -2.80 -21.18
C GLN A 354 21.90 -2.28 -19.83
N ASN A 355 21.61 -0.98 -19.73
CA ASN A 355 21.13 -0.36 -18.50
C ASN A 355 19.60 -0.41 -18.37
N ALA A 356 18.89 -0.88 -19.40
CA ALA A 356 17.44 -0.93 -19.39
C ALA A 356 16.96 -1.88 -18.28
N GLY A 357 16.00 -1.42 -17.46
CA GLY A 357 15.48 -2.17 -16.31
C GLY A 357 16.36 -2.13 -15.06
N LEU A 358 17.53 -1.48 -15.07
CA LEU A 358 18.31 -1.22 -13.85
C LEU A 358 17.69 -0.09 -13.03
N LYS A 359 17.92 -0.10 -11.71
CA LYS A 359 17.62 1.05 -10.86
C LYS A 359 18.58 2.19 -11.21
N MET A 360 18.13 3.43 -11.01
CA MET A 360 18.98 4.60 -11.23
C MET A 360 20.23 4.60 -10.34
N ALA A 361 20.13 4.04 -9.12
CA ALA A 361 21.27 3.89 -8.22
C ALA A 361 22.32 2.90 -8.75
N ASP A 362 21.88 1.75 -9.27
CA ASP A 362 22.78 0.72 -9.82
C ASP A 362 23.53 1.24 -11.05
N ALA A 363 22.83 1.92 -11.97
CA ALA A 363 23.48 2.54 -13.14
C ALA A 363 24.46 3.67 -12.77
N ARG A 364 24.21 4.38 -11.65
CA ARG A 364 25.17 5.36 -11.11
C ARG A 364 26.41 4.68 -10.54
N GLU A 365 26.25 3.53 -9.88
CA GLU A 365 27.38 2.76 -9.38
C GLU A 365 28.21 2.15 -10.51
N ASP A 366 27.58 1.66 -11.57
CA ASP A 366 28.27 1.23 -12.79
C ASP A 366 29.06 2.36 -13.44
N LEU A 367 28.52 3.58 -13.45
CA LEU A 367 29.26 4.77 -13.87
C LEU A 367 30.46 5.05 -12.95
N HIS A 368 30.32 4.92 -11.63
CA HIS A 368 31.44 5.07 -10.70
C HIS A 368 32.57 4.08 -11.05
N MET A 369 32.21 2.81 -11.22
CA MET A 369 33.14 1.76 -11.58
C MET A 369 33.80 2.03 -12.93
N HIS A 370 33.07 2.52 -13.92
CA HIS A 370 33.61 2.93 -15.22
C HIS A 370 34.62 4.08 -15.09
N LEU A 371 34.29 5.13 -14.34
CA LEU A 371 35.18 6.28 -14.13
C LEU A 371 36.49 5.88 -13.44
N VAL A 372 36.42 4.98 -12.45
CA VAL A 372 37.62 4.48 -11.76
C VAL A 372 38.47 3.60 -12.69
N HIS A 373 37.87 2.55 -13.26
CA HIS A 373 38.63 1.51 -13.99
C HIS A 373 39.04 1.91 -15.40
N ARG A 374 38.24 2.73 -16.10
CA ARG A 374 38.47 3.09 -17.51
C ARG A 374 39.01 4.50 -17.70
N LYS A 375 38.79 5.40 -16.74
CA LYS A 375 39.18 6.82 -16.84
C LYS A 375 40.20 7.27 -15.80
N GLY A 376 40.59 6.39 -14.87
CA GLY A 376 41.63 6.68 -13.88
C GLY A 376 41.23 7.73 -12.85
N VAL A 377 39.93 7.94 -12.63
CA VAL A 377 39.42 8.75 -11.51
C VAL A 377 39.73 8.01 -10.21
N SER A 378 40.24 8.68 -9.19
CA SER A 378 40.54 8.00 -7.93
C SER A 378 39.25 7.56 -7.22
N PRO A 379 39.26 6.44 -6.47
CA PRO A 379 38.12 6.01 -5.68
C PRO A 379 37.61 7.10 -4.73
N ASP A 380 38.50 7.89 -4.11
CA ASP A 380 38.10 8.93 -3.16
C ASP A 380 37.43 10.15 -3.84
N ALA A 381 37.63 10.34 -5.15
CA ALA A 381 37.08 11.46 -5.91
C ALA A 381 35.87 11.08 -6.78
N VAL A 382 35.58 9.78 -6.93
CA VAL A 382 34.58 9.27 -7.89
C VAL A 382 33.20 9.87 -7.67
N GLU A 383 32.78 10.06 -6.42
CA GLU A 383 31.47 10.61 -6.08
C GLU A 383 31.33 12.06 -6.58
N VAL A 384 32.35 12.90 -6.38
CA VAL A 384 32.34 14.31 -6.83
C VAL A 384 32.37 14.38 -8.35
N VAL A 385 33.26 13.61 -8.98
CA VAL A 385 33.45 13.64 -10.43
C VAL A 385 32.20 13.12 -11.13
N SER A 386 31.63 12.01 -10.67
CA SER A 386 30.35 11.48 -11.14
C SER A 386 29.23 12.50 -10.99
N HIS A 387 29.10 13.15 -9.82
CA HIS A 387 28.10 14.19 -9.58
C HIS A 387 28.24 15.36 -10.57
N LEU A 388 29.45 15.82 -10.86
CA LEU A 388 29.70 16.89 -11.83
C LEU A 388 29.33 16.49 -13.27
N PHE A 389 29.63 15.26 -13.66
CA PHE A 389 29.24 14.71 -14.97
C PHE A 389 27.74 14.56 -15.11
N LEU A 390 27.08 13.92 -14.13
CA LEU A 390 25.64 13.72 -14.11
C LEU A 390 24.90 15.06 -14.11
N ALA A 391 25.37 16.06 -13.34
CA ALA A 391 24.79 17.40 -13.35
C ALA A 391 24.84 18.08 -14.72
N THR A 392 25.75 17.66 -15.60
CA THR A 392 25.92 18.20 -16.95
C THR A 392 25.14 17.41 -18.00
N VAL A 393 25.13 16.08 -17.91
CA VAL A 393 24.64 15.19 -18.98
C VAL A 393 23.28 14.56 -18.65
N ALA A 394 23.06 14.14 -17.41
CA ALA A 394 21.85 13.42 -16.99
C ALA A 394 21.47 13.83 -15.55
N PRO A 395 21.05 15.09 -15.34
CA PRO A 395 20.79 15.65 -14.02
C PRO A 395 19.65 14.94 -13.27
N GLU A 396 18.84 14.13 -13.95
CA GLU A 396 17.80 13.27 -13.37
C GLU A 396 18.37 12.25 -12.38
N PHE A 397 19.63 11.82 -12.53
CA PHE A 397 20.31 10.95 -11.56
C PHE A 397 20.67 11.66 -10.25
N LEU A 398 20.55 13.00 -10.20
CA LEU A 398 20.85 13.81 -9.04
C LEU A 398 19.60 14.34 -8.34
N VAL A 399 18.40 13.98 -8.80
CA VAL A 399 17.17 14.20 -8.05
C VAL A 399 17.25 13.42 -6.74
N ARG A 400 16.85 14.05 -5.64
CA ARG A 400 16.97 13.45 -4.30
C ARG A 400 15.84 12.44 -4.07
N ASP A 401 16.12 11.42 -3.25
CA ASP A 401 15.12 10.45 -2.78
C ASP A 401 14.38 9.72 -3.92
N ILE A 402 15.09 9.36 -5.00
CA ILE A 402 14.54 8.51 -6.06
C ILE A 402 14.34 7.10 -5.49
N PRO A 403 13.12 6.55 -5.51
CA PRO A 403 12.88 5.22 -4.99
C PRO A 403 13.40 4.13 -5.94
N ASP A 404 13.79 2.99 -5.38
CA ASP A 404 14.25 1.79 -6.10
C ASP A 404 13.23 1.23 -7.11
N THR A 405 11.98 1.67 -7.05
CA THR A 405 10.93 1.30 -8.00
C THR A 405 11.07 2.00 -9.36
N VAL A 406 11.92 3.04 -9.46
CA VAL A 406 12.18 3.76 -10.72
C VAL A 406 13.29 3.06 -11.49
N HIS A 407 12.88 2.28 -12.49
CA HIS A 407 13.78 1.53 -13.37
C HIS A 407 13.96 2.27 -14.71
N ILE A 408 15.16 2.23 -15.27
CA ILE A 408 15.49 2.84 -16.57
C ILE A 408 14.60 2.22 -17.67
N GLY A 409 13.92 3.06 -18.45
CA GLY A 409 12.98 2.62 -19.49
C GLY A 409 11.54 2.38 -19.02
N SER A 410 11.26 2.55 -17.72
CA SER A 410 9.89 2.50 -17.17
C SER A 410 9.13 3.83 -17.39
N PRO A 411 7.79 3.85 -17.23
CA PRO A 411 6.99 5.08 -17.25
C PRO A 411 7.41 6.11 -16.20
N ALA A 412 7.70 5.66 -14.98
CA ALA A 412 8.14 6.52 -13.89
C ALA A 412 9.47 7.21 -14.24
N TRP A 413 10.37 6.50 -14.91
CA TRP A 413 11.63 7.04 -15.43
C TRP A 413 11.39 8.05 -16.57
N LEU A 414 10.47 7.76 -17.50
CA LEU A 414 10.16 8.70 -18.59
C LEU A 414 9.59 10.01 -18.03
N VAL A 415 8.65 9.90 -17.08
CA VAL A 415 8.05 11.06 -16.40
C VAL A 415 9.13 11.86 -15.65
N LEU A 416 10.02 11.19 -14.93
CA LEU A 416 11.16 11.85 -14.27
C LEU A 416 12.01 12.62 -15.29
N ARG A 417 12.42 11.98 -16.39
CA ARG A 417 13.31 12.59 -17.38
C ARG A 417 12.68 13.76 -18.11
N LYS A 418 11.42 13.66 -18.54
CA LYS A 418 10.75 14.80 -19.20
C LYS A 418 10.63 16.01 -18.28
N THR A 419 10.32 15.78 -17.01
CA THR A 419 10.14 16.87 -16.04
C THR A 419 11.49 17.48 -15.66
N VAL A 420 12.53 16.66 -15.52
CA VAL A 420 13.90 17.14 -15.35
C VAL A 420 14.36 17.92 -16.58
N ALA A 421 14.11 17.44 -17.79
CA ALA A 421 14.44 18.16 -19.02
C ALA A 421 13.76 19.54 -19.06
N LEU A 422 12.49 19.62 -18.65
CA LEU A 422 11.76 20.89 -18.52
C LEU A 422 12.40 21.82 -17.46
N LEU A 423 12.72 21.29 -16.28
CA LEU A 423 13.36 22.03 -15.18
C LEU A 423 14.74 22.57 -15.57
N GLU A 424 15.53 21.76 -16.27
CA GLU A 424 16.88 22.09 -16.73
C GLU A 424 16.87 23.06 -17.93
N ALA A 425 15.84 22.94 -18.78
CA ALA A 425 15.58 23.93 -19.82
C ALA A 425 15.21 25.29 -19.22
N HIS A 426 14.37 25.29 -18.18
CA HIS A 426 13.98 26.49 -17.47
C HIS A 426 15.17 27.13 -16.73
N ALA A 427 15.80 26.35 -15.87
CA ALA A 427 16.84 26.77 -14.96
C ALA A 427 17.87 25.63 -14.78
N PRO A 428 19.03 25.69 -15.46
CA PRO A 428 20.05 24.66 -15.36
C PRO A 428 20.49 24.39 -13.91
N GLY A 429 20.60 23.11 -13.56
CA GLY A 429 20.89 22.56 -12.25
C GLY A 429 19.73 22.59 -11.25
N SER A 430 18.54 23.06 -11.61
CA SER A 430 17.43 23.21 -10.66
C SER A 430 16.87 21.88 -10.19
N SER A 431 16.90 20.84 -11.04
CA SER A 431 16.35 19.52 -10.74
C SER A 431 16.97 18.85 -9.51
N ARG A 432 18.30 18.91 -9.35
CA ARG A 432 19.02 18.33 -8.20
C ARG A 432 18.73 18.99 -6.85
N THR A 433 18.02 20.14 -6.86
CA THR A 433 17.53 20.77 -5.63
C THR A 433 16.19 20.20 -5.16
N LEU A 434 15.56 19.34 -5.97
CA LEU A 434 14.24 18.75 -5.70
C LEU A 434 14.37 17.30 -5.25
N THR A 435 13.37 16.85 -4.50
CA THR A 435 13.11 15.42 -4.24
C THR A 435 12.29 14.83 -5.38
N TYR A 436 12.28 13.50 -5.52
CA TYR A 436 11.47 12.79 -6.51
C TYR A 436 9.99 13.18 -6.42
N ALA A 437 9.42 13.23 -5.21
CA ALA A 437 8.04 13.65 -4.98
C ALA A 437 7.77 15.07 -5.51
N GLN A 438 8.68 16.02 -5.22
CA GLN A 438 8.55 17.40 -5.72
C GLN A 438 8.70 17.50 -7.25
N VAL A 439 9.44 16.59 -7.88
CA VAL A 439 9.48 16.50 -9.34
C VAL A 439 8.14 15.98 -9.88
N LEU A 440 7.55 14.95 -9.26
CA LEU A 440 6.25 14.41 -9.69
C LEU A 440 5.10 15.43 -9.55
N GLU A 441 5.11 16.27 -8.51
CA GLU A 441 4.15 17.39 -8.38
C GLU A 441 4.18 18.33 -9.60
N ARG A 442 5.36 18.51 -10.21
CA ARG A 442 5.56 19.35 -11.41
C ARG A 442 5.30 18.60 -12.71
N ALA A 443 5.41 17.27 -12.70
CA ALA A 443 5.13 16.44 -13.85
C ALA A 443 3.65 16.46 -14.26
N ALA A 444 2.75 16.78 -13.32
CA ALA A 444 1.32 16.96 -13.55
C ALA A 444 0.95 18.29 -14.22
N LEU A 445 1.90 19.24 -14.31
CA LEU A 445 1.66 20.55 -14.90
C LEU A 445 1.54 20.43 -16.43
N GLN A 446 0.51 21.05 -16.98
CA GLN A 446 0.33 21.24 -18.41
C GLN A 446 0.78 22.65 -18.81
N PRO A 447 1.20 22.90 -20.06
CA PRO A 447 1.52 24.25 -20.53
C PRO A 447 0.41 25.25 -20.15
N PRO A 448 0.70 26.31 -19.38
CA PRO A 448 -0.34 27.24 -18.91
C PRO A 448 -0.78 28.21 -20.01
N THR A 449 -0.03 28.27 -21.12
CA THR A 449 -0.33 29.05 -22.32
C THR A 449 0.04 28.26 -23.58
N PRO A 450 -0.62 28.48 -24.73
CA PRO A 450 -0.25 27.85 -26.00
C PRO A 450 1.21 28.10 -26.41
N ALA A 451 1.77 29.26 -26.06
CA ALA A 451 3.15 29.63 -26.34
C ALA A 451 4.20 28.70 -25.67
N LEU A 452 3.82 28.01 -24.59
CA LEU A 452 4.70 27.10 -23.85
C LEU A 452 4.61 25.64 -24.31
N VAL A 453 3.67 25.32 -25.21
CA VAL A 453 3.49 23.95 -25.72
C VAL A 453 4.75 23.42 -26.42
N PRO A 454 5.43 24.16 -27.32
CA PRO A 454 6.65 23.67 -27.98
C PRO A 454 7.78 23.33 -27.00
N LEU A 455 7.87 24.03 -25.86
CA LEU A 455 8.87 23.75 -24.83
C LEU A 455 8.61 22.39 -24.16
N PHE A 456 7.35 22.13 -23.78
CA PHE A 456 6.97 20.86 -23.17
C PHE A 456 7.18 19.70 -24.13
N GLN A 457 6.82 19.87 -25.40
CA GLN A 457 7.06 18.88 -26.44
C GLN A 457 8.55 18.61 -26.66
N ALA A 458 9.37 19.66 -26.67
CA ALA A 458 10.81 19.51 -26.83
C ALA A 458 11.46 18.82 -25.62
N ALA A 459 10.97 19.07 -24.40
CA ALA A 459 11.40 18.36 -23.19
C ALA A 459 11.00 16.88 -23.17
N GLU A 460 9.91 16.51 -23.86
CA GLU A 460 9.41 15.15 -23.97
C GLU A 460 10.06 14.33 -25.10
N ALA A 461 10.56 14.98 -26.14
CA ALA A 461 11.06 14.32 -27.34
C ALA A 461 12.23 13.35 -27.06
N ASP A 462 13.28 13.83 -26.40
CA ASP A 462 14.47 13.02 -26.11
C ASP A 462 14.17 11.81 -25.19
N PRO A 463 13.46 11.99 -24.05
CA PRO A 463 13.04 10.87 -23.21
C PRO A 463 12.17 9.83 -23.93
N LEU A 464 11.28 10.26 -24.83
CA LEU A 464 10.43 9.35 -25.60
C LEU A 464 11.21 8.53 -26.63
N LEU A 465 12.20 9.13 -27.29
CA LEU A 465 13.10 8.41 -28.20
C LEU A 465 13.93 7.37 -27.44
N ASP A 466 14.50 7.76 -26.31
CA ASP A 466 15.30 6.87 -25.48
C ASP A 466 14.43 5.73 -24.94
N TRP A 467 13.20 6.01 -24.47
CA TRP A 467 12.22 4.98 -24.11
C TRP A 467 11.91 4.04 -25.28
N GLY A 468 11.73 4.60 -26.48
CA GLY A 468 11.48 3.85 -27.69
C GLY A 468 12.62 2.89 -28.05
N VAL A 469 13.87 3.29 -27.83
CA VAL A 469 15.05 2.40 -27.97
C VAL A 469 15.03 1.33 -26.89
N LEU A 470 14.94 1.74 -25.61
CA LEU A 470 14.99 0.85 -24.43
C LEU A 470 13.90 -0.24 -24.43
N ASN A 471 12.76 0.03 -25.08
CA ASN A 471 11.63 -0.89 -25.21
C ASN A 471 11.53 -1.54 -26.60
N GLY A 472 12.49 -1.33 -27.49
CA GLY A 472 12.55 -1.99 -28.80
C GLY A 472 11.47 -1.52 -29.79
N VAL A 473 10.96 -0.31 -29.62
CA VAL A 473 10.03 0.34 -30.56
C VAL A 473 10.77 0.89 -31.77
N ILE A 474 11.94 1.47 -31.56
CA ILE A 474 12.84 2.01 -32.59
C ILE A 474 14.27 1.48 -32.39
N ALA A 475 15.06 1.47 -33.46
CA ALA A 475 16.45 1.02 -33.38
C ALA A 475 17.34 2.10 -32.75
N GLY A 476 18.28 1.70 -31.90
CA GLY A 476 19.37 2.57 -31.45
C GLY A 476 20.22 3.02 -32.63
N ARG A 477 20.63 4.30 -32.67
CA ARG A 477 21.46 4.86 -33.74
C ARG A 477 22.77 5.38 -33.17
N ALA A 478 23.89 4.87 -33.66
CA ALA A 478 25.22 5.21 -33.14
C ALA A 478 25.60 6.69 -33.33
N ASP A 479 24.98 7.37 -34.29
CA ASP A 479 25.14 8.80 -34.53
C ASP A 479 24.07 9.66 -33.84
N ASP A 480 23.19 9.04 -33.06
CA ASP A 480 22.12 9.67 -32.30
C ASP A 480 21.13 10.48 -33.17
N ARG A 481 21.07 10.20 -34.48
CA ARG A 481 20.22 10.92 -35.44
C ARG A 481 18.89 10.22 -35.65
N TYR A 482 17.90 10.55 -34.82
CA TYR A 482 16.52 10.08 -34.96
C TYR A 482 15.69 10.95 -35.93
N THR A 483 14.56 10.41 -36.40
CA THR A 483 13.61 11.08 -37.29
C THR A 483 12.30 11.43 -36.58
N VAL A 484 11.50 12.32 -37.18
CA VAL A 484 10.14 12.64 -36.69
C VAL A 484 9.26 11.38 -36.66
N GLU A 485 9.43 10.47 -37.63
CA GLU A 485 8.70 9.20 -37.65
C GLU A 485 9.09 8.29 -36.49
N ASP A 486 10.36 8.26 -36.08
CA ASP A 486 10.80 7.51 -34.89
C ASP A 486 10.14 8.05 -33.61
N LEU A 487 10.04 9.38 -33.48
CA LEU A 487 9.38 10.03 -32.37
C LEU A 487 7.86 9.74 -32.37
N ARG A 488 7.20 9.85 -33.53
CA ARG A 488 5.77 9.55 -33.68
C ARG A 488 5.46 8.09 -33.32
N LYS A 489 6.28 7.16 -33.80
CA LYS A 489 6.16 5.73 -33.49
C LYS A 489 6.33 5.47 -31.99
N SER A 490 7.33 6.10 -31.37
CA SER A 490 7.60 5.98 -29.93
C SER A 490 6.45 6.53 -29.09
N ALA A 491 5.94 7.73 -29.41
CA ALA A 491 4.80 8.35 -28.74
C ALA A 491 3.52 7.49 -28.84
N GLY A 492 3.19 6.99 -30.05
CA GLY A 492 2.03 6.12 -30.26
C GLY A 492 2.14 4.81 -29.47
N LYS A 493 3.30 4.15 -29.51
CA LYS A 493 3.51 2.91 -28.75
C LYS A 493 3.55 3.11 -27.24
N TYR A 494 4.07 4.24 -26.79
CA TYR A 494 4.03 4.62 -25.38
C TYR A 494 2.60 4.81 -24.90
N LYS A 495 1.77 5.55 -25.66
CA LYS A 495 0.35 5.72 -25.38
C LYS A 495 -0.37 4.37 -25.29
N ASP A 496 -0.23 3.51 -26.31
CA ASP A 496 -0.82 2.17 -26.32
C ASP A 496 -0.40 1.36 -25.07
N TYR A 497 0.89 1.41 -24.72
CA TYR A 497 1.45 0.72 -23.57
C TYR A 497 0.83 1.22 -22.25
N ILE A 498 0.74 2.53 -22.03
CA ILE A 498 0.16 3.12 -20.81
C ILE A 498 -1.34 2.81 -20.70
N GLU A 499 -2.11 3.01 -21.77
CA GLU A 499 -3.56 2.74 -21.75
C GLU A 499 -3.85 1.26 -21.49
N THR A 500 -3.09 0.36 -22.13
CA THR A 500 -3.27 -1.08 -21.95
C THR A 500 -2.89 -1.53 -20.54
N THR A 501 -1.77 -1.03 -19.99
CA THR A 501 -1.30 -1.40 -18.65
C THR A 501 -2.14 -0.79 -17.52
N GLN A 502 -2.66 0.42 -17.71
CA GLN A 502 -3.61 1.05 -16.78
C GLN A 502 -4.94 0.30 -16.78
N LYS A 503 -5.51 0.00 -17.96
CA LYS A 503 -6.74 -0.79 -18.07
C LYS A 503 -6.57 -2.16 -17.41
N ALA A 504 -5.44 -2.83 -17.68
CA ALA A 504 -5.13 -4.10 -17.02
C ALA A 504 -5.01 -3.96 -15.50
N THR A 505 -4.37 -2.89 -15.01
CA THR A 505 -4.26 -2.63 -13.56
C THR A 505 -5.63 -2.42 -12.92
N ALA A 506 -6.51 -1.62 -13.53
CA ALA A 506 -7.87 -1.38 -13.02
C ALA A 506 -8.70 -2.67 -12.97
N VAL A 507 -8.58 -3.51 -14.01
CA VAL A 507 -9.21 -4.83 -14.06
C VAL A 507 -8.66 -5.73 -12.94
N LEU A 508 -7.35 -5.78 -12.72
CA LEU A 508 -6.75 -6.63 -11.68
C LEU A 508 -7.04 -6.15 -10.24
N GLN A 509 -7.43 -4.89 -10.07
CA GLN A 509 -7.84 -4.33 -8.77
C GLN A 509 -9.29 -4.67 -8.40
N THR A 510 -10.10 -5.17 -9.34
CA THR A 510 -11.52 -5.46 -9.14
C THR A 510 -11.78 -6.92 -9.45
N PRO A 511 -12.39 -7.71 -8.54
CA PRO A 511 -12.77 -9.08 -8.85
C PRO A 511 -13.71 -9.14 -10.05
N PRO A 512 -13.66 -10.22 -10.87
CA PRO A 512 -14.65 -10.43 -11.94
C PRO A 512 -16.08 -10.38 -11.38
N VAL A 513 -16.98 -9.72 -12.10
CA VAL A 513 -18.38 -9.62 -11.68
C VAL A 513 -19.03 -11.00 -11.74
N THR A 514 -19.74 -11.38 -10.68
CA THR A 514 -20.43 -12.67 -10.61
C THR A 514 -21.76 -12.65 -11.36
N ARG A 515 -22.23 -13.83 -11.79
CA ARG A 515 -23.56 -14.02 -12.39
C ARG A 515 -24.68 -13.48 -11.48
N ARG A 516 -24.54 -13.72 -10.17
CA ARG A 516 -25.46 -13.21 -9.14
C ARG A 516 -25.46 -11.70 -9.06
N ALA A 517 -24.29 -11.05 -9.06
CA ALA A 517 -24.18 -9.59 -9.01
C ALA A 517 -24.78 -8.91 -10.25
N LEU A 518 -24.56 -9.48 -11.45
CA LEU A 518 -25.19 -9.00 -12.68
C LEU A 518 -26.72 -9.15 -12.64
N ALA A 519 -27.21 -10.31 -12.19
CA ALA A 519 -28.63 -10.55 -12.05
C ALA A 519 -29.28 -9.58 -11.04
N GLN A 520 -28.62 -9.36 -9.91
CA GLN A 520 -29.08 -8.41 -8.89
C GLN A 520 -29.10 -6.96 -9.43
N ALA A 521 -28.08 -6.54 -10.18
CA ALA A 521 -28.04 -5.21 -10.77
C ALA A 521 -29.16 -4.98 -11.80
N ASP A 522 -29.45 -5.97 -12.65
CA ASP A 522 -30.55 -5.89 -13.62
C ASP A 522 -31.91 -5.82 -12.92
N LEU A 523 -32.12 -6.65 -11.89
CA LEU A 523 -33.32 -6.62 -11.06
C LEU A 523 -33.51 -5.30 -10.31
N LYS A 524 -32.44 -4.72 -9.74
CA LYS A 524 -32.50 -3.41 -9.05
C LYS A 524 -32.93 -2.28 -9.99
N ALA A 525 -32.52 -2.34 -11.25
CA ALA A 525 -32.89 -1.34 -12.25
C ALA A 525 -34.39 -1.41 -12.62
N VAL A 526 -34.99 -2.60 -12.61
CA VAL A 526 -36.40 -2.81 -12.92
C VAL A 526 -37.30 -2.63 -11.69
N PHE A 527 -36.84 -3.09 -10.52
CA PHE A 527 -37.58 -3.12 -9.26
C PHE A 527 -36.82 -2.40 -8.13
N PRO A 528 -36.68 -1.07 -8.19
CA PRO A 528 -35.90 -0.32 -7.20
C PRO A 528 -36.52 -0.39 -5.80
N GLY A 529 -35.68 -0.51 -4.76
CA GLY A 529 -36.09 -0.49 -3.35
C GLY A 529 -36.70 -1.80 -2.82
N ARG A 530 -36.80 -2.84 -3.64
CA ARG A 530 -37.29 -4.16 -3.23
C ARG A 530 -36.16 -5.02 -2.65
N ASP A 531 -36.49 -5.85 -1.67
CA ASP A 531 -35.62 -6.93 -1.21
C ASP A 531 -35.61 -8.05 -2.26
N LEU A 532 -34.46 -8.21 -2.92
CA LEU A 532 -34.28 -9.14 -4.04
C LEU A 532 -33.78 -10.52 -3.61
N ASP A 533 -33.21 -10.62 -2.40
CA ASP A 533 -32.66 -11.85 -1.83
C ASP A 533 -33.72 -12.61 -1.03
N LYS A 534 -34.83 -11.94 -0.66
CA LYS A 534 -35.99 -12.59 -0.07
C LYS A 534 -36.52 -13.74 -0.96
N PRO A 535 -36.71 -14.94 -0.41
CA PRO A 535 -37.39 -16.03 -1.10
C PRO A 535 -38.78 -15.64 -1.63
N VAL A 536 -39.04 -15.98 -2.88
CA VAL A 536 -40.35 -15.75 -3.55
C VAL A 536 -40.97 -17.03 -4.11
N GLN A 537 -40.19 -18.10 -4.23
CA GLN A 537 -40.63 -19.40 -4.75
C GLN A 537 -39.99 -20.53 -3.94
N ARG A 538 -40.74 -21.62 -3.71
CA ARG A 538 -40.25 -22.86 -3.12
C ARG A 538 -40.48 -24.02 -4.08
N ASP A 539 -39.41 -24.75 -4.40
CA ASP A 539 -39.46 -25.98 -5.16
C ASP A 539 -39.36 -27.18 -4.20
N THR A 540 -40.29 -28.12 -4.29
CA THR A 540 -40.41 -29.30 -3.40
C THR A 540 -40.43 -30.58 -4.21
N TYR A 541 -39.66 -31.57 -3.76
CA TYR A 541 -39.56 -32.88 -4.41
C TYR A 541 -40.15 -33.95 -3.49
N PRO A 542 -41.30 -34.54 -3.85
CA PRO A 542 -41.94 -35.57 -3.04
C PRO A 542 -41.09 -36.84 -2.93
N MET A 543 -40.89 -37.31 -1.70
CA MET A 543 -40.22 -38.56 -1.34
C MET A 543 -41.19 -39.55 -0.67
N PRO A 544 -40.83 -40.85 -0.58
CA PRO A 544 -41.63 -41.82 0.17
C PRO A 544 -41.82 -41.43 1.65
N PHE A 545 -42.96 -41.79 2.23
CA PHE A 545 -43.47 -41.32 3.55
C PHE A 545 -42.53 -41.47 4.77
N PHE A 546 -41.44 -42.21 4.66
CA PHE A 546 -40.44 -42.43 5.72
C PHE A 546 -39.22 -41.49 5.60
N MET A 547 -39.16 -40.63 4.59
CA MET A 547 -38.17 -39.57 4.40
C MET A 547 -38.87 -38.21 4.29
N ALA A 548 -38.19 -37.13 4.69
CA ALA A 548 -38.71 -35.78 4.49
C ALA A 548 -38.57 -35.35 3.02
N ASP A 549 -39.56 -34.62 2.50
CA ASP A 549 -39.50 -34.04 1.16
C ASP A 549 -38.41 -32.96 1.10
N PRO A 550 -37.33 -33.17 0.33
CA PRO A 550 -36.36 -32.12 0.13
C PRO A 550 -37.01 -30.95 -0.60
N SER A 551 -36.74 -29.74 -0.10
CA SER A 551 -37.17 -28.49 -0.72
C SER A 551 -36.04 -27.48 -0.69
N HIS A 552 -36.11 -26.52 -1.59
CA HIS A 552 -35.23 -25.35 -1.58
C HIS A 552 -36.02 -24.12 -2.01
N GLU A 553 -35.53 -22.96 -1.57
CA GLU A 553 -36.16 -21.68 -1.82
C GLU A 553 -35.34 -20.87 -2.82
N LEU A 554 -36.05 -20.12 -3.66
CA LEU A 554 -35.49 -19.30 -4.72
C LEU A 554 -35.94 -17.85 -4.55
N SER A 555 -34.97 -16.95 -4.57
CA SER A 555 -35.18 -15.51 -4.61
C SER A 555 -35.41 -15.02 -6.04
N LEU A 556 -35.78 -13.73 -6.21
CA LEU A 556 -35.89 -13.13 -7.54
C LEU A 556 -34.55 -13.18 -8.29
N ILE A 557 -33.43 -13.06 -7.58
CA ILE A 557 -32.09 -13.16 -8.15
C ILE A 557 -31.84 -14.57 -8.69
N ASP A 558 -32.18 -15.61 -7.92
CA ASP A 558 -31.98 -17.00 -8.34
C ASP A 558 -32.82 -17.33 -9.57
N LEU A 559 -34.09 -16.91 -9.58
CA LEU A 559 -34.98 -17.07 -10.73
C LEU A 559 -34.48 -16.31 -11.96
N HIS A 560 -33.88 -15.13 -11.78
CA HIS A 560 -33.31 -14.38 -12.90
C HIS A 560 -32.02 -15.02 -13.43
N MET A 561 -31.13 -15.50 -12.55
CA MET A 561 -29.91 -16.25 -12.92
C MET A 561 -30.26 -17.51 -13.72
N MET A 562 -31.35 -18.18 -13.36
CA MET A 562 -31.88 -19.34 -14.09
C MET A 562 -32.53 -18.98 -15.43
N GLY A 563 -32.75 -17.69 -15.70
CA GLY A 563 -33.52 -17.20 -16.85
C GLY A 563 -35.03 -17.38 -16.70
N ALA A 564 -35.49 -17.94 -15.57
CA ALA A 564 -36.86 -18.35 -15.31
C ALA A 564 -37.84 -17.17 -15.42
N LEU A 565 -37.47 -15.97 -14.92
CA LEU A 565 -38.33 -14.79 -14.97
C LEU A 565 -38.68 -14.35 -16.39
N LYS A 566 -37.70 -14.37 -17.31
CA LYS A 566 -37.85 -13.82 -18.67
C LYS A 566 -38.43 -14.82 -19.66
N ASN A 567 -38.24 -16.12 -19.43
CA ASN A 567 -38.78 -17.19 -20.28
C ASN A 567 -40.09 -17.80 -19.73
N GLY A 568 -40.61 -17.32 -18.60
CA GLY A 568 -41.82 -17.85 -17.97
C GLY A 568 -41.62 -19.20 -17.24
N GLY A 569 -40.38 -19.65 -17.07
CA GLY A 569 -40.04 -20.92 -16.45
C GLY A 569 -40.31 -20.99 -14.95
N TYR A 570 -40.54 -19.85 -14.27
CA TYR A 570 -40.91 -19.81 -12.85
C TYR A 570 -42.28 -20.47 -12.58
N ALA A 571 -43.16 -20.49 -13.58
CA ALA A 571 -44.50 -21.09 -13.47
C ALA A 571 -44.54 -22.59 -13.83
N GLN A 572 -43.41 -23.18 -14.23
CA GLN A 572 -43.34 -24.59 -14.63
C GLN A 572 -43.03 -25.48 -13.43
N LYS A 573 -43.81 -26.56 -13.25
CA LYS A 573 -43.54 -27.59 -12.23
C LYS A 573 -42.17 -28.24 -12.47
N VAL A 574 -41.41 -28.49 -11.40
CA VAL A 574 -40.11 -29.15 -11.52
C VAL A 574 -40.28 -30.63 -11.84
N ALA A 575 -39.97 -31.06 -13.07
CA ALA A 575 -40.20 -32.43 -13.53
C ALA A 575 -39.03 -33.41 -13.26
N ASN A 576 -37.95 -32.95 -12.63
CA ASN A 576 -36.64 -33.65 -12.64
C ASN A 576 -36.47 -34.74 -11.56
N GLY A 577 -37.50 -35.07 -10.77
CA GLY A 577 -37.45 -36.15 -9.77
C GLY A 577 -38.19 -37.42 -10.23
N PRO A 578 -37.86 -38.61 -9.70
CA PRO A 578 -38.52 -39.89 -10.05
C PRO A 578 -40.03 -39.92 -9.74
N PHE A 579 -40.52 -38.98 -8.93
CA PHE A 579 -41.94 -38.83 -8.55
C PHE A 579 -42.55 -37.48 -9.02
N GLY A 580 -41.86 -36.75 -9.90
CA GLY A 580 -42.19 -35.36 -10.22
C GLY A 580 -41.83 -34.39 -9.09
N GLY A 581 -42.20 -33.12 -9.22
CA GLY A 581 -41.93 -32.07 -8.24
C GLY A 581 -42.98 -30.96 -8.32
N THR A 582 -43.14 -30.22 -7.23
CA THR A 582 -44.09 -29.12 -7.13
C THR A 582 -43.35 -27.81 -6.90
N THR A 583 -43.85 -26.76 -7.56
CA THR A 583 -43.39 -25.38 -7.38
C THR A 583 -44.55 -24.60 -6.76
N ALA A 584 -44.26 -23.85 -5.71
CA ALA A 584 -45.23 -23.00 -5.04
C ALA A 584 -44.65 -21.60 -4.78
N ASP A 585 -45.44 -20.57 -5.06
CA ASP A 585 -45.09 -19.19 -4.72
C ASP A 585 -45.16 -18.98 -3.20
N ILE A 586 -44.17 -18.29 -2.66
CA ILE A 586 -44.15 -17.88 -1.25
C ILE A 586 -44.94 -16.56 -1.15
N GLY A 587 -46.26 -16.63 -1.36
CA GLY A 587 -47.19 -15.49 -1.32
C GLY A 587 -47.67 -14.98 -2.69
N ARG A 588 -48.24 -13.76 -2.75
CA ARG A 588 -48.73 -13.14 -4.01
C ARG A 588 -47.68 -12.27 -4.74
N GLU A 589 -46.48 -12.12 -4.17
CA GLU A 589 -45.47 -11.16 -4.64
C GLU A 589 -44.94 -11.45 -6.06
N LEU A 590 -44.80 -12.72 -6.46
CA LEU A 590 -44.24 -13.06 -7.77
C LEU A 590 -45.19 -12.70 -8.92
N ALA A 591 -46.50 -12.92 -8.73
CA ALA A 591 -47.54 -12.58 -9.70
C ALA A 591 -47.63 -11.07 -9.95
N ASP A 592 -47.50 -10.25 -8.90
CA ASP A 592 -47.54 -8.78 -8.99
C ASP A 592 -46.35 -8.20 -9.78
N LEU A 593 -45.25 -8.95 -9.91
CA LEU A 593 -44.01 -8.51 -10.57
C LEU A 593 -43.92 -8.94 -12.04
N GLN A 594 -44.83 -9.80 -12.51
CA GLN A 594 -44.77 -10.42 -13.83
C GLN A 594 -44.69 -9.41 -14.98
N ALA A 595 -45.40 -8.28 -14.87
CA ALA A 595 -45.37 -7.21 -15.88
C ALA A 595 -43.98 -6.60 -16.04
N GLY A 596 -43.14 -6.63 -15.00
CA GLY A 596 -41.78 -6.09 -15.01
C GLY A 596 -40.75 -7.02 -15.65
N PHE A 597 -40.99 -8.33 -15.73
CA PHE A 597 -39.97 -9.29 -16.20
C PHE A 597 -39.54 -9.07 -17.65
N ASN A 598 -40.43 -8.54 -18.50
CA ASN A 598 -40.10 -8.17 -19.88
C ASN A 598 -39.10 -7.00 -19.98
N ARG A 599 -38.95 -6.21 -18.91
CA ARG A 599 -38.00 -5.08 -18.84
C ARG A 599 -36.60 -5.50 -18.39
N LEU A 600 -36.42 -6.74 -17.93
CA LEU A 600 -35.10 -7.27 -17.58
C LEU A 600 -34.21 -7.29 -18.81
N ARG A 601 -33.01 -6.72 -18.72
CA ARG A 601 -32.08 -6.61 -19.84
C ARG A 601 -31.51 -7.98 -20.22
N PHE A 602 -31.10 -8.77 -19.22
CA PHE A 602 -30.35 -10.00 -19.47
C PHE A 602 -31.26 -11.24 -19.60
N THR A 603 -30.87 -12.17 -20.47
CA THR A 603 -31.29 -13.59 -20.41
C THR A 603 -30.21 -14.40 -19.70
N LYS A 604 -30.47 -15.67 -19.36
CA LYS A 604 -29.45 -16.59 -18.82
C LYS A 604 -28.18 -16.59 -19.68
N ASP A 605 -28.32 -16.82 -20.98
CA ASP A 605 -27.17 -16.83 -21.91
C ASP A 605 -26.44 -15.48 -22.00
N MET A 606 -27.12 -14.36 -21.75
CA MET A 606 -26.46 -13.06 -21.71
C MET A 606 -25.73 -12.85 -20.38
N LEU A 607 -26.27 -13.31 -19.25
CA LEU A 607 -25.57 -13.31 -17.97
C LEU A 607 -24.30 -14.16 -18.06
N ASP A 608 -24.44 -15.41 -18.50
CA ASP A 608 -23.35 -16.37 -18.62
C ASP A 608 -22.24 -15.87 -19.58
N ARG A 609 -22.63 -15.30 -20.73
CA ARG A 609 -21.66 -14.68 -21.65
C ARG A 609 -20.97 -13.46 -21.06
N SER A 610 -21.68 -12.65 -20.27
CA SER A 610 -21.11 -11.45 -19.64
C SER A 610 -20.06 -11.83 -18.60
N VAL A 611 -20.38 -12.79 -17.71
CA VAL A 611 -19.42 -13.33 -16.72
C VAL A 611 -18.20 -13.93 -17.41
N LYS A 612 -18.41 -14.74 -18.45
CA LYS A 612 -17.30 -15.31 -19.24
C LYS A 612 -16.40 -14.21 -19.82
N SER A 613 -17.00 -13.16 -20.39
CA SER A 613 -16.27 -12.01 -20.94
C SER A 613 -15.47 -11.26 -19.87
N GLU A 614 -16.02 -11.09 -18.67
CA GLU A 614 -15.31 -10.47 -17.54
C GLU A 614 -14.11 -11.32 -17.09
N VAL A 615 -14.28 -12.63 -16.95
CA VAL A 615 -13.18 -13.56 -16.61
C VAL A 615 -12.10 -13.58 -17.71
N ASP A 616 -12.50 -13.53 -18.99
CA ASP A 616 -11.58 -13.41 -20.13
C ASP A 616 -10.81 -12.08 -20.13
N THR A 617 -11.48 -10.99 -19.74
CA THR A 617 -10.86 -9.67 -19.58
C THR A 617 -9.86 -9.69 -18.42
N PHE A 618 -10.22 -10.31 -17.30
CA PHE A 618 -9.38 -10.47 -16.12
C PHE A 618 -8.10 -11.28 -16.42
N THR A 619 -8.23 -12.44 -17.05
CA THR A 619 -7.09 -13.27 -17.46
C THR A 619 -6.21 -12.60 -18.52
N SER A 620 -6.81 -11.81 -19.42
CA SER A 620 -6.05 -10.98 -20.38
C SER A 620 -5.28 -9.86 -19.69
N ALA A 621 -5.80 -9.30 -18.59
CA ALA A 621 -5.09 -8.30 -17.79
C ALA A 621 -3.82 -8.89 -17.12
N ILE A 622 -3.86 -10.15 -16.68
CA ILE A 622 -2.67 -10.88 -16.19
C ILE A 622 -1.61 -10.99 -17.28
N THR A 623 -2.02 -11.27 -18.52
CA THR A 623 -1.12 -11.33 -19.69
C THR A 623 -0.42 -9.98 -19.92
N THR A 624 -1.17 -8.88 -19.86
CA THR A 624 -0.60 -7.53 -19.96
C THR A 624 0.38 -7.24 -18.82
N ARG A 625 0.04 -7.64 -17.59
CA ARG A 625 0.89 -7.47 -16.41
C ARG A 625 2.20 -8.25 -16.50
N LEU A 626 2.19 -9.45 -17.08
CA LEU A 626 3.41 -10.21 -17.38
C LEU A 626 4.32 -9.46 -18.36
N LYS A 627 3.76 -8.94 -19.46
CA LYS A 627 4.53 -8.15 -20.42
C LYS A 627 5.12 -6.89 -19.78
N ASP A 628 4.33 -6.23 -18.92
CA ASP A 628 4.76 -5.06 -18.15
C ASP A 628 5.93 -5.41 -17.21
N LEU A 629 5.85 -6.54 -16.51
CA LEU A 629 6.92 -7.03 -15.66
C LEU A 629 8.21 -7.27 -16.45
N PHE A 630 8.14 -7.92 -17.61
CA PHE A 630 9.30 -8.11 -18.49
C PHE A 630 9.97 -6.78 -18.86
N SER A 631 9.21 -5.72 -19.16
CA SER A 631 9.79 -4.41 -19.47
C SER A 631 10.57 -3.75 -18.32
N LYS A 632 10.33 -4.20 -17.09
CA LYS A 632 10.99 -3.70 -15.87
C LYS A 632 12.16 -4.59 -15.44
N MET A 633 12.38 -5.74 -16.09
CA MET A 633 13.52 -6.61 -15.80
C MET A 633 14.83 -6.03 -16.38
N PRO A 634 15.98 -6.22 -15.70
CA PRO A 634 17.29 -5.95 -16.27
C PRO A 634 17.43 -6.57 -17.65
N TYR A 635 18.04 -5.82 -18.57
CA TYR A 635 18.16 -6.24 -19.97
C TYR A 635 18.91 -7.57 -20.14
N GLN A 636 19.91 -7.84 -19.28
CA GLN A 636 20.64 -9.12 -19.30
C GLN A 636 19.71 -10.32 -19.04
N ASP A 637 18.80 -10.20 -18.06
CA ASP A 637 17.84 -11.26 -17.76
C ASP A 637 16.79 -11.39 -18.88
N ARG A 638 16.38 -10.28 -19.48
CA ARG A 638 15.52 -10.28 -20.67
C ARG A 638 16.18 -10.97 -21.87
N GLN A 639 17.46 -10.71 -22.12
CA GLN A 639 18.21 -11.38 -23.19
C GLN A 639 18.26 -12.88 -22.98
N LEU A 640 18.50 -13.31 -21.74
CA LEU A 640 18.48 -14.72 -21.38
C LEU A 640 17.09 -15.34 -21.65
N LEU A 641 16.02 -14.69 -21.17
CA LEU A 641 14.65 -15.15 -21.40
C LEU A 641 14.23 -15.14 -22.87
N GLU A 642 14.82 -14.26 -23.69
CA GLU A 642 14.56 -14.18 -25.12
C GLU A 642 15.27 -15.32 -25.88
N ARG A 643 16.58 -15.48 -25.63
CA ARG A 643 17.48 -16.29 -26.46
C ARG A 643 17.53 -17.74 -26.06
N GLU A 644 17.19 -18.05 -24.82
CA GLU A 644 17.24 -19.42 -24.33
C GLU A 644 15.89 -20.14 -24.47
N GLU A 645 15.98 -21.46 -24.49
CA GLU A 645 14.83 -22.33 -24.24
C GLU A 645 14.38 -22.16 -22.77
N LEU A 646 13.07 -22.03 -22.57
CA LEU A 646 12.50 -21.82 -21.23
C LEU A 646 11.78 -23.09 -20.77
N THR A 647 12.12 -23.53 -19.56
CA THR A 647 11.44 -24.63 -18.87
C THR A 647 10.63 -24.06 -17.71
N PHE A 648 9.36 -24.45 -17.62
CA PHE A 648 8.44 -23.92 -16.61
C PHE A 648 8.21 -24.95 -15.50
N TYR A 649 8.11 -24.44 -14.29
CA TYR A 649 7.99 -25.20 -13.05
C TYR A 649 6.85 -24.62 -12.21
N ARG A 650 6.09 -25.50 -11.57
CA ARG A 650 5.03 -25.15 -10.64
C ARG A 650 5.26 -25.84 -9.32
N VAL A 651 5.08 -25.09 -8.23
CA VAL A 651 5.01 -25.66 -6.89
C VAL A 651 3.61 -26.27 -6.71
N GLU A 652 3.54 -27.59 -6.53
CA GLU A 652 2.27 -28.34 -6.45
C GLU A 652 1.86 -28.69 -5.03
N GLY A 653 2.81 -28.64 -4.09
CA GLY A 653 2.50 -28.91 -2.68
C GLY A 653 3.63 -28.54 -1.74
N GLU A 654 3.30 -28.30 -0.48
CA GLU A 654 4.27 -28.16 0.61
C GLU A 654 4.28 -29.48 1.40
N SER A 655 5.39 -30.21 1.34
CA SER A 655 5.56 -31.50 2.05
C SER A 655 6.14 -31.33 3.45
N ILE A 656 6.95 -30.30 3.70
CA ILE A 656 7.41 -29.91 5.04
C ILE A 656 7.37 -28.39 5.12
N THR A 657 6.78 -27.82 6.17
CA THR A 657 6.74 -26.37 6.37
C THR A 657 8.11 -25.81 6.75
N ALA A 658 8.25 -24.49 6.69
CA ALA A 658 9.43 -23.74 7.11
C ALA A 658 9.84 -24.02 8.58
N GLU A 659 8.87 -24.38 9.42
CA GLU A 659 9.06 -24.77 10.82
C GLU A 659 9.49 -26.24 10.99
N GLY A 660 9.61 -27.01 9.90
CA GLY A 660 9.98 -28.42 9.90
C GLY A 660 8.80 -29.38 10.04
N LYS A 661 7.55 -28.91 9.91
CA LYS A 661 6.36 -29.77 10.06
C LYS A 661 6.05 -30.54 8.78
N THR A 662 6.09 -31.87 8.81
CA THR A 662 5.69 -32.71 7.67
C THR A 662 4.18 -32.66 7.44
N ILE A 663 3.77 -32.53 6.18
CA ILE A 663 2.38 -32.51 5.72
C ILE A 663 2.17 -33.76 4.87
N SER A 664 1.19 -34.59 5.20
CA SER A 664 0.95 -35.87 4.51
C SER A 664 -0.25 -35.86 3.55
N GLY A 665 -1.23 -34.97 3.76
CA GLY A 665 -2.45 -34.96 2.96
C GLY A 665 -2.32 -34.13 1.68
N ALA A 666 -2.43 -34.78 0.51
CA ALA A 666 -2.25 -34.16 -0.81
C ALA A 666 -3.01 -32.83 -1.02
N ALA A 667 -4.31 -32.78 -0.69
CA ALA A 667 -5.09 -31.54 -0.87
C ALA A 667 -4.60 -30.38 0.02
N GLU A 668 -4.11 -30.66 1.23
CA GLU A 668 -3.53 -29.63 2.08
C GLU A 668 -2.15 -29.19 1.61
N GLN A 669 -1.33 -30.13 1.10
CA GLN A 669 -0.06 -29.77 0.48
C GLN A 669 -0.31 -28.76 -0.64
N THR A 670 -1.27 -29.03 -1.53
CA THR A 670 -1.64 -28.13 -2.64
C THR A 670 -2.25 -26.81 -2.18
N GLU A 671 -3.20 -26.84 -1.22
CA GLU A 671 -3.82 -25.61 -0.71
C GLU A 671 -2.82 -24.66 -0.03
N ARG A 672 -1.77 -25.21 0.61
CA ARG A 672 -0.75 -24.41 1.29
C ARG A 672 0.25 -23.73 0.37
N VAL A 673 0.32 -24.12 -0.90
CA VAL A 673 1.20 -23.46 -1.87
C VAL A 673 0.47 -22.45 -2.75
N LYS A 674 -0.87 -22.54 -2.83
CA LYS A 674 -1.71 -21.57 -3.57
C LYS A 674 -1.49 -20.15 -3.04
N GLY A 675 -1.04 -19.25 -3.91
CA GLY A 675 -0.72 -17.87 -3.56
C GLY A 675 0.49 -17.67 -2.64
N ARG A 676 1.20 -18.75 -2.25
CA ARG A 676 2.46 -18.71 -1.46
C ARG A 676 3.72 -18.84 -2.31
N TYR A 677 3.60 -19.36 -3.52
CA TYR A 677 4.67 -19.42 -4.51
C TYR A 677 4.17 -18.93 -5.86
N GLY A 678 5.03 -18.24 -6.60
CA GLY A 678 4.83 -17.96 -8.01
C GLY A 678 5.16 -19.18 -8.87
N PHE A 679 5.07 -19.02 -10.19
CA PHE A 679 5.60 -20.03 -11.10
C PHE A 679 7.09 -19.76 -11.38
N ILE A 680 7.87 -20.82 -11.50
CA ILE A 680 9.32 -20.75 -11.69
C ILE A 680 9.65 -21.03 -13.16
N VAL A 681 10.62 -20.31 -13.71
CA VAL A 681 11.08 -20.43 -15.09
C VAL A 681 12.59 -20.57 -15.08
N GLN A 682 13.10 -21.66 -15.62
CA GLN A 682 14.51 -21.80 -15.96
C GLN A 682 14.73 -21.30 -17.39
N ALA A 683 15.71 -20.43 -17.57
CA ALA A 683 16.20 -20.01 -18.88
C ALA A 683 17.58 -20.64 -19.14
N GLY A 684 17.69 -21.44 -20.19
CA GLY A 684 18.94 -22.10 -20.60
C GLY A 684 19.25 -23.37 -19.80
N GLN A 685 20.40 -23.99 -20.10
CA GLN A 685 20.89 -25.22 -19.45
C GLN A 685 22.36 -25.07 -19.02
N GLY A 686 22.79 -25.85 -18.03
CA GLY A 686 24.19 -25.87 -17.55
C GLY A 686 24.58 -24.63 -16.74
N ASP A 687 25.88 -24.30 -16.77
CA ASP A 687 26.50 -23.29 -15.87
C ASP A 687 26.02 -21.84 -16.09
N ASN A 688 25.42 -21.55 -17.26
CA ASN A 688 24.91 -20.22 -17.61
C ASN A 688 23.39 -20.08 -17.42
N ALA A 689 22.71 -21.13 -16.95
CA ALA A 689 21.26 -21.07 -16.74
C ALA A 689 20.92 -20.15 -15.56
N LYS A 690 19.74 -19.52 -15.61
CA LYS A 690 19.15 -18.83 -14.45
C LYS A 690 17.72 -19.30 -14.23
N CYS A 691 17.29 -19.26 -12.97
CA CYS A 691 15.91 -19.52 -12.59
C CYS A 691 15.25 -18.24 -12.06
N PHE A 692 14.03 -17.98 -12.47
CA PHE A 692 13.23 -16.83 -12.04
C PHE A 692 11.89 -17.30 -11.50
N GLU A 693 11.40 -16.74 -10.41
CA GLU A 693 10.04 -16.91 -9.92
C GLU A 693 9.21 -15.66 -10.22
N PHE A 694 8.09 -15.84 -10.90
CA PHE A 694 7.21 -14.75 -11.34
C PHE A 694 5.95 -14.66 -10.48
N TRP A 695 5.61 -13.43 -10.07
CA TRP A 695 4.43 -13.09 -9.28
C TRP A 695 3.60 -12.00 -9.97
N PRO A 696 2.81 -12.34 -11.00
CA PRO A 696 2.22 -11.32 -11.86
C PRO A 696 1.19 -10.46 -11.12
N LEU A 697 0.40 -11.03 -10.22
CA LEU A 697 -0.62 -10.30 -9.47
C LEU A 697 -0.03 -9.28 -8.48
N ARG A 698 1.21 -9.52 -8.02
CA ARG A 698 2.01 -8.55 -7.25
C ARG A 698 2.84 -7.62 -8.14
N GLY A 699 3.03 -7.98 -9.41
CA GLY A 699 3.91 -7.26 -10.33
C GLY A 699 5.40 -7.43 -10.01
N GLU A 700 5.76 -8.52 -9.34
CA GLU A 700 7.10 -8.79 -8.81
C GLU A 700 7.68 -10.07 -9.44
N TYR A 701 9.01 -10.15 -9.48
CA TYR A 701 9.73 -11.38 -9.82
C TYR A 701 11.01 -11.46 -8.98
N PHE A 702 11.55 -12.68 -8.86
CA PHE A 702 12.73 -12.94 -8.05
C PHE A 702 13.67 -13.93 -8.75
N GLU A 703 14.98 -13.73 -8.66
CA GLU A 703 15.94 -14.75 -9.07
C GLU A 703 15.95 -15.89 -8.03
N ARG A 704 16.12 -17.13 -8.51
CA ARG A 704 16.13 -18.38 -7.74
C ARG A 704 17.44 -19.15 -7.91
N PRO A 705 18.59 -18.61 -7.45
CA PRO A 705 19.88 -19.30 -7.55
C PRO A 705 19.93 -20.56 -6.67
N ASP A 706 19.15 -20.60 -5.58
CA ASP A 706 18.90 -21.75 -4.72
C ASP A 706 18.26 -22.90 -5.50
N PHE A 707 17.20 -22.63 -6.26
CA PHE A 707 16.52 -23.63 -7.09
C PHE A 707 17.42 -24.15 -8.22
N LEU A 708 18.18 -23.26 -8.87
CA LEU A 708 19.15 -23.65 -9.88
C LEU A 708 20.22 -24.61 -9.33
N LYS A 709 20.73 -24.37 -8.12
CA LYS A 709 21.67 -25.26 -7.44
C LYS A 709 21.07 -26.64 -7.13
N ALA A 710 19.77 -26.70 -6.84
CA ALA A 710 19.07 -27.97 -6.63
C ALA A 710 18.93 -28.76 -7.94
N LEU A 711 18.62 -28.09 -9.06
CA LEU A 711 18.62 -28.69 -10.40
C LEU A 711 20.00 -29.28 -10.76
N ALA A 712 21.07 -28.51 -10.55
CA ALA A 712 22.44 -28.92 -10.89
C ALA A 712 22.93 -30.15 -10.09
N ARG A 713 22.49 -30.29 -8.83
CA ARG A 713 22.85 -31.43 -7.97
C ARG A 713 22.09 -32.72 -8.31
N GLY A 714 21.18 -32.69 -9.27
CA GLY A 714 20.29 -33.81 -9.57
C GLY A 714 19.27 -34.09 -8.47
N GLU A 715 19.17 -33.21 -7.45
CA GLU A 715 18.10 -33.23 -6.44
C GLU A 715 16.72 -32.99 -7.11
N ALA A 716 16.73 -32.43 -8.33
CA ALA A 716 15.59 -32.31 -9.23
C ALA A 716 15.84 -32.95 -10.62
N GLN A 717 15.96 -34.29 -10.70
CA GLN A 717 16.00 -35.05 -11.97
C GLN A 717 14.67 -35.72 -12.33
N VAL A 718 14.31 -35.75 -13.62
CA VAL A 718 13.08 -36.32 -14.21
C VAL A 718 12.96 -37.83 -13.88
N PRO A 719 11.79 -38.37 -13.42
CA PRO A 719 10.43 -37.99 -13.83
C PRO A 719 9.40 -37.72 -12.70
N ARG A 720 8.55 -36.70 -12.96
CA ARG A 720 7.20 -36.39 -12.43
C ARG A 720 7.02 -35.34 -11.33
N VAL A 721 7.60 -35.44 -10.14
CA VAL A 721 7.47 -34.42 -9.07
C VAL A 721 8.71 -34.48 -8.18
N TRP A 722 9.37 -33.34 -7.94
CA TRP A 722 10.58 -33.21 -7.13
C TRP A 722 10.27 -32.67 -5.76
N VAL A 723 11.04 -33.09 -4.77
CA VAL A 723 10.97 -32.53 -3.43
C VAL A 723 12.24 -31.75 -3.20
N THR A 724 12.14 -30.43 -3.03
CA THR A 724 13.28 -29.55 -2.77
C THR A 724 12.95 -28.58 -1.66
N LYS A 725 13.95 -27.87 -1.13
CA LYS A 725 13.76 -26.80 -0.17
C LYS A 725 13.70 -25.46 -0.87
N LEU A 726 12.67 -24.67 -0.58
CA LEU A 726 12.46 -23.33 -1.15
C LEU A 726 11.84 -22.39 -0.11
N GLN A 727 12.39 -21.19 -0.04
CA GLN A 727 11.84 -20.11 0.75
C GLN A 727 10.66 -19.43 0.02
N SER A 728 9.52 -19.30 0.70
CA SER A 728 8.39 -18.53 0.17
C SER A 728 8.66 -17.02 0.25
N HIS A 729 8.39 -16.31 -0.85
CA HIS A 729 8.40 -14.84 -0.89
C HIS A 729 7.10 -14.21 -0.34
N ALA A 730 6.04 -15.01 -0.14
CA ALA A 730 4.84 -14.54 0.55
C ALA A 730 5.08 -14.40 2.06
N ASP A 731 5.93 -15.25 2.63
CA ASP A 731 6.18 -15.32 4.07
C ASP A 731 7.24 -14.30 4.56
N GLY A 732 7.91 -13.59 3.63
CA GLY A 732 8.83 -12.47 3.91
C GLY A 732 10.33 -12.84 3.98
N HIS A 733 11.19 -11.81 4.03
CA HIS A 733 12.67 -11.93 3.89
C HIS A 733 13.40 -12.70 5.02
N GLY A 734 12.69 -13.16 6.05
CA GLY A 734 13.25 -13.97 7.15
C GLY A 734 12.65 -15.38 7.27
N ALA A 735 11.75 -15.77 6.35
CA ALA A 735 11.12 -17.09 6.37
C ALA A 735 12.16 -18.21 6.15
N ARG A 736 12.00 -19.32 6.87
CA ARG A 736 12.82 -20.53 6.63
C ARG A 736 12.36 -21.22 5.35
N GLU A 737 13.21 -22.09 4.81
CA GLU A 737 12.86 -22.89 3.63
C GLU A 737 11.85 -23.98 3.97
N SER A 738 10.75 -24.06 3.21
CA SER A 738 9.84 -25.19 3.22
C SER A 738 10.33 -26.26 2.26
N GLN A 739 10.09 -27.53 2.60
CA GLN A 739 10.23 -28.62 1.64
C GLN A 739 8.98 -28.67 0.75
N VAL A 740 9.14 -28.34 -0.52
CA VAL A 740 8.07 -28.23 -1.50
C VAL A 740 8.19 -29.26 -2.61
N GLN A 741 7.03 -29.65 -3.13
CA GLN A 741 6.87 -30.48 -4.30
C GLN A 741 6.79 -29.60 -5.54
N ILE A 742 7.70 -29.81 -6.50
CA ILE A 742 7.76 -29.06 -7.75
C ILE A 742 7.56 -30.00 -8.93
N ARG A 743 6.78 -29.55 -9.91
CA ARG A 743 6.61 -30.23 -11.19
C ARG A 743 7.09 -29.34 -12.32
N ALA A 744 7.89 -29.88 -13.23
CA ALA A 744 8.12 -29.23 -14.52
C ALA A 744 7.00 -29.54 -15.47
N LEU A 745 6.65 -28.53 -16.24
CA LEU A 745 5.76 -28.67 -17.37
C LEU A 745 6.54 -29.29 -18.52
N ARG A 746 5.92 -30.28 -19.18
CA ARG A 746 6.56 -31.07 -20.24
C ARG A 746 6.90 -30.26 -21.49
N GLU A 747 6.15 -29.19 -21.73
CA GLU A 747 6.35 -28.32 -22.88
C GLU A 747 7.34 -27.22 -22.50
N THR A 748 8.45 -27.11 -23.22
CA THR A 748 9.35 -25.96 -23.13
C THR A 748 8.88 -24.86 -24.08
N LEU A 749 9.25 -23.61 -23.80
CA LEU A 749 9.11 -22.52 -24.76
C LEU A 749 10.43 -22.38 -25.53
N PRO A 750 10.49 -22.73 -26.83
CA PRO A 750 11.74 -22.80 -27.59
C PRO A 750 12.41 -21.44 -27.66
N ALA A 751 13.74 -21.42 -27.74
CA ALA A 751 14.55 -20.22 -27.93
C ALA A 751 13.94 -19.27 -28.97
N GLY A 752 13.87 -17.98 -28.63
CA GLY A 752 13.46 -16.96 -29.59
C GLY A 752 14.44 -16.94 -30.76
N SER A 753 13.93 -16.72 -31.98
CA SER A 753 14.79 -16.66 -33.17
C SER A 753 15.77 -15.47 -33.14
N GLY A 754 15.55 -14.49 -32.26
CA GLY A 754 16.34 -13.26 -32.11
C GLY A 754 16.33 -12.33 -33.34
N ARG A 755 15.84 -12.81 -34.48
CA ARG A 755 15.83 -12.10 -35.75
C ARG A 755 14.80 -10.97 -35.73
N GLY A 756 15.30 -9.73 -35.75
CA GLY A 756 14.47 -8.53 -35.84
C GLY A 756 14.01 -7.96 -34.49
N SER A 757 14.44 -8.52 -33.36
CA SER A 757 14.23 -7.92 -32.04
C SER A 757 15.14 -6.70 -31.85
N LEU A 758 14.53 -5.52 -31.65
CA LEU A 758 15.27 -4.28 -31.37
C LEU A 758 15.65 -4.16 -29.89
N ALA A 759 14.91 -4.83 -29.01
CA ALA A 759 15.22 -5.00 -27.60
C ALA A 759 14.66 -6.36 -27.13
N ASP A 760 15.57 -7.31 -26.91
CA ASP A 760 15.25 -8.67 -26.45
C ASP A 760 14.42 -8.64 -25.16
N GLY A 761 13.40 -9.50 -25.09
CA GLY A 761 12.57 -9.73 -23.90
C GLY A 761 11.80 -8.51 -23.38
N GLY A 762 11.54 -7.48 -24.20
CA GLY A 762 10.74 -6.31 -23.82
C GLY A 762 9.21 -6.50 -23.95
N TYR A 763 8.42 -5.51 -23.51
CA TYR A 763 6.94 -5.54 -23.59
C TYR A 763 6.40 -5.87 -25.00
N PHE A 764 7.10 -5.42 -26.03
CA PHE A 764 6.72 -5.59 -27.43
C PHE A 764 7.38 -6.81 -28.11
N SER A 765 8.18 -7.59 -27.40
CA SER A 765 8.79 -8.83 -27.94
C SER A 765 7.72 -9.87 -28.28
N GLN A 766 7.98 -10.64 -29.34
CA GLN A 766 7.15 -11.80 -29.69
C GLN A 766 7.32 -12.91 -28.66
N LYS A 767 8.55 -13.20 -28.22
CA LYS A 767 8.81 -14.22 -27.21
C LYS A 767 8.13 -13.88 -25.87
N THR A 768 8.08 -12.61 -25.48
CA THR A 768 7.32 -12.19 -24.29
C THR A 768 5.80 -12.38 -24.46
N ARG A 769 5.26 -12.18 -25.68
CA ARG A 769 3.86 -12.54 -25.98
C ARG A 769 3.63 -14.04 -25.88
N ASP A 770 4.55 -14.83 -26.43
CA ASP A 770 4.46 -16.30 -26.41
C ASP A 770 4.58 -16.85 -24.98
N PHE A 771 5.46 -16.25 -24.17
CA PHE A 771 5.59 -16.53 -22.73
C PHE A 771 4.27 -16.26 -22.01
N ALA A 772 3.68 -15.08 -22.19
CA ALA A 772 2.43 -14.73 -21.51
C ALA A 772 1.26 -15.61 -21.99
N ALA A 773 1.23 -15.99 -23.27
CA ALA A 773 0.28 -16.94 -23.82
C ALA A 773 0.46 -18.35 -23.26
N TYR A 774 1.71 -18.79 -23.07
CA TYR A 774 2.04 -20.07 -22.44
C TYR A 774 1.57 -20.11 -20.98
N VAL A 775 1.91 -19.08 -20.20
CA VAL A 775 1.48 -18.92 -18.80
C VAL A 775 -0.04 -18.97 -18.67
N ARG A 776 -0.76 -18.30 -19.57
CA ARG A 776 -2.23 -18.33 -19.60
C ARG A 776 -2.79 -19.71 -20.00
N ARG A 777 -2.17 -20.39 -20.97
CA ARG A 777 -2.62 -21.71 -21.45
C ARG A 777 -2.48 -22.78 -20.37
N HIS A 778 -1.46 -22.66 -19.53
CA HIS A 778 -1.13 -23.64 -18.48
C HIS A 778 -1.62 -23.21 -17.08
N ASP A 779 -2.45 -22.17 -16.98
CA ASP A 779 -3.05 -21.70 -15.73
C ASP A 779 -2.02 -21.47 -14.60
N LEU A 780 -0.84 -20.94 -14.94
CA LEU A 780 0.28 -20.84 -13.98
C LEU A 780 0.15 -19.70 -12.96
N VAL A 781 -0.86 -18.86 -13.11
CA VAL A 781 -1.15 -17.74 -12.19
C VAL A 781 -2.47 -18.00 -11.48
N LEU A 782 -3.54 -18.18 -12.26
CA LEU A 782 -4.87 -18.53 -11.79
C LEU A 782 -5.48 -19.52 -12.77
N ASN A 783 -6.20 -20.50 -12.23
CA ASN A 783 -7.00 -21.42 -13.04
C ASN A 783 -8.22 -20.67 -13.57
N ARG A 784 -8.25 -20.45 -14.89
CA ARG A 784 -9.34 -19.72 -15.54
C ARG A 784 -10.69 -20.41 -15.33
N GLN A 785 -10.73 -21.74 -15.34
CA GLN A 785 -11.96 -22.49 -15.19
C GLN A 785 -12.49 -22.42 -13.76
N GLU A 786 -11.62 -22.57 -12.74
CA GLU A 786 -12.02 -22.38 -11.34
C GLU A 786 -12.54 -20.96 -11.09
N LEU A 787 -11.89 -19.95 -11.66
CA LEU A 787 -12.35 -18.56 -11.58
C LEU A 787 -13.71 -18.36 -12.26
N LEU A 788 -13.92 -18.98 -13.43
CA LEU A 788 -15.19 -18.94 -14.14
C LEU A 788 -16.30 -19.65 -13.36
N ASP A 789 -16.04 -20.86 -12.87
CA ASP A 789 -17.01 -21.65 -12.10
C ASP A 789 -17.42 -20.91 -10.83
N SER A 790 -16.45 -20.30 -10.15
CA SER A 790 -16.70 -19.42 -9.01
C SER A 790 -17.54 -18.20 -9.40
N ALA A 791 -17.22 -17.52 -10.51
CA ALA A 791 -17.93 -16.30 -10.94
C ALA A 791 -19.34 -16.59 -11.45
N MET A 792 -19.55 -17.77 -12.05
CA MET A 792 -20.88 -18.25 -12.42
C MET A 792 -21.71 -18.50 -11.15
N GLY A 793 -21.09 -19.03 -10.10
CA GLY A 793 -21.79 -19.43 -8.88
C GLY A 793 -22.89 -20.45 -9.16
N THR A 794 -23.62 -20.87 -8.12
CA THR A 794 -24.70 -21.85 -8.26
C THR A 794 -25.96 -21.37 -7.55
N THR A 795 -27.11 -21.55 -8.19
CA THR A 795 -28.41 -21.31 -7.54
C THR A 795 -28.77 -22.47 -6.61
N PRO A 796 -29.69 -22.27 -5.65
CA PRO A 796 -30.18 -23.36 -4.79
C PRO A 796 -30.68 -24.57 -5.60
N ARG A 797 -31.34 -24.33 -6.74
CA ARG A 797 -31.78 -25.40 -7.66
C ARG A 797 -30.63 -26.12 -8.34
N GLU A 798 -29.65 -25.40 -8.88
CA GLU A 798 -28.48 -26.02 -9.52
C GLU A 798 -27.67 -26.85 -8.52
N ARG A 799 -27.53 -26.40 -7.25
CA ARG A 799 -26.90 -27.19 -6.18
C ARG A 799 -27.71 -28.44 -5.84
N PHE A 800 -29.02 -28.30 -5.77
CA PHE A 800 -29.93 -29.42 -5.53
C PHE A 800 -29.82 -30.45 -6.65
N GLU A 801 -29.86 -30.03 -7.92
CA GLU A 801 -29.71 -30.91 -9.09
C GLU A 801 -28.34 -31.60 -9.12
N ALA A 802 -27.25 -30.89 -8.80
CA ALA A 802 -25.91 -31.46 -8.72
C ALA A 802 -25.79 -32.54 -7.62
N ARG A 803 -26.29 -32.27 -6.41
CA ARG A 803 -26.33 -33.25 -5.31
C ARG A 803 -27.22 -34.45 -5.65
N THR A 804 -28.31 -34.22 -6.36
CA THR A 804 -29.25 -35.28 -6.77
C THR A 804 -28.61 -36.17 -7.84
N GLN A 805 -27.88 -35.61 -8.81
CA GLN A 805 -27.13 -36.39 -9.80
C GLN A 805 -26.00 -37.21 -9.17
N GLU A 806 -25.29 -36.64 -8.19
CA GLU A 806 -24.28 -37.35 -7.42
C GLU A 806 -24.91 -38.52 -6.64
N ALA A 807 -26.03 -38.28 -5.95
CA ALA A 807 -26.78 -39.30 -5.22
C ALA A 807 -27.41 -40.37 -6.13
N VAL A 808 -27.95 -40.01 -7.30
CA VAL A 808 -28.50 -40.97 -8.28
C VAL A 808 -27.41 -41.89 -8.84
N LYS A 809 -26.21 -41.35 -9.06
CA LYS A 809 -25.03 -42.13 -9.45
C LYS A 809 -24.58 -43.07 -8.33
N THR A 810 -24.64 -42.62 -7.07
CA THR A 810 -24.41 -43.47 -5.89
C THR A 810 -25.49 -44.55 -5.71
N ILE A 811 -26.76 -44.27 -6.09
CA ILE A 811 -27.88 -45.23 -6.03
C ILE A 811 -27.77 -46.29 -7.14
N GLU A 812 -27.27 -45.96 -8.33
CA GLU A 812 -26.94 -46.94 -9.37
C GLU A 812 -25.76 -47.85 -8.96
N ASP A 813 -24.78 -47.31 -8.22
CA ASP A 813 -23.66 -48.07 -7.65
C ASP A 813 -24.02 -48.86 -6.36
N LEU A 814 -25.16 -48.55 -5.73
CA LEU A 814 -25.66 -49.24 -4.52
C LEU A 814 -26.30 -50.61 -4.80
N LEU A 815 -26.52 -50.95 -6.08
CA LEU A 815 -27.12 -52.22 -6.53
C LEU A 815 -26.09 -53.34 -6.79
N ILE A 816 -24.81 -53.15 -6.44
CA ILE A 816 -23.77 -54.19 -6.49
C ILE A 816 -23.10 -54.30 -5.11
N PRO A 817 -23.22 -55.46 -4.41
CA PRO A 817 -22.67 -55.62 -3.07
C PRO A 817 -21.13 -55.69 -3.11
N PHE A 818 -20.49 -54.97 -2.18
CA PHE A 818 -19.03 -54.92 -1.90
C PHE A 818 -18.15 -54.03 -2.80
N LYS A 819 -18.40 -52.70 -2.82
CA LYS A 819 -17.40 -51.70 -3.28
C LYS A 819 -17.28 -50.41 -2.44
N GLY A 820 -18.11 -50.18 -1.41
CA GLY A 820 -18.09 -48.93 -0.61
C GLY A 820 -17.03 -48.82 0.49
N CYS A 821 -16.07 -49.75 0.57
CA CYS A 821 -15.11 -49.85 1.68
C CYS A 821 -13.73 -49.25 1.37
N TYR A 822 -13.59 -48.42 0.33
CA TYR A 822 -12.29 -47.85 -0.06
C TYR A 822 -12.32 -46.35 -0.44
N ASP A 823 -13.45 -45.76 -0.83
CA ASP A 823 -13.48 -44.39 -1.36
C ASP A 823 -13.88 -43.29 -0.35
N ASP A 824 -14.52 -43.62 0.79
CA ASP A 824 -14.94 -42.61 1.78
C ASP A 824 -13.81 -42.15 2.73
N ILE A 825 -12.62 -42.71 2.55
CA ILE A 825 -11.37 -42.29 3.21
C ILE A 825 -10.66 -41.17 2.41
N ALA A 826 -11.12 -40.81 1.20
CA ALA A 826 -10.35 -39.96 0.30
C ALA A 826 -10.84 -38.51 0.06
N SER A 827 -12.06 -38.10 0.45
CA SER A 827 -12.63 -36.84 -0.08
C SER A 827 -12.53 -35.57 0.77
N GLY A 828 -12.20 -35.64 2.07
CA GLY A 828 -11.55 -34.53 2.77
C GLY A 828 -12.28 -33.18 2.99
N ARG A 829 -11.90 -32.54 4.11
CA ARG A 829 -11.44 -31.14 4.26
C ARG A 829 -12.24 -29.99 3.63
N VAL A 830 -12.63 -29.01 4.47
CA VAL A 830 -12.22 -27.56 4.44
C VAL A 830 -12.57 -26.91 5.82
N LYS A 831 -11.59 -26.64 6.71
CA LYS A 831 -10.95 -25.33 7.12
C LYS A 831 -11.75 -24.56 8.20
N THR A 832 -11.19 -23.78 9.14
CA THR A 832 -10.00 -22.90 9.14
C THR A 832 -9.61 -22.47 10.57
N GLU A 833 -8.32 -22.21 10.79
CA GLU A 833 -7.73 -21.41 11.87
C GLU A 833 -7.00 -20.20 11.26
N LEU A 834 -6.93 -19.09 11.99
CA LEU A 834 -6.46 -17.76 11.59
C LEU A 834 -5.11 -17.47 12.29
N GLY A 835 -4.03 -17.20 11.54
CA GLY A 835 -2.74 -16.92 12.19
C GLY A 835 -1.51 -16.74 11.30
N ALA A 836 -1.62 -16.03 10.17
CA ALA A 836 -0.45 -15.57 9.40
C ALA A 836 -0.83 -14.34 8.56
N LEU A 837 -0.84 -13.17 9.19
CA LEU A 837 -1.40 -11.92 8.64
C LEU A 837 -0.32 -10.90 8.23
N THR A 838 0.54 -11.24 7.25
CA THR A 838 1.30 -10.22 6.49
C THR A 838 1.62 -10.53 5.02
N GLY A 839 1.28 -11.70 4.46
CA GLY A 839 1.74 -12.11 3.11
C GLY A 839 0.71 -12.36 2.00
N CYS A 840 -0.54 -12.72 2.34
CA CYS A 840 -1.43 -13.46 1.41
C CYS A 840 -2.62 -12.65 0.82
N ALA A 841 -2.50 -11.33 0.66
CA ALA A 841 -3.68 -10.48 0.54
C ALA A 841 -4.33 -10.35 -0.87
N LEU A 842 -3.77 -10.92 -1.95
CA LEU A 842 -4.30 -10.68 -3.30
C LEU A 842 -4.90 -11.92 -3.97
N ASP A 843 -4.17 -13.02 -4.11
CA ASP A 843 -4.64 -14.17 -4.91
C ASP A 843 -5.77 -14.95 -4.23
N ALA A 844 -5.69 -15.12 -2.90
CA ALA A 844 -6.74 -15.75 -2.10
C ALA A 844 -7.98 -14.85 -1.92
N VAL A 845 -7.78 -13.52 -1.91
CA VAL A 845 -8.87 -12.55 -1.78
C VAL A 845 -9.65 -12.41 -3.08
N MET A 846 -9.01 -12.48 -4.24
CA MET A 846 -9.67 -12.38 -5.54
C MET A 846 -10.47 -13.64 -5.90
N ILE A 847 -10.03 -14.83 -5.49
CA ILE A 847 -10.84 -16.05 -5.59
C ILE A 847 -11.94 -16.02 -4.50
N GLY A 848 -11.63 -15.65 -3.25
CA GLY A 848 -12.59 -15.65 -2.14
C GLY A 848 -13.72 -14.61 -2.27
N SER A 849 -13.49 -13.46 -2.92
CA SER A 849 -14.51 -12.43 -3.15
C SER A 849 -15.52 -12.79 -4.25
N VAL A 850 -15.13 -13.65 -5.19
CA VAL A 850 -16.03 -14.19 -6.23
C VAL A 850 -16.90 -15.34 -5.67
N VAL A 851 -16.45 -16.02 -4.61
CA VAL A 851 -17.18 -17.11 -3.92
C VAL A 851 -18.18 -16.60 -2.87
N ALA A 852 -18.16 -15.33 -2.47
CA ALA A 852 -19.05 -14.76 -1.47
C ALA A 852 -20.48 -14.47 -2.01
N GLY A 853 -21.19 -15.53 -2.37
CA GLY A 853 -22.60 -15.54 -2.77
C GLY A 853 -23.50 -16.30 -1.79
N GLU A 854 -23.10 -16.45 -0.53
CA GLU A 854 -23.94 -16.97 0.55
C GLU A 854 -24.11 -15.89 1.64
N VAL A 855 -25.38 -15.64 1.97
CA VAL A 855 -25.84 -14.57 2.85
C VAL A 855 -25.39 -14.87 4.28
N VAL A 856 -24.36 -14.15 4.73
CA VAL A 856 -24.03 -13.94 6.14
C VAL A 856 -24.92 -12.81 6.64
N GLU A 857 -25.74 -13.05 7.67
CA GLU A 857 -26.41 -11.98 8.40
C GLU A 857 -25.35 -11.05 9.03
N GLY A 858 -25.48 -9.74 8.78
CA GLY A 858 -24.72 -8.70 9.47
C GLY A 858 -23.55 -8.08 8.70
N ALA A 859 -23.83 -7.02 7.94
CA ALA A 859 -23.03 -5.80 7.64
C ALA A 859 -21.49 -5.81 7.44
N GLN A 860 -20.73 -6.91 7.54
CA GLN A 860 -19.26 -6.93 7.45
C GLN A 860 -18.70 -7.57 6.16
N ALA A 861 -19.55 -8.06 5.24
CA ALA A 861 -19.08 -8.54 3.94
C ALA A 861 -18.59 -7.40 3.03
N VAL A 862 -19.14 -6.19 3.17
CA VAL A 862 -18.69 -4.99 2.45
C VAL A 862 -17.34 -4.50 2.97
N SER A 863 -17.05 -4.66 4.27
CA SER A 863 -15.78 -4.20 4.86
C SER A 863 -14.56 -5.08 4.53
N ARG A 864 -14.75 -6.35 4.14
CA ARG A 864 -13.64 -7.26 3.77
C ARG A 864 -13.09 -6.99 2.37
N ALA A 865 -13.93 -6.56 1.43
CA ALA A 865 -13.48 -6.03 0.14
C ALA A 865 -12.68 -4.73 0.34
N GLU A 866 -13.08 -3.88 1.28
CA GLU A 866 -12.39 -2.61 1.57
C GLU A 866 -11.06 -2.80 2.32
N THR A 867 -10.93 -3.76 3.23
CA THR A 867 -9.73 -3.90 4.09
C THR A 867 -8.58 -4.67 3.43
N ALA A 868 -8.83 -5.65 2.56
CA ALA A 868 -7.76 -6.29 1.78
C ALA A 868 -7.22 -5.37 0.66
N LEU A 869 -8.11 -4.61 0.01
CA LEU A 869 -7.71 -3.51 -0.90
C LEU A 869 -7.02 -2.35 -0.16
N SER A 870 -7.27 -2.16 1.14
CA SER A 870 -6.69 -1.05 1.92
C SER A 870 -5.20 -1.19 2.23
N LYS A 871 -4.62 -2.41 2.25
CA LYS A 871 -3.18 -2.59 2.48
C LYS A 871 -2.35 -2.56 1.21
N MET A 872 -2.94 -2.89 0.06
CA MET A 872 -2.39 -2.58 -1.26
C MET A 872 -2.42 -1.07 -1.57
N SER A 873 -3.07 -0.31 -0.68
CA SER A 873 -3.45 1.05 -0.96
C SER A 873 -2.37 2.09 -0.70
N ALA A 874 -1.37 1.80 0.12
CA ALA A 874 -0.31 2.78 0.38
C ALA A 874 0.69 2.87 -0.79
N ALA A 875 1.09 1.73 -1.38
CA ALA A 875 2.05 1.69 -2.49
C ALA A 875 1.37 1.72 -3.87
N THR A 876 0.17 1.14 -4.02
CA THR A 876 -0.55 1.07 -5.30
C THR A 876 -1.60 2.17 -5.46
N ARG A 877 -2.20 2.77 -4.40
CA ARG A 877 -2.98 4.04 -4.63
C ARG A 877 -2.04 5.17 -5.04
N ALA A 878 -0.78 5.16 -4.61
CA ALA A 878 0.20 6.13 -5.07
C ALA A 878 0.47 6.06 -6.59
N PHE A 879 0.24 4.93 -7.25
CA PHE A 879 0.36 4.78 -8.71
C PHE A 879 -0.98 4.69 -9.46
N GLY A 880 -2.02 4.12 -8.86
CA GLY A 880 -3.35 3.94 -9.44
C GLY A 880 -4.28 5.16 -9.31
N ALA A 881 -4.04 6.05 -8.35
CA ALA A 881 -4.71 7.35 -8.27
C ALA A 881 -4.05 8.42 -9.16
N LEU A 882 -2.94 8.08 -9.82
CA LEU A 882 -2.31 8.95 -10.81
C LEU A 882 -3.11 8.84 -12.11
N SER A 883 -3.89 9.89 -12.40
CA SER A 883 -4.71 10.01 -13.59
C SER A 883 -3.95 9.64 -14.87
N ASN A 884 -4.66 9.14 -15.90
CA ASN A 884 -4.12 8.86 -17.24
C ASN A 884 -3.16 9.97 -17.72
N ASN A 885 -3.46 11.23 -17.41
CA ASN A 885 -2.67 12.42 -17.81
C ASN A 885 -1.22 12.47 -17.28
N LEU A 886 -0.91 11.90 -16.11
CA LEU A 886 0.46 12.01 -15.57
C LEU A 886 1.43 11.07 -16.29
N PHE A 887 1.00 9.83 -16.48
CA PHE A 887 1.82 8.79 -17.11
C PHE A 887 1.64 8.71 -18.62
N ASN A 888 0.60 9.32 -19.18
CA ASN A 888 0.40 9.47 -20.62
C ASN A 888 0.73 10.92 -21.03
N PRO A 889 2.01 11.24 -21.29
CA PRO A 889 2.42 12.59 -21.71
C PRO A 889 1.76 13.01 -23.02
N VAL A 890 1.35 12.04 -23.84
CA VAL A 890 0.74 12.28 -25.16
C VAL A 890 -0.76 12.56 -25.05
N ALA A 891 -1.41 12.23 -23.92
CA ALA A 891 -2.84 12.47 -23.72
C ALA A 891 -3.16 13.98 -23.76
N GLY A 892 -3.88 14.41 -24.79
CA GLY A 892 -4.24 15.82 -25.00
C GLY A 892 -3.17 16.66 -25.71
N LEU A 893 -2.03 16.06 -26.07
CA LEU A 893 -1.00 16.69 -26.91
C LEU A 893 -1.07 16.23 -28.37
N GLU A 894 -2.03 15.40 -28.77
CA GLU A 894 -2.10 14.80 -30.12
C GLU A 894 -2.16 15.83 -31.26
N GLN A 895 -3.07 16.79 -31.19
CA GLN A 895 -3.18 17.87 -32.19
C GLN A 895 -1.99 18.85 -32.12
N PRO A 896 -1.55 19.32 -30.92
CA PRO A 896 -0.36 20.15 -30.83
C PRO A 896 0.93 19.43 -31.25
N LEU A 897 1.06 18.12 -31.03
CA LEU A 897 2.22 17.33 -31.47
C LEU A 897 2.22 17.27 -33.00
N GLN A 898 1.06 17.08 -33.63
CA GLN A 898 0.91 17.16 -35.09
C GLN A 898 1.32 18.55 -35.64
N ALA A 899 0.90 19.64 -35.01
CA ALA A 899 1.35 20.99 -35.36
C ALA A 899 2.84 21.24 -35.09
N GLY A 900 3.37 20.72 -33.99
CA GLY A 900 4.80 20.72 -33.66
C GLY A 900 5.61 19.91 -34.67
N TYR A 901 5.06 18.83 -35.20
CA TYR A 901 5.67 18.01 -36.26
C TYR A 901 5.68 18.73 -37.61
N GLU A 902 4.61 19.44 -37.98
CA GLU A 902 4.58 20.30 -39.18
C GLU A 902 5.56 21.48 -39.05
N TRP A 903 5.67 22.05 -37.86
CA TRP A 903 6.67 23.08 -37.54
C TRP A 903 8.11 22.56 -37.59
N LEU A 904 8.37 21.35 -37.06
CA LEU A 904 9.69 20.69 -37.11
C LEU A 904 10.07 20.23 -38.54
N SER A 905 9.10 19.84 -39.36
CA SER A 905 9.32 19.33 -40.72
C SER A 905 9.39 20.41 -41.81
N SER A 906 8.82 21.60 -41.57
CA SER A 906 8.82 22.73 -42.53
C SER A 906 10.12 23.56 -42.57
N ARG A 907 11.14 23.20 -41.77
CA ARG A 907 12.44 23.88 -41.75
C ARG A 907 13.57 22.94 -42.21
N PRO A 908 14.28 23.22 -43.33
CA PRO A 908 15.17 22.27 -44.02
C PRO A 908 16.49 21.90 -43.29
N VAL A 909 16.64 22.20 -41.99
CA VAL A 909 17.94 22.11 -41.27
C VAL A 909 17.86 21.35 -39.93
N PHE A 910 16.70 20.84 -39.49
CA PHE A 910 16.61 20.15 -38.20
C PHE A 910 16.98 18.66 -38.29
N ARG A 911 18.24 18.37 -37.96
CA ARG A 911 18.57 17.13 -37.23
C ARG A 911 17.96 17.28 -35.82
N LEU A 912 17.32 16.25 -35.28
CA LEU A 912 16.93 16.21 -33.84
C LEU A 912 18.15 16.41 -32.89
N GLY A 913 19.38 16.44 -33.43
CA GLY A 913 20.61 16.87 -32.76
C GLY A 913 21.00 18.36 -32.89
N ARG A 914 20.05 19.30 -33.09
CA ARG A 914 20.27 20.76 -32.90
C ARG A 914 19.27 21.34 -31.89
N PRO A 915 19.66 22.32 -31.07
CA PRO A 915 19.40 22.26 -29.64
C PRO A 915 18.18 23.08 -29.19
N LEU A 916 17.68 22.67 -28.02
CA LEU A 916 16.68 23.34 -27.20
C LEU A 916 16.89 24.85 -26.96
N GLY A 917 17.99 25.50 -27.35
CA GLY A 917 18.27 26.88 -26.94
C GLY A 917 17.89 28.01 -27.88
N GLU A 918 17.54 27.77 -29.15
CA GLU A 918 16.64 28.72 -29.82
C GLU A 918 15.30 28.72 -29.09
N LEU A 919 14.71 27.55 -28.85
CA LEU A 919 13.48 27.41 -28.05
C LEU A 919 13.65 27.99 -26.63
N ARG A 920 14.80 27.82 -25.96
CA ARG A 920 15.10 28.37 -24.62
C ARG A 920 15.36 29.87 -24.65
N ALA A 921 15.91 30.43 -25.72
CA ALA A 921 16.10 31.87 -25.87
C ALA A 921 14.77 32.55 -26.19
N THR A 922 14.03 32.04 -27.18
CA THR A 922 12.67 32.48 -27.51
C THR A 922 11.75 32.30 -26.31
N TRP A 923 11.92 31.23 -25.53
CA TRP A 923 11.20 31.02 -24.26
C TRP A 923 11.68 31.91 -23.12
N LYS A 924 12.99 32.15 -22.92
CA LYS A 924 13.46 33.09 -21.88
C LYS A 924 13.00 34.50 -22.18
N THR A 925 12.95 34.86 -23.46
CA THR A 925 12.41 36.12 -23.95
C THR A 925 10.90 36.14 -23.78
N ALA A 926 10.16 35.13 -24.25
CA ALA A 926 8.71 35.01 -24.07
C ALA A 926 8.33 34.98 -22.59
N MET A 927 8.99 34.20 -21.74
CA MET A 927 8.76 34.14 -20.29
C MET A 927 9.14 35.45 -19.59
N LYS A 928 10.21 36.16 -20.02
CA LYS A 928 10.50 37.53 -19.55
C LYS A 928 9.42 38.52 -19.98
N GLU A 929 8.89 38.37 -21.19
CA GLU A 929 7.81 39.17 -21.73
C GLU A 929 6.47 38.83 -21.03
N GLN A 930 6.23 37.54 -20.73
CA GLN A 930 5.00 37.00 -20.12
C GLN A 930 4.96 37.14 -18.59
N LEU A 931 6.11 37.25 -17.91
CA LEU A 931 6.19 37.45 -16.44
C LEU A 931 6.63 38.86 -16.05
N GLY A 932 7.05 39.70 -17.00
CA GLY A 932 7.71 40.98 -16.72
C GLY A 932 9.04 40.80 -15.99
N ALA A 933 9.85 41.85 -15.91
CA ALA A 933 10.96 41.87 -14.97
C ALA A 933 10.39 41.91 -13.54
N PRO A 934 10.82 41.04 -12.60
CA PRO A 934 10.49 41.26 -11.20
C PRO A 934 11.18 42.53 -10.71
N PRO A 935 10.54 43.36 -9.89
CA PRO A 935 11.24 44.39 -9.15
C PRO A 935 12.26 43.68 -8.25
N PHE A 936 13.53 44.02 -8.42
CA PHE A 936 14.69 43.56 -7.65
C PHE A 936 15.31 42.19 -8.01
N ALA A 937 16.43 42.27 -8.72
CA ALA A 937 17.48 41.26 -8.69
C ALA A 937 18.48 41.61 -7.57
N THR A 938 18.69 40.72 -6.60
CA THR A 938 19.99 40.60 -5.90
C THR A 938 20.28 39.15 -5.49
N GLU A 939 21.58 38.90 -5.42
CA GLU A 939 22.28 37.62 -5.44
C GLU A 939 22.31 36.86 -4.11
N ARG A 940 22.86 35.63 -4.17
CA ARG A 940 22.69 34.56 -3.19
C ARG A 940 23.65 34.57 -1.98
N PRO A 941 23.24 33.93 -0.86
CA PRO A 941 24.00 33.87 0.39
C PRO A 941 24.85 32.59 0.56
N ARG A 942 25.93 32.66 1.37
CA ARG A 942 26.54 31.58 2.20
C ARG A 942 27.49 32.26 3.23
N LYS A 943 27.68 31.86 4.51
CA LYS A 943 27.30 30.73 5.40
C LYS A 943 27.66 31.09 6.88
N MET A 944 27.00 30.42 7.85
CA MET A 944 27.34 30.18 9.29
C MET A 944 27.32 31.39 10.26
N ARG A 945 26.93 31.30 11.55
CA ARG A 945 27.05 30.24 12.58
C ARG A 945 26.00 30.45 13.72
N ARG A 946 25.66 29.38 14.46
CA ARG A 946 24.73 29.33 15.61
C ARG A 946 25.16 30.23 16.80
N PRO A 947 24.25 30.46 17.75
CA PRO A 947 24.41 29.83 19.06
C PRO A 947 23.15 29.08 19.53
N SER A 948 23.37 27.90 20.09
CA SER A 948 22.46 27.24 21.04
C SER A 948 23.26 27.18 22.35
N VAL A 949 22.61 27.63 23.43
CA VAL A 949 23.09 27.71 24.82
C VAL A 949 22.12 26.80 25.58
N ASP A 950 22.59 25.59 25.92
CA ASP A 950 22.88 25.07 27.29
C ASP A 950 21.61 24.60 28.02
N GLY A 951 21.52 23.47 28.76
CA GLY A 951 22.37 22.35 29.18
C GLY A 951 21.41 21.17 29.51
N GLU A 952 21.77 19.93 29.85
CA GLU A 952 22.88 19.39 30.63
C GLU A 952 23.12 17.90 30.24
N GLN A 953 24.34 17.43 30.52
CA GLN A 953 24.86 16.06 30.42
C GLN A 953 26.02 15.96 31.48
N PRO A 954 26.63 14.79 31.81
CA PRO A 954 26.14 13.66 32.64
C PRO A 954 27.20 13.10 33.66
N ARG A 955 26.86 11.96 34.34
CA ARG A 955 27.72 10.85 34.90
C ARG A 955 28.42 11.06 36.28
N PRO A 956 29.12 10.05 36.89
CA PRO A 956 29.06 8.56 36.88
C PRO A 956 29.10 7.94 38.32
N HIS A 957 29.00 6.61 38.49
CA HIS A 957 29.98 5.78 39.26
C HIS A 957 29.62 4.28 39.33
N ASP A 958 30.67 3.47 39.20
CA ASP A 958 30.87 2.01 39.40
C ASP A 958 32.19 1.93 40.25
N PRO A 959 32.73 0.82 40.84
CA PRO A 959 32.30 -0.59 41.09
C PRO A 959 32.65 -1.16 42.52
N ALA A 960 32.32 -2.43 42.86
CA ALA A 960 33.21 -3.46 43.50
C ALA A 960 32.55 -4.70 44.21
N ARG A 961 32.82 -5.91 43.65
CA ARG A 961 33.03 -7.34 44.08
C ARG A 961 32.70 -7.99 45.46
N LEU A 962 32.07 -9.19 45.34
CA LEU A 962 32.26 -10.57 45.94
C LEU A 962 31.99 -10.83 47.46
N PRO A 963 31.54 -12.05 47.92
CA PRO A 963 31.87 -13.41 47.42
C PRO A 963 30.74 -14.46 47.30
N THR A 964 31.11 -15.59 46.72
CA THR A 964 30.37 -16.85 46.44
C THR A 964 30.00 -17.65 47.70
N LEU A 965 28.82 -18.29 47.69
CA LEU A 965 28.48 -19.46 48.51
C LEU A 965 27.72 -20.47 47.62
N GLU A 966 28.28 -21.67 47.48
CA GLU A 966 27.63 -22.82 46.86
C GLU A 966 26.52 -23.35 47.78
N THR A 967 25.31 -23.52 47.23
CA THR A 967 24.29 -24.40 47.82
C THR A 967 23.53 -25.12 46.71
N ALA A 968 23.75 -26.43 46.64
CA ALA A 968 22.92 -27.53 46.15
C ALA A 968 22.03 -27.28 44.92
N GLU A 969 22.28 -28.06 43.86
CA GLU A 969 21.36 -28.27 42.73
C GLU A 969 19.94 -28.53 43.22
N ALA A 970 19.07 -27.52 43.08
CA ALA A 970 17.64 -27.74 43.00
C ALA A 970 17.32 -28.26 41.58
N PRO A 971 16.46 -29.28 41.41
CA PRO A 971 16.06 -29.72 40.08
C PRO A 971 15.49 -28.53 39.33
N ALA A 972 15.98 -28.29 38.11
CA ALA A 972 15.55 -27.17 37.27
C ALA A 972 14.02 -27.08 37.30
N ALA A 973 13.47 -25.94 37.75
CA ALA A 973 12.04 -25.73 37.80
C ALA A 973 11.46 -25.96 36.39
N THR A 974 10.63 -26.99 36.23
CA THR A 974 9.96 -27.28 34.97
C THR A 974 9.11 -26.08 34.57
N SER A 975 9.18 -25.67 33.29
CA SER A 975 8.38 -24.54 32.78
C SER A 975 6.88 -24.85 32.91
N PRO A 976 6.00 -23.83 33.01
CA PRO A 976 4.55 -24.03 33.01
C PRO A 976 4.06 -24.88 31.83
N LEU A 977 4.63 -24.67 30.63
CA LEU A 977 4.36 -25.50 29.45
C LEU A 977 4.68 -26.98 29.69
N GLU A 978 5.86 -27.28 30.23
CA GLU A 978 6.23 -28.67 30.56
C GLU A 978 5.33 -29.25 31.64
N GLN A 979 4.92 -28.45 32.62
CA GLN A 979 3.96 -28.89 33.65
C GLN A 979 2.58 -29.22 33.04
N SER A 980 2.03 -28.36 32.17
CA SER A 980 0.76 -28.61 31.49
C SER A 980 0.85 -29.82 30.55
N ARG A 981 1.92 -29.93 29.75
CA ARG A 981 2.14 -31.04 28.83
C ARG A 981 2.17 -32.37 29.57
N GLN A 982 2.94 -32.45 30.65
CA GLN A 982 3.04 -33.66 31.47
C GLN A 982 1.73 -33.98 32.18
N ALA A 983 0.96 -32.98 32.61
CA ALA A 983 -0.36 -33.20 33.22
C ALA A 983 -1.36 -33.77 32.21
N ILE A 984 -1.43 -33.23 30.99
CA ILE A 984 -2.29 -33.73 29.91
C ILE A 984 -1.86 -35.14 29.48
N GLU A 985 -0.57 -35.41 29.38
CA GLU A 985 -0.05 -36.73 29.01
C GLU A 985 -0.47 -37.81 30.02
N ARG A 986 -0.43 -37.50 31.32
CA ARG A 986 -0.93 -38.40 32.38
C ARG A 986 -2.45 -38.50 32.42
N ALA A 987 -3.16 -37.46 31.98
CA ALA A 987 -4.61 -37.41 31.98
C ALA A 987 -5.26 -38.21 30.83
N LEU A 988 -4.62 -38.27 29.65
CA LEU A 988 -5.13 -39.01 28.48
C LEU A 988 -5.51 -40.48 28.76
N PRO A 989 -4.66 -41.33 29.40
CA PRO A 989 -5.06 -42.69 29.73
C PRO A 989 -6.23 -42.72 30.72
N ILE A 990 -6.30 -41.78 31.67
CA ILE A 990 -7.41 -41.68 32.63
C ILE A 990 -8.72 -41.32 31.91
N ALA A 991 -8.69 -40.41 30.94
CA ALA A 991 -9.86 -40.03 30.15
C ALA A 991 -10.40 -41.22 29.33
N ARG A 992 -9.50 -42.00 28.71
CA ARG A 992 -9.85 -43.22 27.97
C ARG A 992 -10.44 -44.29 28.88
N GLU A 993 -9.83 -44.53 30.05
CA GLU A 993 -10.33 -45.48 31.04
C GLU A 993 -11.72 -45.11 31.53
N ARG A 994 -11.95 -43.82 31.84
CA ARG A 994 -13.25 -43.32 32.29
C ARG A 994 -14.34 -43.50 31.24
N LEU A 995 -14.07 -43.13 29.99
CA LEU A 995 -15.02 -43.34 28.89
C LEU A 995 -15.27 -44.83 28.60
N HIS A 996 -14.24 -45.67 28.73
CA HIS A 996 -14.39 -47.12 28.60
C HIS A 996 -15.21 -47.72 29.75
N GLY A 997 -15.01 -47.27 30.99
CA GLY A 997 -15.79 -47.67 32.16
C GLY A 997 -17.27 -47.33 31.99
N ALA A 998 -17.58 -46.13 31.53
CA ALA A 998 -18.94 -45.69 31.22
C ALA A 998 -19.59 -46.55 30.11
N LEU A 999 -18.91 -46.74 28.97
CA LEU A 999 -19.39 -47.59 27.87
C LEU A 999 -19.59 -49.05 28.26
N SER A 1000 -18.77 -49.56 29.18
CA SER A 1000 -18.90 -50.91 29.73
C SER A 1000 -20.16 -51.03 30.59
N ALA A 1001 -20.48 -50.01 31.39
CA ALA A 1001 -21.74 -49.96 32.14
C ALA A 1001 -22.97 -49.95 31.21
N LEU A 1002 -22.90 -49.30 30.04
CA LEU A 1002 -24.01 -49.29 29.06
C LEU A 1002 -24.33 -50.66 28.46
N SER A 1003 -23.34 -51.56 28.44
CA SER A 1003 -23.47 -52.88 27.79
C SER A 1003 -23.84 -53.99 28.78
N ASP A 1004 -23.99 -53.64 30.06
CA ASP A 1004 -24.17 -54.57 31.17
C ASP A 1004 -25.55 -54.31 31.83
N PRO A 1005 -26.51 -55.24 31.72
CA PRO A 1005 -27.87 -55.06 32.23
C PRO A 1005 -27.95 -54.71 33.72
N GLU A 1006 -26.91 -55.02 34.52
CA GLU A 1006 -26.86 -54.68 35.95
C GLU A 1006 -26.90 -53.15 36.20
N PHE A 1007 -26.41 -52.36 35.24
CA PHE A 1007 -26.31 -50.90 35.34
C PHE A 1007 -27.46 -50.16 34.64
N GLU A 1008 -28.46 -50.87 34.11
CA GLU A 1008 -29.58 -50.26 33.36
C GLU A 1008 -30.30 -49.18 34.18
N LYS A 1009 -30.48 -49.43 35.49
CA LYS A 1009 -31.11 -48.46 36.41
C LYS A 1009 -30.25 -47.21 36.61
N ASP A 1010 -28.94 -47.38 36.74
CA ASP A 1010 -28.00 -46.28 36.92
C ASP A 1010 -27.90 -45.43 35.64
N LEU A 1011 -27.94 -46.08 34.46
CA LEU A 1011 -28.00 -45.43 33.15
C LEU A 1011 -29.27 -44.60 32.97
N LYS A 1012 -30.44 -45.18 33.24
CA LYS A 1012 -31.71 -44.44 33.17
C LYS A 1012 -31.72 -43.27 34.15
N PHE A 1013 -31.18 -43.45 35.36
CA PHE A 1013 -31.02 -42.36 36.32
C PHE A 1013 -30.16 -41.23 35.77
N VAL A 1014 -28.98 -41.52 35.23
CA VAL A 1014 -28.09 -40.52 34.63
C VAL A 1014 -28.76 -39.81 33.46
N CYS A 1015 -29.41 -40.57 32.56
CA CYS A 1015 -30.06 -39.98 31.39
C CYS A 1015 -31.19 -39.02 31.76
N LYS A 1016 -32.05 -39.43 32.68
CA LYS A 1016 -33.13 -38.60 33.20
C LYS A 1016 -32.62 -37.34 33.88
N THR A 1017 -31.50 -37.47 34.60
CA THR A 1017 -30.96 -36.40 35.45
C THR A 1017 -30.27 -35.30 34.65
N PHE A 1018 -29.48 -35.65 33.62
CA PHE A 1018 -28.68 -34.69 32.86
C PHE A 1018 -29.24 -34.33 31.49
N PHE A 1019 -30.02 -35.23 30.87
CA PHE A 1019 -30.61 -35.02 29.52
C PHE A 1019 -32.14 -34.92 29.56
N GLY A 1020 -32.75 -35.00 30.75
CA GLY A 1020 -34.17 -34.75 31.00
C GLY A 1020 -35.14 -35.91 30.76
N ALA A 1021 -34.68 -37.03 30.19
CA ALA A 1021 -35.51 -38.22 29.97
C ALA A 1021 -34.71 -39.53 30.05
N ASP A 1022 -35.36 -40.61 30.46
CA ASP A 1022 -34.84 -41.98 30.47
C ASP A 1022 -35.40 -42.84 29.31
N SER A 1023 -35.90 -42.19 28.25
CA SER A 1023 -36.43 -42.89 27.07
C SER A 1023 -35.34 -43.69 26.36
N GLU A 1024 -35.74 -44.77 25.66
CA GLU A 1024 -34.82 -45.57 24.85
C GLU A 1024 -34.10 -44.71 23.79
N GLU A 1025 -34.73 -43.66 23.29
CA GLU A 1025 -34.17 -42.72 22.33
C GLU A 1025 -33.03 -41.89 22.92
N VAL A 1026 -33.21 -41.34 24.13
CA VAL A 1026 -32.18 -40.57 24.85
C VAL A 1026 -31.03 -41.47 25.27
N VAL A 1027 -31.34 -42.67 25.78
CA VAL A 1027 -30.33 -43.68 26.13
C VAL A 1027 -29.52 -44.08 24.89
N ALA A 1028 -30.17 -44.31 23.75
CA ALA A 1028 -29.49 -44.65 22.51
C ALA A 1028 -28.68 -43.48 21.95
N ALA A 1029 -29.16 -42.23 22.06
CA ALA A 1029 -28.44 -41.03 21.65
C ALA A 1029 -27.17 -40.82 22.49
N PHE A 1030 -27.27 -40.90 23.81
CA PHE A 1030 -26.13 -40.81 24.73
C PHE A 1030 -25.12 -41.95 24.50
N THR A 1031 -25.61 -43.16 24.23
CA THR A 1031 -24.76 -44.31 23.87
C THR A 1031 -24.00 -44.10 22.56
N ARG A 1032 -24.67 -43.60 21.51
CA ARG A 1032 -24.02 -43.28 20.22
C ARG A 1032 -22.96 -42.20 20.40
N LYS A 1033 -23.25 -41.17 21.20
CA LYS A 1033 -22.34 -40.08 21.52
C LYS A 1033 -21.05 -40.61 22.18
N GLN A 1034 -21.16 -41.40 23.24
CA GLN A 1034 -20.01 -42.01 23.90
C GLN A 1034 -19.18 -42.92 22.98
N ARG A 1035 -19.82 -43.71 22.11
CA ARG A 1035 -19.12 -44.58 21.14
C ARG A 1035 -18.31 -43.77 20.13
N THR A 1036 -18.86 -42.66 19.65
CA THR A 1036 -18.15 -41.77 18.73
C THR A 1036 -17.01 -41.04 19.44
N MET A 1037 -17.22 -40.51 20.66
CA MET A 1037 -16.15 -39.91 21.47
C MET A 1037 -15.02 -40.91 21.70
N LYS A 1038 -15.32 -42.19 21.92
CA LYS A 1038 -14.30 -43.23 22.12
C LYS A 1038 -13.40 -43.40 20.90
N VAL A 1039 -13.98 -43.41 19.70
CA VAL A 1039 -13.20 -43.56 18.45
C VAL A 1039 -12.18 -42.44 18.30
N ASP A 1040 -12.49 -41.25 18.80
CA ASP A 1040 -11.66 -40.07 18.66
C ASP A 1040 -10.67 -39.94 19.85
N LEU A 1041 -11.12 -40.15 21.09
CA LEU A 1041 -10.30 -40.12 22.30
C LEU A 1041 -9.25 -41.24 22.37
N ASP A 1042 -9.54 -42.42 21.82
CA ASP A 1042 -8.56 -43.52 21.72
C ASP A 1042 -7.36 -43.14 20.84
N LYS A 1043 -7.59 -42.22 19.89
CA LYS A 1043 -6.59 -41.75 18.93
C LYS A 1043 -5.98 -40.41 19.33
N LEU A 1044 -6.59 -39.70 20.27
CA LEU A 1044 -6.11 -38.42 20.77
C LEU A 1044 -4.78 -38.61 21.51
N ASP A 1045 -3.72 -37.97 21.03
CA ASP A 1045 -2.45 -37.86 21.75
C ASP A 1045 -1.95 -36.42 21.75
N LEU A 1046 -0.77 -36.16 22.35
CA LEU A 1046 -0.20 -34.81 22.44
C LEU A 1046 0.03 -34.16 21.06
N SER A 1047 0.13 -34.93 19.97
CA SER A 1047 0.27 -34.39 18.62
C SER A 1047 -1.01 -33.73 18.10
N ASN A 1048 -2.17 -34.08 18.67
CA ASN A 1048 -3.47 -33.48 18.39
C ASN A 1048 -3.79 -32.26 19.27
N ILE A 1049 -2.86 -31.87 20.16
CA ILE A 1049 -3.05 -30.78 21.12
C ILE A 1049 -2.10 -29.62 20.80
N ASN A 1050 -2.65 -28.40 20.77
CA ASN A 1050 -1.89 -27.16 20.73
C ASN A 1050 -1.76 -26.59 22.14
N PHE A 1051 -0.55 -26.27 22.60
CA PHE A 1051 -0.35 -25.64 23.91
C PHE A 1051 -0.07 -24.15 23.69
N LEU A 1052 -0.94 -23.28 24.19
CA LEU A 1052 -0.84 -21.84 24.04
C LEU A 1052 -0.21 -21.22 25.30
N GLU A 1053 0.97 -20.60 25.14
CA GLU A 1053 1.67 -19.88 26.20
C GLU A 1053 1.34 -18.37 26.13
N ASN A 1054 1.29 -17.71 27.29
CA ASN A 1054 1.00 -16.26 27.45
C ASN A 1054 -0.46 -15.82 27.21
N GLU A 1055 -1.39 -16.76 27.14
CA GLU A 1055 -2.82 -16.48 27.26
C GLU A 1055 -3.19 -16.19 28.74
N GLY A 1056 -4.25 -15.44 29.01
CA GLY A 1056 -4.73 -15.17 30.38
C GLY A 1056 -5.13 -16.45 31.14
N SER A 1057 -5.53 -16.39 32.41
CA SER A 1057 -5.89 -17.60 33.21
C SER A 1057 -7.36 -18.02 33.11
N GLU A 1058 -8.11 -17.48 32.15
CA GLU A 1058 -9.58 -17.46 32.17
C GLU A 1058 -10.26 -18.74 31.65
N TRP A 1059 -9.57 -19.55 30.83
CA TRP A 1059 -10.09 -20.82 30.26
C TRP A 1059 -8.99 -21.89 30.24
N GLN A 1060 -9.36 -23.18 30.21
CA GLN A 1060 -8.40 -24.29 30.36
C GLN A 1060 -8.02 -24.95 29.03
N ALA A 1061 -9.01 -25.36 28.26
CA ALA A 1061 -8.84 -25.96 26.95
C ALA A 1061 -10.04 -25.59 26.07
N GLN A 1062 -9.93 -25.84 24.76
CA GLN A 1062 -11.03 -25.72 23.81
C GLN A 1062 -10.86 -26.71 22.67
N LEU A 1063 -11.95 -27.33 22.19
CA LEU A 1063 -11.97 -28.02 20.90
C LEU A 1063 -12.26 -27.04 19.77
N LEU A 1064 -11.46 -27.10 18.71
CA LEU A 1064 -11.64 -26.25 17.52
C LEU A 1064 -12.56 -26.96 16.51
N PRO A 1065 -13.81 -26.53 16.28
CA PRO A 1065 -14.77 -27.29 15.47
C PRO A 1065 -14.33 -27.50 14.02
N SER A 1066 -13.61 -26.52 13.48
CA SER A 1066 -13.07 -26.58 12.12
C SER A 1066 -11.89 -27.55 11.98
N SER A 1067 -10.96 -27.53 12.95
CA SER A 1067 -9.85 -28.47 13.04
C SER A 1067 -10.36 -29.88 13.37
N TYR A 1068 -11.36 -30.01 14.23
CA TYR A 1068 -11.99 -31.29 14.51
C TYR A 1068 -12.71 -31.86 13.28
N SER A 1069 -13.42 -31.03 12.51
CA SER A 1069 -14.02 -31.44 11.24
C SER A 1069 -12.97 -31.93 10.24
N ARG A 1070 -11.79 -31.31 10.19
CA ARG A 1070 -10.64 -31.80 9.40
C ARG A 1070 -10.10 -33.12 9.96
N TYR A 1071 -9.93 -33.24 11.27
CA TYR A 1071 -9.52 -34.49 11.91
C TYR A 1071 -10.48 -35.65 11.55
N LYS A 1072 -11.79 -35.41 11.59
CA LYS A 1072 -12.83 -36.36 11.19
C LYS A 1072 -12.79 -36.67 9.70
N ALA A 1073 -12.42 -35.71 8.85
CA ALA A 1073 -12.23 -35.89 7.40
C ALA A 1073 -10.91 -36.59 7.00
N GLY A 1074 -10.21 -37.23 7.95
CA GLY A 1074 -9.05 -38.08 7.69
C GLY A 1074 -7.69 -37.47 8.07
N TYR A 1075 -7.63 -36.21 8.52
CA TYR A 1075 -6.40 -35.56 8.97
C TYR A 1075 -6.07 -35.93 10.41
N ARG A 1076 -5.64 -37.18 10.60
CA ARG A 1076 -5.38 -37.76 11.93
C ARG A 1076 -4.34 -37.01 12.78
N GLN A 1077 -3.53 -36.14 12.16
CA GLN A 1077 -2.49 -35.32 12.81
C GLN A 1077 -2.92 -33.86 13.01
N GLU A 1078 -4.18 -33.52 12.74
CA GLU A 1078 -4.71 -32.18 13.01
C GLU A 1078 -4.68 -31.93 14.52
N LYS A 1079 -4.24 -30.73 14.93
CA LYS A 1079 -4.38 -30.25 16.29
C LYS A 1079 -5.77 -29.65 16.43
N TYR A 1080 -6.66 -30.37 17.10
CA TYR A 1080 -8.06 -29.97 17.23
C TYR A 1080 -8.47 -29.65 18.67
N ILE A 1081 -7.55 -29.81 19.63
CA ILE A 1081 -7.70 -29.32 20.99
C ILE A 1081 -6.61 -28.29 21.25
N GLU A 1082 -6.96 -27.15 21.81
CA GLU A 1082 -6.00 -26.19 22.35
C GLU A 1082 -6.04 -26.21 23.87
N VAL A 1083 -4.90 -26.03 24.50
CA VAL A 1083 -4.72 -25.95 25.95
C VAL A 1083 -4.05 -24.63 26.27
N ASN A 1084 -4.76 -23.77 27.00
CA ASN A 1084 -4.20 -22.56 27.57
C ASN A 1084 -3.31 -22.94 28.75
N VAL A 1085 -1.99 -22.79 28.59
CA VAL A 1085 -1.00 -23.24 29.58
C VAL A 1085 -1.23 -22.60 30.95
N ASN A 1086 -1.59 -21.30 31.00
CA ASN A 1086 -1.78 -20.61 32.27
C ASN A 1086 -3.09 -21.04 32.95
N GLY A 1087 -4.20 -21.01 32.21
CA GLY A 1087 -5.51 -21.40 32.74
C GLY A 1087 -5.59 -22.88 33.11
N ALA A 1088 -5.06 -23.78 32.29
CA ALA A 1088 -4.99 -25.21 32.59
C ALA A 1088 -4.12 -25.50 33.82
N THR A 1089 -2.98 -24.80 33.96
CA THR A 1089 -2.11 -24.96 35.13
C THR A 1089 -2.77 -24.45 36.41
N ASP A 1090 -3.47 -23.32 36.36
CA ASP A 1090 -4.16 -22.76 37.51
C ASP A 1090 -5.38 -23.60 37.92
N TYR A 1091 -6.15 -24.11 36.97
CA TYR A 1091 -7.22 -25.08 37.22
C TYR A 1091 -6.65 -26.40 37.78
N TYR A 1092 -5.56 -26.91 37.22
CA TYR A 1092 -4.88 -28.10 37.74
C TYR A 1092 -4.47 -27.92 39.21
N ARG A 1093 -3.90 -26.76 39.57
CA ARG A 1093 -3.52 -26.44 40.97
C ARG A 1093 -4.73 -26.26 41.89
N SER A 1094 -5.77 -25.56 41.44
CA SER A 1094 -6.97 -25.30 42.25
C SER A 1094 -7.74 -26.60 42.58
N MET A 1095 -7.67 -27.57 41.67
CA MET A 1095 -8.21 -28.92 41.83
C MET A 1095 -7.25 -29.90 42.54
N GLY A 1096 -6.19 -29.39 43.17
CA GLY A 1096 -5.27 -30.18 44.00
C GLY A 1096 -4.20 -30.95 43.22
N SER A 1097 -3.82 -30.47 42.04
CA SER A 1097 -2.87 -31.10 41.10
C SER A 1097 -3.31 -32.52 40.71
N SER A 1098 -4.57 -32.62 40.29
CA SER A 1098 -5.23 -33.89 39.98
C SER A 1098 -5.24 -34.18 38.48
N ASP A 1099 -4.61 -35.29 38.08
CA ASP A 1099 -4.62 -35.76 36.69
C ASP A 1099 -6.04 -36.16 36.24
N ASP A 1100 -6.90 -36.61 37.18
CA ASP A 1100 -8.33 -36.88 36.93
C ASP A 1100 -9.13 -35.61 36.58
N ALA A 1101 -8.69 -34.42 37.04
CA ALA A 1101 -9.34 -33.15 36.70
C ALA A 1101 -9.03 -32.73 35.26
N MET A 1102 -7.78 -32.86 34.83
CA MET A 1102 -7.41 -32.65 33.42
C MET A 1102 -8.07 -33.69 32.50
N ALA A 1103 -8.28 -34.91 32.99
CA ALA A 1103 -9.00 -35.94 32.23
C ALA A 1103 -10.46 -35.57 32.00
N ASN A 1104 -11.10 -34.90 32.97
CA ASN A 1104 -12.45 -34.35 32.80
C ASN A 1104 -12.46 -33.26 31.73
N THR A 1105 -11.51 -32.32 31.76
CA THR A 1105 -11.37 -31.29 30.73
C THR A 1105 -11.27 -31.91 29.33
N LEU A 1106 -10.45 -32.95 29.13
CA LEU A 1106 -10.34 -33.60 27.81
C LEU A 1106 -11.63 -34.29 27.35
N ILE A 1107 -12.42 -34.86 28.27
CA ILE A 1107 -13.72 -35.48 27.94
C ILE A 1107 -14.75 -34.40 27.58
N HIS A 1108 -14.75 -33.28 28.30
CA HIS A 1108 -15.56 -32.10 27.99
C HIS A 1108 -15.23 -31.57 26.60
N GLU A 1109 -13.96 -31.31 26.29
CA GLU A 1109 -13.55 -30.82 24.96
C GLU A 1109 -13.96 -31.79 23.85
N GLN A 1110 -13.80 -33.10 24.09
CA GLN A 1110 -14.19 -34.13 23.13
C GLN A 1110 -15.70 -34.17 22.87
N ALA A 1111 -16.52 -33.67 23.79
CA ALA A 1111 -17.97 -33.59 23.64
C ALA A 1111 -18.38 -32.51 22.63
N HIS A 1112 -17.67 -31.38 22.49
CA HIS A 1112 -17.94 -30.37 21.44
C HIS A 1112 -17.77 -30.89 20.00
N GLY A 1113 -17.24 -32.12 19.84
CA GLY A 1113 -17.14 -32.76 18.54
C GLY A 1113 -18.48 -33.10 17.87
N PHE A 1114 -19.63 -32.95 18.52
CA PHE A 1114 -20.94 -33.23 17.92
C PHE A 1114 -21.64 -31.94 17.48
N PRO A 1115 -22.34 -31.96 16.33
CA PRO A 1115 -23.07 -30.78 15.87
C PRO A 1115 -24.13 -30.32 16.89
N GLY A 1116 -24.03 -29.06 17.30
CA GLY A 1116 -24.95 -28.41 18.24
C GLY A 1116 -24.55 -28.54 19.71
N ASP A 1117 -23.48 -29.29 20.02
CA ASP A 1117 -22.95 -29.38 21.38
C ASP A 1117 -22.14 -28.14 21.76
N GLU A 1118 -22.69 -27.33 22.66
CA GLU A 1118 -22.12 -26.06 23.12
C GLU A 1118 -22.04 -26.03 24.65
N ASP A 1119 -21.39 -25.00 25.18
CA ASP A 1119 -21.36 -24.72 26.62
C ASP A 1119 -22.58 -23.92 27.05
N TYR A 1120 -23.74 -24.56 27.07
CA TYR A 1120 -24.97 -23.90 27.52
C TYR A 1120 -24.88 -23.51 29.00
N VAL A 1121 -24.36 -24.41 29.83
CA VAL A 1121 -24.26 -24.26 31.28
C VAL A 1121 -23.01 -24.99 31.81
N TYR A 1122 -22.21 -24.30 32.63
CA TYR A 1122 -21.04 -24.84 33.30
C TYR A 1122 -21.33 -25.34 34.72
N SER A 1123 -20.53 -26.29 35.19
CA SER A 1123 -20.40 -26.62 36.62
C SER A 1123 -19.52 -25.60 37.36
N GLY A 1124 -19.83 -25.31 38.62
CA GLY A 1124 -19.07 -24.38 39.45
C GLY A 1124 -17.89 -25.06 40.16
N ALA A 1125 -16.65 -24.66 39.90
CA ALA A 1125 -15.48 -25.24 40.59
C ALA A 1125 -15.47 -24.89 42.10
N ILE A 1126 -15.33 -25.91 42.97
CA ILE A 1126 -15.21 -25.73 44.43
C ILE A 1126 -13.84 -26.22 44.91
N LYS A 1127 -13.17 -25.39 45.73
CA LYS A 1127 -11.87 -25.73 46.35
C LYS A 1127 -11.91 -27.10 47.03
N GLY A 1128 -10.90 -27.93 46.76
CA GLY A 1128 -10.75 -29.26 47.35
C GLY A 1128 -11.23 -30.42 46.48
N GLY A 1129 -11.40 -30.20 45.17
CA GLY A 1129 -11.72 -31.26 44.19
C GLY A 1129 -13.19 -31.67 44.18
N ARG A 1130 -14.10 -30.70 44.42
CA ARG A 1130 -15.55 -30.86 44.27
C ARG A 1130 -16.06 -29.87 43.23
N GLU A 1131 -17.18 -30.19 42.59
CA GLU A 1131 -17.80 -29.35 41.56
C GLU A 1131 -19.30 -29.19 41.87
N ASP A 1132 -19.81 -27.96 41.73
CA ASP A 1132 -21.22 -27.61 41.88
C ASP A 1132 -21.96 -27.89 40.57
N ILE A 1133 -22.84 -28.89 40.59
CA ILE A 1133 -23.55 -29.34 39.39
C ILE A 1133 -25.02 -28.90 39.33
N ALA A 1134 -25.47 -28.03 40.24
CA ALA A 1134 -26.90 -27.73 40.33
C ALA A 1134 -27.48 -27.16 39.01
N ASP A 1135 -26.69 -26.38 38.28
CA ASP A 1135 -27.14 -25.78 37.02
C ASP A 1135 -27.22 -26.83 35.89
N LEU A 1136 -26.37 -27.86 35.90
CA LEU A 1136 -26.46 -29.00 34.97
C LEU A 1136 -27.73 -29.82 35.20
N LEU A 1137 -28.10 -29.99 36.47
CA LEU A 1137 -29.35 -30.67 36.84
C LEU A 1137 -30.57 -29.84 36.48
N ASN A 1138 -30.50 -28.52 36.68
CA ASN A 1138 -31.54 -27.60 36.22
C ASN A 1138 -31.69 -27.69 34.71
N LEU A 1139 -30.60 -27.79 33.94
CA LEU A 1139 -30.66 -27.85 32.48
C LEU A 1139 -31.40 -29.11 32.00
N GLY A 1140 -31.20 -30.24 32.70
CA GLY A 1140 -31.98 -31.46 32.48
C GLY A 1140 -33.50 -31.28 32.70
N ASN A 1141 -33.94 -30.25 33.43
CA ASN A 1141 -35.35 -30.05 33.79
C ASN A 1141 -36.00 -28.80 33.17
N THR A 1142 -35.23 -27.74 32.92
CA THR A 1142 -35.70 -26.44 32.43
C THR A 1142 -34.70 -25.85 31.47
N THR A 1143 -35.18 -25.04 30.53
CA THR A 1143 -34.35 -24.31 29.55
C THR A 1143 -34.48 -22.80 29.69
N ASP A 1144 -35.07 -22.31 30.80
CA ASP A 1144 -35.16 -20.86 31.07
C ASP A 1144 -33.79 -20.36 31.54
N PRO A 1145 -33.14 -19.42 30.81
CA PRO A 1145 -31.83 -18.87 31.17
C PRO A 1145 -31.76 -18.33 32.60
N LYS A 1146 -32.89 -17.89 33.18
CA LYS A 1146 -32.96 -17.34 34.56
C LYS A 1146 -32.73 -18.38 35.65
N HIS A 1147 -32.76 -19.66 35.31
CA HIS A 1147 -32.59 -20.75 36.27
C HIS A 1147 -31.13 -21.21 36.42
N PHE A 1148 -30.18 -20.55 35.74
CA PHE A 1148 -28.75 -20.90 35.75
C PHE A 1148 -27.90 -19.76 36.32
N ARG A 1149 -26.88 -20.11 37.09
CA ARG A 1149 -25.89 -19.19 37.70
C ARG A 1149 -24.63 -19.09 36.85
N HIS A 1150 -24.26 -20.17 36.17
CA HIS A 1150 -23.08 -20.30 35.33
C HIS A 1150 -23.47 -20.56 33.87
N LEU A 1151 -24.09 -19.56 33.22
CA LEU A 1151 -24.35 -19.58 31.77
C LEU A 1151 -23.03 -19.45 31.01
N GLY A 1152 -22.85 -20.25 29.96
CA GLY A 1152 -21.67 -20.10 29.10
C GLY A 1152 -21.67 -18.80 28.31
N ASP A 1153 -20.46 -18.35 27.95
CA ASP A 1153 -20.23 -17.03 27.36
C ASP A 1153 -20.98 -16.84 26.03
N GLU A 1154 -21.10 -17.91 25.23
CA GLU A 1154 -21.84 -17.92 23.96
C GLU A 1154 -23.36 -17.71 24.13
N VAL A 1155 -23.88 -18.00 25.32
CA VAL A 1155 -25.30 -17.83 25.66
C VAL A 1155 -25.61 -16.42 26.18
N GLN A 1156 -24.62 -15.73 26.76
CA GLN A 1156 -24.79 -14.37 27.28
C GLN A 1156 -24.89 -13.32 26.17
N GLU A 1157 -24.34 -13.59 24.98
CA GLU A 1157 -24.43 -12.72 23.79
C GLU A 1157 -25.66 -12.98 22.90
N ALA A 1158 -26.37 -14.10 23.09
CA ALA A 1158 -27.44 -14.58 22.20
C ALA A 1158 -28.82 -14.71 22.90
N THR A 1159 -29.73 -13.77 22.61
CA THR A 1159 -31.11 -13.76 23.13
C THR A 1159 -31.94 -14.98 22.68
N LEU A 1160 -32.46 -15.78 23.63
CA LEU A 1160 -33.61 -16.73 23.61
C LEU A 1160 -33.74 -17.80 22.49
N SER A 1161 -33.04 -17.71 21.36
CA SER A 1161 -33.16 -18.63 20.20
C SER A 1161 -32.37 -19.94 20.36
N LEU A 1162 -31.25 -19.92 21.09
CA LEU A 1162 -30.40 -21.11 21.30
C LEU A 1162 -31.06 -22.16 22.22
N PHE A 1163 -31.85 -21.75 23.22
CA PHE A 1163 -32.54 -22.67 24.13
C PHE A 1163 -33.75 -23.41 23.51
N ALA A 1164 -34.14 -23.08 22.27
CA ALA A 1164 -35.21 -23.77 21.55
C ALA A 1164 -34.77 -25.12 20.92
N LYS A 1165 -33.47 -25.45 20.93
CA LYS A 1165 -32.87 -26.63 20.29
C LYS A 1165 -32.52 -27.78 21.25
N ALA A 1166 -33.33 -28.02 22.29
CA ALA A 1166 -33.07 -29.07 23.29
C ALA A 1166 -31.64 -29.02 23.89
N PRO A 1167 -31.23 -27.88 24.47
CA PRO A 1167 -29.87 -27.64 24.99
C PRO A 1167 -29.42 -28.69 26.03
N GLN A 1168 -30.36 -29.31 26.74
CA GLN A 1168 -30.09 -30.41 27.66
C GLN A 1168 -29.44 -31.63 27.00
N ALA A 1169 -29.72 -31.91 25.72
CA ALA A 1169 -29.10 -33.02 24.98
C ALA A 1169 -27.71 -32.67 24.43
N HIS A 1170 -27.36 -31.38 24.46
CA HIS A 1170 -26.26 -30.79 23.72
C HIS A 1170 -25.29 -30.00 24.61
N ASN A 1171 -25.33 -30.20 25.93
CA ASN A 1171 -24.38 -29.55 26.83
C ASN A 1171 -23.13 -30.43 27.06
N ALA A 1172 -21.94 -29.88 26.85
CA ALA A 1172 -20.67 -30.60 26.99
C ALA A 1172 -20.44 -31.06 28.45
N ASP A 1173 -20.66 -30.18 29.42
CA ASP A 1173 -20.53 -30.51 30.86
C ASP A 1173 -21.54 -31.59 31.31
N SER A 1174 -22.79 -31.55 30.82
CA SER A 1174 -23.77 -32.62 31.10
C SER A 1174 -23.31 -33.98 30.58
N THR A 1175 -22.62 -33.98 29.43
CA THR A 1175 -22.04 -35.18 28.83
C THR A 1175 -20.88 -35.71 29.66
N LEU A 1176 -19.96 -34.83 30.10
CA LEU A 1176 -18.86 -35.16 31.00
C LEU A 1176 -19.35 -35.81 32.31
N PHE A 1177 -20.29 -35.16 33.01
CA PHE A 1177 -20.77 -35.65 34.31
C PHE A 1177 -21.54 -36.96 34.17
N GLY A 1178 -22.29 -37.15 33.09
CA GLY A 1178 -22.95 -38.42 32.78
C GLY A 1178 -21.94 -39.56 32.60
N ILE A 1179 -20.85 -39.33 31.87
CA ILE A 1179 -19.77 -40.30 31.68
C ILE A 1179 -19.07 -40.59 33.02
N ALA A 1180 -18.74 -39.56 33.81
CA ALA A 1180 -18.02 -39.73 35.06
C ALA A 1180 -18.83 -40.50 36.12
N LEU A 1181 -20.14 -40.27 36.22
CA LEU A 1181 -21.00 -41.02 37.15
C LEU A 1181 -21.16 -42.48 36.73
N LEU A 1182 -21.27 -42.78 35.43
CA LEU A 1182 -21.34 -44.17 34.96
C LEU A 1182 -20.03 -44.93 35.17
N ASP A 1183 -18.89 -44.26 34.97
CA ASP A 1183 -17.58 -44.80 35.34
C ASP A 1183 -17.52 -45.12 36.84
N GLN A 1184 -17.99 -44.22 37.70
CA GLN A 1184 -18.07 -44.47 39.14
C GLN A 1184 -19.03 -45.62 39.48
N ALA A 1185 -20.18 -45.72 38.82
CA ALA A 1185 -21.12 -46.81 39.07
C ALA A 1185 -20.44 -48.17 38.87
N LYS A 1186 -19.59 -48.29 37.84
CA LYS A 1186 -18.84 -49.51 37.52
C LYS A 1186 -17.59 -49.69 38.39
N ASN A 1187 -16.79 -48.65 38.56
CA ASN A 1187 -15.42 -48.73 39.06
C ASN A 1187 -15.24 -48.18 40.49
N ASN A 1188 -16.23 -47.46 41.04
CA ASN A 1188 -16.20 -46.88 42.39
C ASN A 1188 -17.62 -46.67 42.96
N ARG A 1189 -18.34 -47.78 43.15
CA ARG A 1189 -19.74 -47.79 43.61
C ARG A 1189 -20.01 -46.94 44.86
N PRO A 1190 -19.16 -46.94 45.91
CA PRO A 1190 -19.41 -46.13 47.11
C PRO A 1190 -19.46 -44.63 46.83
N LEU A 1191 -18.59 -44.13 45.94
CA LEU A 1191 -18.57 -42.72 45.55
C LEU A 1191 -19.75 -42.36 44.65
N TYR A 1192 -20.13 -43.27 43.75
CA TYR A 1192 -21.35 -43.12 42.95
C TYR A 1192 -22.58 -42.95 43.85
N GLU A 1193 -22.74 -43.83 44.84
CA GLU A 1193 -23.87 -43.79 45.77
C GLU A 1193 -23.87 -42.53 46.66
N GLU A 1194 -22.69 -42.06 47.08
CA GLU A 1194 -22.54 -40.78 47.79
C GLU A 1194 -23.05 -39.60 46.93
N ASN A 1195 -22.62 -39.52 45.67
CA ASN A 1195 -23.02 -38.46 44.74
C ASN A 1195 -24.51 -38.56 44.37
N VAL A 1196 -25.00 -39.75 44.04
CA VAL A 1196 -26.42 -39.98 43.70
C VAL A 1196 -27.34 -39.62 44.86
N LYS A 1197 -26.95 -39.96 46.09
CA LYS A 1197 -27.73 -39.58 47.28
C LYS A 1197 -27.83 -38.06 47.43
N ALA A 1198 -26.74 -37.32 47.21
CA ALA A 1198 -26.75 -35.86 47.25
C ALA A 1198 -27.64 -35.28 46.14
N ILE A 1199 -27.53 -35.80 44.91
CA ILE A 1199 -28.37 -35.39 43.76
C ILE A 1199 -29.85 -35.63 44.04
N GLN A 1200 -30.22 -36.82 44.53
CA GLN A 1200 -31.61 -37.16 44.85
C GLN A 1200 -32.17 -36.25 45.95
N GLN A 1201 -31.38 -35.96 46.99
CA GLN A 1201 -31.81 -35.03 48.06
C GLN A 1201 -32.05 -33.62 47.52
N ALA A 1202 -31.20 -33.12 46.62
CA ALA A 1202 -31.38 -31.82 45.99
C ALA A 1202 -32.60 -31.77 45.06
N LEU A 1203 -32.82 -32.80 44.24
CA LEU A 1203 -33.98 -32.91 43.36
C LEU A 1203 -35.30 -32.99 44.15
N GLU A 1204 -35.34 -33.76 45.24
CA GLU A 1204 -36.54 -33.82 46.11
C GLU A 1204 -36.82 -32.47 46.80
N LYS A 1205 -35.77 -31.76 47.24
CA LYS A 1205 -35.92 -30.42 47.82
C LYS A 1205 -36.44 -29.42 46.79
N ALA A 1206 -35.95 -29.47 45.55
CA ALA A 1206 -36.36 -28.59 44.47
C ALA A 1206 -37.82 -28.80 44.03
N LYS A 1207 -38.38 -30.01 44.15
CA LYS A 1207 -39.81 -30.26 43.90
C LYS A 1207 -40.73 -29.39 44.76
N ALA A 1208 -40.29 -29.00 45.96
CA ALA A 1208 -41.05 -28.10 46.84
C ALA A 1208 -40.99 -26.61 46.43
N THR A 1209 -40.04 -26.24 45.56
CA THR A 1209 -39.74 -24.85 45.16
C THR A 1209 -39.84 -24.61 43.66
N GLY A 1210 -40.73 -25.34 42.97
CA GLY A 1210 -40.99 -25.14 41.54
C GLY A 1210 -40.05 -25.90 40.59
N GLY A 1211 -39.26 -26.85 41.08
CA GLY A 1211 -38.44 -27.75 40.26
C GLY A 1211 -37.07 -27.23 39.89
N VAL A 1212 -36.63 -26.09 40.45
CA VAL A 1212 -35.31 -25.49 40.20
C VAL A 1212 -34.46 -25.58 41.47
N ILE A 1213 -33.23 -26.06 41.34
CA ILE A 1213 -32.23 -26.13 42.43
C ILE A 1213 -31.50 -24.79 42.49
N THR A 1214 -31.65 -24.07 43.59
CA THR A 1214 -31.02 -22.76 43.80
C THR A 1214 -29.81 -22.79 44.74
N GLU A 1215 -29.60 -23.90 45.44
CA GLU A 1215 -28.48 -24.11 46.35
C GLU A 1215 -27.31 -24.82 45.63
N GLN A 1216 -26.08 -24.58 46.11
CA GLN A 1216 -24.90 -25.29 45.59
C GLN A 1216 -25.01 -26.79 45.86
N LEU A 1217 -24.73 -27.61 44.84
CA LEU A 1217 -24.72 -29.07 44.93
C LEU A 1217 -23.30 -29.62 44.66
N PRO A 1218 -22.43 -29.64 45.69
CA PRO A 1218 -21.05 -30.10 45.55
C PRO A 1218 -20.98 -31.62 45.43
N VAL A 1219 -20.62 -32.13 44.25
CA VAL A 1219 -20.32 -33.55 44.00
C VAL A 1219 -18.82 -33.77 43.75
N ARG A 1220 -18.39 -35.03 43.80
CA ARG A 1220 -16.98 -35.38 43.57
C ARG A 1220 -16.83 -36.43 42.47
N ILE A 1221 -16.25 -36.03 41.34
CA ILE A 1221 -15.94 -36.92 40.22
C ILE A 1221 -14.43 -37.20 40.01
N ILE A 1222 -13.60 -36.74 40.94
CA ILE A 1222 -12.13 -36.92 40.96
C ILE A 1222 -11.70 -37.91 42.07
N ARG A 1223 -10.75 -38.80 41.77
CA ARG A 1223 -10.17 -39.76 42.74
C ARG A 1223 -9.25 -39.05 43.74
N LYS A 1224 -9.30 -39.46 45.02
CA LYS A 1224 -8.45 -38.90 46.08
C LYS A 1224 -7.04 -39.50 45.98
N ARG A 1225 -6.00 -38.68 45.78
CA ARG A 1225 -4.60 -39.15 45.72
C ARG A 1225 -4.20 -39.80 47.06
N ALA A 1226 -3.59 -40.99 47.03
CA ALA A 1226 -2.89 -41.54 48.19
C ALA A 1226 -1.62 -40.70 48.41
N VAL A 1227 -1.59 -39.90 49.48
CA VAL A 1227 -0.48 -38.97 49.76
C VAL A 1227 0.70 -39.74 50.38
N SER A 1228 1.83 -39.80 49.67
CA SER A 1228 3.14 -40.03 50.30
C SER A 1228 3.55 -38.73 51.01
N SER A 1229 3.80 -38.81 52.32
CA SER A 1229 4.04 -37.68 53.21
C SER A 1229 5.39 -36.99 52.96
N ALA A 1230 5.37 -35.76 52.46
CA ALA A 1230 6.49 -34.82 52.62
C ALA A 1230 6.39 -34.12 54.00
N PRO A 1231 7.52 -33.82 54.68
CA PRO A 1231 7.48 -33.21 56.01
C PRO A 1231 6.97 -31.76 55.94
N LEU A 1232 6.07 -31.41 56.86
CA LEU A 1232 5.52 -30.06 56.96
C LEU A 1232 6.59 -29.05 57.39
N PRO A 1233 6.57 -27.82 56.86
CA PRO A 1233 7.60 -26.81 57.11
C PRO A 1233 7.66 -26.42 58.59
N ARG A 1234 8.90 -26.27 59.09
CA ARG A 1234 9.21 -25.93 60.49
C ARG A 1234 8.83 -24.49 60.87
N PHE A 1235 8.71 -23.60 59.88
CA PHE A 1235 8.35 -22.21 60.10
C PHE A 1235 7.18 -21.83 59.20
N VAL A 1236 6.25 -21.03 59.72
CA VAL A 1236 5.11 -20.48 59.01
C VAL A 1236 5.23 -18.96 59.04
N LEU A 1237 5.24 -18.33 57.86
CA LEU A 1237 5.32 -16.88 57.71
C LEU A 1237 3.91 -16.31 57.62
N VAL A 1238 3.62 -15.31 58.46
CA VAL A 1238 2.37 -14.53 58.42
C VAL A 1238 2.68 -13.21 57.72
N ARG A 1239 1.96 -12.93 56.64
CA ARG A 1239 2.17 -11.77 55.78
C ARG A 1239 0.96 -10.88 55.82
N HIS A 1240 1.18 -9.57 55.87
CA HIS A 1240 0.12 -8.59 55.88
C HIS A 1240 -0.46 -8.45 54.47
N ASP A 1241 -1.75 -8.67 54.37
CA ASP A 1241 -2.46 -9.02 53.15
C ASP A 1241 -2.38 -7.88 52.12
N GLN A 1242 -2.51 -6.64 52.59
CA GLN A 1242 -2.49 -5.45 51.73
C GLN A 1242 -1.10 -4.91 51.40
N THR A 1243 -0.09 -5.14 52.24
CA THR A 1243 1.24 -4.51 52.06
C THR A 1243 2.32 -5.51 51.65
N GLY A 1244 2.03 -6.80 51.76
CA GLY A 1244 2.96 -7.87 51.46
C GLY A 1244 4.14 -8.00 52.44
N LYS A 1245 4.19 -7.19 53.50
CA LYS A 1245 5.24 -7.29 54.52
C LYS A 1245 5.00 -8.51 55.41
N ILE A 1246 6.04 -9.31 55.63
CA ILE A 1246 6.02 -10.37 56.63
C ILE A 1246 5.91 -9.69 57.98
N VAL A 1247 4.77 -9.90 58.64
CA VAL A 1247 4.47 -9.32 59.95
C VAL A 1247 4.88 -10.26 61.07
N GLN A 1248 4.96 -11.57 60.81
CA GLN A 1248 5.43 -12.52 61.82
C GLN A 1248 6.00 -13.81 61.20
N VAL A 1249 6.91 -14.45 61.91
CA VAL A 1249 7.43 -15.79 61.62
C VAL A 1249 7.16 -16.68 62.82
N LEU A 1250 6.43 -17.77 62.63
CA LEU A 1250 6.03 -18.70 63.67
C LEU A 1250 6.80 -20.02 63.50
N GLU A 1251 7.55 -20.43 64.51
CA GLU A 1251 8.21 -21.73 64.53
C GLU A 1251 7.30 -22.81 65.10
N ARG A 1252 7.20 -23.94 64.41
CA ARG A 1252 6.51 -25.13 64.88
C ARG A 1252 7.44 -25.96 65.75
N LEU A 1253 7.21 -25.95 67.06
CA LEU A 1253 7.92 -26.82 68.01
C LEU A 1253 7.30 -28.24 68.00
N PRO A 1254 8.11 -29.31 67.97
CA PRO A 1254 7.61 -30.68 68.02
C PRO A 1254 7.07 -31.04 69.41
N ARG A 1255 5.90 -31.68 69.47
CA ARG A 1255 5.32 -32.21 70.73
C ARG A 1255 5.92 -33.58 71.09
N PRO A 1256 6.16 -33.89 72.38
CA PRO A 1256 6.49 -35.25 72.83
C PRO A 1256 5.27 -36.17 72.76
N GLY A 1257 5.49 -37.43 72.39
CA GLY A 1257 4.44 -38.44 72.22
C GLY A 1257 3.90 -38.96 73.56
N GLY A 1258 2.57 -39.14 73.62
CA GLY A 1258 1.89 -39.85 74.70
C GLY A 1258 0.49 -40.28 74.27
N HIS A 1259 0.24 -41.60 74.29
CA HIS A 1259 -1.08 -42.21 74.14
C HIS A 1259 -1.78 -42.30 75.50
N GLY A 1260 -3.01 -41.80 75.60
CA GLY A 1260 -3.87 -41.91 76.79
C GLY A 1260 -5.19 -41.15 76.62
N PRO A 1261 -6.21 -41.34 77.49
CA PRO A 1261 -7.61 -40.95 77.25
C PRO A 1261 -7.89 -39.44 77.25
N HIS A 1262 -6.86 -38.62 77.41
CA HIS A 1262 -6.90 -37.18 77.20
C HIS A 1262 -6.17 -36.84 75.89
N ALA A 1263 -6.79 -37.22 74.77
CA ALA A 1263 -6.32 -36.81 73.45
C ALA A 1263 -6.45 -35.28 73.30
N PRO A 1264 -5.42 -34.57 72.82
CA PRO A 1264 -5.44 -33.12 72.73
C PRO A 1264 -6.33 -32.66 71.56
N ARG A 1265 -7.13 -31.62 71.84
CA ARG A 1265 -8.08 -30.97 70.91
C ARG A 1265 -7.41 -30.55 69.59
N SER A 1266 -8.20 -30.52 68.51
CA SER A 1266 -7.69 -30.19 67.17
C SER A 1266 -7.22 -28.73 67.11
N VAL A 1267 -6.30 -28.42 66.19
CA VAL A 1267 -5.83 -27.04 65.95
C VAL A 1267 -7.01 -26.11 65.60
N SER A 1268 -8.05 -26.64 64.96
CA SER A 1268 -9.31 -25.95 64.69
C SER A 1268 -10.02 -25.50 65.97
N ASP A 1269 -10.08 -26.39 66.98
CA ASP A 1269 -10.75 -26.08 68.25
C ASP A 1269 -9.98 -25.03 69.05
N VAL A 1270 -8.64 -25.05 69.01
CA VAL A 1270 -7.77 -24.06 69.67
C VAL A 1270 -7.85 -22.69 68.97
N VAL A 1271 -7.93 -22.66 67.64
CA VAL A 1271 -8.05 -21.42 66.86
C VAL A 1271 -9.44 -20.78 67.08
N GLN A 1272 -10.52 -21.58 67.18
CA GLN A 1272 -11.85 -21.06 67.52
C GLN A 1272 -11.95 -20.54 68.96
N GLU A 1273 -11.19 -21.11 69.89
CA GLU A 1273 -11.20 -20.68 71.30
C GLU A 1273 -10.37 -19.40 71.52
N VAL A 1274 -9.27 -19.22 70.76
CA VAL A 1274 -8.38 -18.04 70.82
C VAL A 1274 -8.99 -16.82 70.12
N PHE A 1275 -9.79 -17.02 69.07
CA PHE A 1275 -10.44 -15.95 68.32
C PHE A 1275 -11.94 -15.81 68.63
N LYS A 1276 -12.32 -15.91 69.91
CA LYS A 1276 -13.60 -15.37 70.38
C LYS A 1276 -13.56 -13.84 70.32
N TRP A 1277 -14.03 -13.27 69.22
CA TRP A 1277 -14.45 -11.88 69.19
C TRP A 1277 -15.97 -11.84 69.32
N HIS A 1278 -16.42 -11.04 70.29
CA HIS A 1278 -17.81 -10.63 70.48
C HIS A 1278 -18.33 -9.82 69.29
#